data_AF-A0AA89PFW4-F1
#
_entry.id   AF-A0AA89PFW4-F1
#
_cell.length_a   1.000
_cell.length_b   1.000
_cell.length_c   1.000
_cell.angle_alpha   90.00
_cell.angle_beta   90.00
_cell.angle_gamma   90.00
#
_symmetry.space_group_name_H-M   'P 1'
#
loop_
_entity.id
_entity.type
_entity.pdbx_description
1 polymer ?
#
loop_
_entity_poly.entity_id
_entity_poly.type
_entity_poly.pdbx_seq_one_letter_code
_entity_poly.pdbx_strand_id
1 'polypeptide(L)'
;MAYVVTEACINHKHTNCVDVCPVEAFRQGDDMLYIDPEACIDCNACLTECPERAIFPESAVPAGQQQYITMNAEMARELPAIRESVHQQAAASEHAAAGGHFAVVGAGPSGFYTAEAILKSMPTATVDIFEKLPTPFGLVRYGVAPDHPRIKSVSASFERIAESPQVRFFGNVKIGQDLSTKELKSLYHAVVYATGGSKSRALTIPGADLGNIFGSSEFVGWYNGHPDHQALSPDLSAHRAAIIGVGNVALDIARILTLPHADLAKTDIADQSLMALRDSGIKEVCLLARRGVAQAAFTPKELEQLVGIESLDIVVDPSDLDLDAESEADLSKPEFSEARQNIALLRDIAQRPLSKNPATRRIRLMFLSSPESIEESAGSKQLRFVRTRLERNGRRINAIPTGEQHTLDVGLIINATGYRGEPVEGLPFDERRGVISNNSARVNPEDGNEYVAGWIKRGASGVIGSNKHCATETVTQLTSTLPETLDPIEQDVAAILSERNVEYINYSDWRLLDKHEQNNGHKDGRPRRKETSVRNMLRIIRNAREAAETEAAAEEKLPVKTHYRSCTLCEAMCGIEIQYRGSKIIAISGDDKDQHSWGHICPKGYSLQDLHNDPDRLKKPLRKVDGQWLEVSWDEALDYAAEGLARVQKNYGDDAVAGYWGNPTSHNLGLLMASNKLRKALNTRNIFTAASLDQMPHQLCSHLMFGHAQAFTIPDIDHTDYMLMLGANPAASNGSLMSGGDILKRLEGIHKRGGKLVLIDPRRNETAMYAQEHHFIRPTTDAFFLIGLIQHVISNELYKPGRLQGMMDHWGELLDTFNLFPMSEISQITGIPESEIERIAEEYAAADKAICYGRMGISAQAFGALNHYLINVLNIITGNLDSRGGMMFTKPAVDSGVKPSQAGSFATYHSRVRGLPEFNRELPATTMAEEMTTPGEGQVRGFICIAGNPGLSTPNGRLMEQGLSGLDFMVSLDFYLNETSRHADIILPPTGPLEHEQYDLVFNLLSVHNVAKFSEPLFPHEEGTRSDWDIMNGLIRRITRIKTGETSKQPLPLTTVLDYALRSGPYAESFDEYNGQEVTHHDEGLTLEKLKEYPHGLNLGPLQPCLPEFLFTEDRKIHMMPAPFISDLERLKEYAASLHEKPELKLIGRRDLRTNNSWMHNSKRLVKGKDRCGLYIHPMDAEALKLENGSKAKVRSRVGQLNVVVEITDSIMPGSVCLPHGWGHDLDGVQLRVAKTNPGINKNDLTDDHLVDEVSGNAALNGVPVVVEAL
;
A
#
# COMPACT_ATOMS: atom_id res chain seq x y z
N MET A 1 -23.63 -2.48 9.96
CA MET A 1 -24.10 -3.79 10.41
C MET A 1 -24.02 -4.71 9.22
N ALA A 2 -23.17 -5.73 9.33
CA ALA A 2 -22.85 -6.60 8.21
C ALA A 2 -23.72 -7.86 8.17
N TYR A 3 -23.52 -8.68 7.14
CA TYR A 3 -24.04 -10.04 7.12
C TYR A 3 -23.13 -10.98 7.92
N VAL A 4 -23.72 -11.98 8.55
CA VAL A 4 -23.07 -12.94 9.45
C VAL A 4 -23.37 -14.35 8.96
N VAL A 5 -22.34 -15.14 8.70
CA VAL A 5 -22.48 -16.57 8.39
C VAL A 5 -22.58 -17.35 9.69
N THR A 6 -23.58 -18.21 9.81
CA THR A 6 -23.91 -18.96 11.03
C THR A 6 -23.64 -20.45 10.85
N GLU A 7 -23.92 -21.21 11.91
CA GLU A 7 -23.69 -22.67 12.06
C GLU A 7 -24.08 -23.50 10.83
N ALA A 8 -25.16 -23.14 10.12
CA ALA A 8 -25.65 -23.91 8.97
C ALA A 8 -24.66 -23.96 7.79
N CYS A 9 -23.60 -23.15 7.78
CA CYS A 9 -22.56 -23.21 6.73
C CYS A 9 -21.49 -24.27 7.02
N ILE A 10 -21.39 -24.75 8.26
CA ILE A 10 -20.36 -25.70 8.70
C ILE A 10 -20.50 -27.01 7.91
N ASN A 11 -19.41 -27.47 7.27
CA ASN A 11 -19.35 -28.67 6.42
C ASN A 11 -20.22 -28.63 5.14
N HIS A 12 -20.86 -27.50 4.84
CA HIS A 12 -21.76 -27.30 3.70
C HIS A 12 -21.37 -26.02 2.90
N LYS A 13 -20.08 -25.83 2.64
CA LYS A 13 -19.50 -24.64 1.97
C LYS A 13 -19.80 -24.56 0.47
N HIS A 14 -21.05 -24.30 0.11
CA HIS A 14 -21.44 -24.22 -1.31
C HIS A 14 -20.80 -23.03 -2.07
N THR A 15 -20.28 -22.00 -1.38
CA THR A 15 -19.50 -20.86 -1.93
C THR A 15 -20.14 -20.01 -3.03
N ASN A 16 -21.36 -20.32 -3.49
CA ASN A 16 -22.11 -19.52 -4.47
C ASN A 16 -22.35 -18.06 -4.01
N CYS A 17 -22.44 -17.84 -2.69
CA CYS A 17 -22.54 -16.51 -2.09
C CYS A 17 -21.33 -15.61 -2.38
N VAL A 18 -20.16 -16.19 -2.67
CA VAL A 18 -18.94 -15.47 -3.01
C VAL A 18 -19.06 -14.81 -4.39
N ASP A 19 -19.61 -15.55 -5.36
CA ASP A 19 -19.69 -15.12 -6.77
C ASP A 19 -20.57 -13.88 -6.96
N VAL A 20 -21.53 -13.69 -6.05
CA VAL A 20 -22.47 -12.56 -6.07
C VAL A 20 -22.01 -11.39 -5.20
N CYS A 21 -20.91 -11.54 -4.46
CA CYS A 21 -20.39 -10.49 -3.60
C CYS A 21 -19.72 -9.38 -4.46
N PRO A 22 -20.23 -8.14 -4.43
CA PRO A 22 -19.72 -7.06 -5.28
C PRO A 22 -18.41 -6.43 -4.77
N VAL A 23 -18.00 -6.77 -3.55
CA VAL A 23 -16.91 -6.13 -2.79
C VAL A 23 -15.99 -7.15 -2.10
N GLU A 24 -16.06 -8.43 -2.51
CA GLU A 24 -15.15 -9.49 -2.02
C GLU A 24 -15.15 -9.66 -0.50
N ALA A 25 -16.30 -9.49 0.16
CA ALA A 25 -16.43 -9.53 1.62
C ALA A 25 -16.34 -10.93 2.24
N PHE A 26 -16.30 -12.02 1.46
CA PHE A 26 -16.22 -13.37 2.02
C PHE A 26 -14.78 -13.77 2.33
N ARG A 27 -14.58 -14.49 3.43
CA ARG A 27 -13.33 -15.14 3.83
C ARG A 27 -13.52 -16.64 3.93
N GLN A 28 -12.48 -17.39 3.57
CA GLN A 28 -12.52 -18.86 3.55
C GLN A 28 -11.82 -19.43 4.78
N GLY A 29 -12.58 -20.11 5.66
CA GLY A 29 -12.00 -20.94 6.72
C GLY A 29 -12.11 -22.43 6.43
N ASP A 30 -11.73 -23.26 7.39
CA ASP A 30 -11.59 -24.72 7.22
C ASP A 30 -12.92 -25.48 7.15
N ASP A 31 -13.97 -24.99 7.82
CA ASP A 31 -15.28 -25.68 7.88
C ASP A 31 -16.48 -24.83 7.42
N MET A 32 -16.37 -23.50 7.43
CA MET A 32 -17.39 -22.58 6.90
C MET A 32 -16.79 -21.34 6.21
N LEU A 33 -17.65 -20.52 5.63
CA LEU A 33 -17.29 -19.17 5.17
C LEU A 33 -17.56 -18.14 6.26
N TYR A 34 -16.88 -17.00 6.18
CA TYR A 34 -17.10 -15.85 7.04
C TYR A 34 -17.31 -14.60 6.19
N ILE A 35 -18.06 -13.63 6.70
CA ILE A 35 -18.22 -12.33 6.04
C ILE A 35 -17.47 -11.29 6.86
N ASP A 36 -16.57 -10.57 6.19
CA ASP A 36 -15.89 -9.41 6.73
C ASP A 36 -16.88 -8.26 6.92
N PRO A 37 -17.14 -7.83 8.16
CA PRO A 37 -18.09 -6.77 8.42
C PRO A 37 -17.63 -5.38 7.95
N GLU A 38 -16.33 -5.19 7.71
CA GLU A 38 -15.75 -3.92 7.22
C GLU A 38 -15.83 -3.83 5.69
N ALA A 39 -15.58 -4.93 4.98
CA ALA A 39 -15.72 -4.99 3.53
C ALA A 39 -17.18 -5.09 3.07
N CYS A 40 -18.07 -5.66 3.87
CA CYS A 40 -19.47 -5.85 3.48
C CYS A 40 -20.19 -4.51 3.25
N ILE A 41 -20.77 -4.34 2.05
CA ILE A 41 -21.64 -3.20 1.72
C ILE A 41 -23.13 -3.51 1.95
N ASP A 42 -23.43 -4.64 2.59
CA ASP A 42 -24.77 -5.04 3.01
C ASP A 42 -25.79 -5.06 1.86
N CYS A 43 -25.38 -5.52 0.69
CA CYS A 43 -26.22 -5.48 -0.51
C CYS A 43 -27.25 -6.61 -0.61
N ASN A 44 -27.33 -7.52 0.37
CA ASN A 44 -28.23 -8.68 0.43
C ASN A 44 -28.00 -9.78 -0.64
N ALA A 45 -27.07 -9.58 -1.58
CA ALA A 45 -26.91 -10.49 -2.73
C ALA A 45 -26.60 -11.93 -2.31
N CYS A 46 -25.86 -12.13 -1.23
CA CYS A 46 -25.45 -13.45 -0.77
C CYS A 46 -26.56 -14.28 -0.10
N LEU A 47 -27.64 -13.67 0.37
CA LEU A 47 -28.68 -14.35 1.15
C LEU A 47 -29.39 -15.44 0.34
N THR A 48 -29.70 -15.16 -0.93
CA THR A 48 -30.45 -16.07 -1.80
C THR A 48 -29.59 -17.18 -2.40
N GLU A 49 -28.27 -16.99 -2.41
CA GLU A 49 -27.32 -17.93 -3.00
C GLU A 49 -26.83 -18.99 -2.04
N CYS A 50 -27.07 -18.83 -0.73
CA CYS A 50 -26.72 -19.82 0.26
C CYS A 50 -27.86 -20.87 0.34
N PRO A 51 -27.67 -22.11 -0.18
CA PRO A 51 -28.72 -23.13 -0.17
C PRO A 51 -29.11 -23.53 1.27
N GLU A 52 -28.14 -23.50 2.19
CA GLU A 52 -28.33 -23.78 3.62
C GLU A 52 -28.94 -22.60 4.39
N ARG A 53 -29.11 -21.44 3.74
CA ARG A 53 -29.60 -20.19 4.34
C ARG A 53 -28.83 -19.82 5.63
N ALA A 54 -27.53 -20.04 5.62
CA ALA A 54 -26.65 -19.82 6.76
C ALA A 54 -26.31 -18.35 7.02
N ILE A 55 -26.71 -17.43 6.14
CA ILE A 55 -26.30 -16.03 6.21
C ILE A 55 -27.47 -15.20 6.76
N PHE A 56 -27.22 -14.44 7.82
CA PHE A 56 -28.19 -13.58 8.48
C PHE A 56 -27.69 -12.15 8.53
N PRO A 57 -28.56 -11.13 8.40
CA PRO A 57 -28.20 -9.79 8.87
C PRO A 57 -27.83 -9.88 10.36
N GLU A 58 -26.82 -9.13 10.79
CA GLU A 58 -26.35 -9.12 12.19
C GLU A 58 -27.49 -8.96 13.21
N SER A 59 -28.44 -8.05 12.96
CA SER A 59 -29.62 -7.80 13.79
C SER A 59 -30.63 -8.96 13.86
N ALA A 60 -30.50 -9.93 12.96
CA ALA A 60 -31.41 -11.05 12.78
C ALA A 60 -30.79 -12.42 13.06
N VAL A 61 -29.55 -12.44 13.55
CA VAL A 61 -28.91 -13.69 13.98
C VAL A 61 -29.76 -14.30 15.12
N PRO A 62 -30.12 -15.61 15.05
CA PRO A 62 -30.91 -16.25 16.09
C PRO A 62 -30.29 -16.09 17.48
N ALA A 63 -31.09 -15.96 18.54
CA ALA A 63 -30.60 -15.71 19.91
C ALA A 63 -29.59 -16.76 20.42
N GLY A 64 -29.71 -18.02 19.96
CA GLY A 64 -28.75 -19.10 20.28
C GLY A 64 -27.49 -19.15 19.41
N GLN A 65 -27.36 -18.23 18.45
CA GLN A 65 -26.27 -18.16 17.47
C GLN A 65 -25.57 -16.79 17.47
N GLN A 66 -25.83 -15.94 18.46
CA GLN A 66 -25.25 -14.60 18.56
C GLN A 66 -23.72 -14.60 18.58
N GLN A 67 -23.08 -15.68 19.06
CA GLN A 67 -21.63 -15.86 19.00
C GLN A 67 -21.05 -15.79 17.59
N TYR A 68 -21.83 -16.12 16.55
CA TYR A 68 -21.36 -16.08 15.17
C TYR A 68 -21.12 -14.66 14.67
N ILE A 69 -21.72 -13.64 15.29
CA ILE A 69 -21.45 -12.22 14.98
C ILE A 69 -19.98 -11.92 15.25
N THR A 70 -19.55 -12.17 16.48
CA THR A 70 -18.15 -11.99 16.91
C THR A 70 -17.23 -12.92 16.12
N MET A 71 -17.62 -14.17 15.92
CA MET A 71 -16.83 -15.14 15.16
C MET A 71 -16.60 -14.72 13.70
N ASN A 72 -17.58 -14.14 13.01
CA ASN A 72 -17.37 -13.63 11.64
C ASN A 72 -16.39 -12.45 11.64
N ALA A 73 -16.53 -11.52 12.58
CA ALA A 73 -15.63 -10.38 12.69
C ALA A 73 -14.19 -10.79 13.03
N GLU A 74 -14.00 -11.77 13.92
CA GLU A 74 -12.69 -12.29 14.32
C GLU A 74 -12.05 -13.11 13.19
N MET A 75 -12.76 -14.13 12.70
CA MET A 75 -12.24 -15.01 11.65
C MET A 75 -12.00 -14.26 10.34
N ALA A 76 -12.78 -13.20 10.05
CA ALA A 76 -12.57 -12.44 8.82
C ALA A 76 -11.29 -11.59 8.81
N ARG A 77 -10.70 -11.30 9.99
CA ARG A 77 -9.40 -10.64 10.12
C ARG A 77 -8.23 -11.60 9.90
N GLU A 78 -8.44 -12.87 10.21
CA GLU A 78 -7.39 -13.91 10.14
C GLU A 78 -7.37 -14.62 8.79
N LEU A 79 -8.52 -14.75 8.13
CA LEU A 79 -8.69 -15.57 6.94
C LEU A 79 -8.65 -14.73 5.65
N PRO A 80 -8.05 -15.26 4.56
CA PRO A 80 -7.93 -14.53 3.29
C PRO A 80 -9.28 -14.40 2.58
N ALA A 81 -9.41 -13.36 1.76
CA ALA A 81 -10.59 -13.15 0.93
C ALA A 81 -10.74 -14.26 -0.12
N ILE A 82 -11.94 -14.84 -0.18
CA ILE A 82 -12.33 -15.72 -1.28
C ILE A 82 -13.00 -14.85 -2.35
N ARG A 83 -12.43 -14.84 -3.56
CA ARG A 83 -12.85 -13.95 -4.66
C ARG A 83 -13.83 -14.61 -5.65
N GLU A 84 -13.94 -15.93 -5.58
CA GLU A 84 -14.75 -16.76 -6.46
C GLU A 84 -15.03 -18.11 -5.78
N SER A 85 -16.12 -18.76 -6.17
CA SER A 85 -16.52 -20.04 -5.62
C SER A 85 -15.51 -21.13 -5.96
N VAL A 86 -15.39 -22.12 -5.07
CA VAL A 86 -14.47 -23.27 -5.26
C VAL A 86 -14.81 -24.05 -6.54
N HIS A 87 -16.08 -24.05 -6.95
CA HIS A 87 -16.53 -24.65 -8.19
C HIS A 87 -16.05 -23.90 -9.45
N GLN A 88 -15.90 -22.56 -9.40
CA GLN A 88 -15.36 -21.78 -10.52
C GLN A 88 -13.84 -21.88 -10.64
N GLN A 89 -13.11 -21.97 -9.52
CA GLN A 89 -11.64 -22.13 -9.51
C GLN A 89 -11.16 -23.41 -10.22
N ALA A 90 -11.99 -24.45 -10.28
CA ALA A 90 -11.67 -25.73 -10.90
C ALA A 90 -11.95 -25.77 -12.42
N ALA A 91 -12.64 -24.76 -12.99
CA ALA A 91 -13.03 -24.74 -14.39
C ALA A 91 -12.08 -23.84 -15.21
N ALA A 92 -11.03 -24.41 -15.80
CA ALA A 92 -10.26 -23.72 -16.83
C ALA A 92 -11.16 -23.52 -18.07
N SER A 93 -11.32 -22.27 -18.50
CA SER A 93 -12.00 -21.94 -19.76
C SER A 93 -11.23 -22.54 -20.94
N GLU A 94 -11.90 -23.28 -21.83
CA GLU A 94 -11.32 -23.81 -23.07
C GLU A 94 -10.72 -22.70 -23.96
N HIS A 95 -11.15 -21.44 -23.76
CA HIS A 95 -10.71 -20.25 -24.48
C HIS A 95 -9.70 -19.39 -23.70
N ALA A 96 -9.09 -19.87 -22.62
CA ALA A 96 -8.17 -19.08 -21.79
C ALA A 96 -6.95 -18.51 -22.56
N ALA A 97 -6.57 -19.11 -23.70
CA ALA A 97 -5.49 -18.64 -24.57
C ALA A 97 -5.96 -17.77 -25.75
N ALA A 98 -7.27 -17.52 -25.91
CA ALA A 98 -7.83 -16.80 -27.06
C ALA A 98 -7.82 -15.27 -26.87
N GLY A 99 -7.27 -14.53 -27.84
CA GLY A 99 -7.16 -13.06 -27.83
C GLY A 99 -8.38 -12.35 -28.45
N GLY A 100 -9.58 -12.52 -27.89
CA GLY A 100 -10.81 -11.93 -28.43
C GLY A 100 -11.00 -10.44 -28.13
N HIS A 101 -11.69 -9.72 -29.01
CA HIS A 101 -12.09 -8.31 -28.85
C HIS A 101 -13.62 -8.17 -28.74
N PHE A 102 -14.11 -7.59 -27.64
CA PHE A 102 -15.52 -7.57 -27.27
C PHE A 102 -16.04 -6.15 -26.99
N ALA A 103 -17.32 -5.91 -27.26
CA ALA A 103 -17.99 -4.66 -26.90
C ALA A 103 -19.01 -4.86 -25.77
N VAL A 104 -19.04 -3.92 -24.82
CA VAL A 104 -20.03 -3.85 -23.75
C VAL A 104 -20.74 -2.50 -23.80
N VAL A 105 -22.04 -2.50 -24.02
CA VAL A 105 -22.85 -1.27 -24.16
C VAL A 105 -23.54 -0.95 -22.83
N GLY A 106 -23.08 0.11 -22.17
CA GLY A 106 -23.54 0.61 -20.87
C GLY A 106 -22.44 0.48 -19.81
N ALA A 107 -22.03 1.60 -19.20
CA ALA A 107 -20.95 1.63 -18.20
C ALA A 107 -21.48 1.62 -16.75
N GLY A 108 -22.58 0.93 -16.49
CA GLY A 108 -23.08 0.66 -15.13
C GLY A 108 -22.45 -0.60 -14.52
N PRO A 109 -22.89 -1.02 -13.31
CA PRO A 109 -22.43 -2.25 -12.67
C PRO A 109 -22.48 -3.48 -13.58
N SER A 110 -23.58 -3.66 -14.31
CA SER A 110 -23.74 -4.78 -15.25
C SER A 110 -22.66 -4.80 -16.34
N GLY A 111 -22.27 -3.63 -16.84
CA GLY A 111 -21.25 -3.53 -17.89
C GLY A 111 -19.86 -3.84 -17.36
N PHE A 112 -19.48 -3.24 -16.23
CA PHE A 112 -18.18 -3.51 -15.61
C PHE A 112 -18.03 -4.96 -15.15
N TYR A 113 -19.07 -5.56 -14.55
CA TYR A 113 -19.02 -6.99 -14.21
C TYR A 113 -18.98 -7.89 -15.45
N THR A 114 -19.58 -7.47 -16.57
CA THR A 114 -19.46 -8.20 -17.85
C THR A 114 -18.03 -8.13 -18.37
N ALA A 115 -17.41 -6.95 -18.37
CA ALA A 115 -16.00 -6.80 -18.77
C ALA A 115 -15.07 -7.64 -17.89
N GLU A 116 -15.26 -7.62 -16.56
CA GLU A 116 -14.49 -8.45 -15.65
C GLU A 116 -14.70 -9.95 -15.90
N ALA A 117 -15.94 -10.40 -16.09
CA ALA A 117 -16.23 -11.81 -16.38
C ALA A 117 -15.62 -12.27 -17.70
N ILE A 118 -15.58 -11.41 -18.73
CA ILE A 118 -14.88 -11.67 -19.99
C ILE A 118 -13.38 -11.85 -19.75
N LEU A 119 -12.73 -10.91 -19.06
CA LEU A 119 -11.29 -10.96 -18.80
C LEU A 119 -10.89 -12.14 -17.90
N LYS A 120 -11.75 -12.56 -16.97
CA LYS A 120 -11.54 -13.78 -16.18
C LYS A 120 -11.61 -15.04 -17.05
N SER A 121 -12.57 -15.10 -17.97
CA SER A 121 -12.77 -16.26 -18.84
C SER A 121 -11.75 -16.31 -19.99
N MET A 122 -11.24 -15.16 -20.42
CA MET A 122 -10.29 -14.98 -21.52
C MET A 122 -9.26 -13.89 -21.14
N PRO A 123 -8.20 -14.25 -20.39
CA PRO A 123 -7.21 -13.30 -19.87
C PRO A 123 -6.41 -12.52 -20.92
N THR A 124 -6.46 -12.90 -22.20
CA THR A 124 -5.81 -12.18 -23.31
C THR A 124 -6.79 -11.31 -24.12
N ALA A 125 -8.08 -11.28 -23.76
CA ALA A 125 -9.08 -10.51 -24.47
C ALA A 125 -8.93 -9.00 -24.26
N THR A 126 -9.53 -8.22 -25.15
CA THR A 126 -9.75 -6.77 -25.00
C THR A 126 -11.24 -6.45 -24.97
N VAL A 127 -11.63 -5.43 -24.20
CA VAL A 127 -13.03 -5.04 -24.01
C VAL A 127 -13.20 -3.53 -24.20
N ASP A 128 -14.09 -3.14 -25.11
CA ASP A 128 -14.49 -1.75 -25.30
C ASP A 128 -15.85 -1.50 -24.62
N ILE A 129 -15.89 -0.58 -23.66
CA ILE A 129 -17.11 -0.20 -22.93
C ILE A 129 -17.66 1.11 -23.52
N PHE A 130 -18.90 1.10 -23.99
CA PHE A 130 -19.59 2.28 -24.55
C PHE A 130 -20.59 2.87 -23.56
N GLU A 131 -20.61 4.19 -23.41
CA GLU A 131 -21.56 4.91 -22.56
C GLU A 131 -22.10 6.16 -23.25
N LYS A 132 -23.43 6.38 -23.16
CA LYS A 132 -24.08 7.54 -23.78
C LYS A 132 -23.68 8.85 -23.10
N LEU A 133 -23.30 8.82 -21.83
CA LEU A 133 -22.84 9.98 -21.08
C LEU A 133 -21.31 10.08 -21.06
N PRO A 134 -20.74 11.28 -20.82
CA PRO A 134 -19.31 11.43 -20.51
C PRO A 134 -18.91 10.85 -19.14
N THR A 135 -19.81 10.22 -18.41
CA THR A 135 -19.59 9.80 -17.02
C THR A 135 -19.92 8.31 -16.87
N PRO A 136 -18.99 7.49 -16.33
CA PRO A 136 -19.23 6.06 -16.12
C PRO A 136 -19.99 5.81 -14.79
N PHE A 137 -20.14 4.52 -14.47
CA PHE A 137 -20.70 3.93 -13.25
C PHE A 137 -22.22 3.93 -13.12
N GLY A 138 -22.96 4.54 -14.06
CA GLY A 138 -24.40 4.39 -14.22
C GLY A 138 -25.18 4.45 -12.91
N LEU A 139 -25.78 3.32 -12.49
CA LEU A 139 -26.55 3.16 -11.25
C LEU A 139 -25.85 3.72 -10.02
N VAL A 140 -24.54 3.51 -9.86
CA VAL A 140 -23.80 3.96 -8.67
C VAL A 140 -23.71 5.48 -8.60
N ARG A 141 -23.52 6.13 -9.76
CA ARG A 141 -23.42 7.59 -9.85
C ARG A 141 -24.78 8.27 -9.83
N TYR A 142 -25.78 7.67 -10.48
CA TYR A 142 -27.06 8.32 -10.79
C TYR A 142 -28.31 7.71 -10.14
N GLY A 143 -28.23 6.50 -9.61
CA GLY A 143 -29.39 5.81 -9.02
C GLY A 143 -29.30 5.56 -7.52
N VAL A 144 -28.09 5.41 -6.96
CA VAL A 144 -27.89 5.29 -5.50
C VAL A 144 -28.04 6.66 -4.85
N ALA A 145 -28.78 6.74 -3.74
CA ALA A 145 -29.02 8.00 -3.02
C ALA A 145 -27.70 8.67 -2.53
N PRO A 146 -27.61 10.01 -2.48
CA PRO A 146 -26.40 10.72 -2.09
C PRO A 146 -25.83 10.39 -0.71
N ASP A 147 -26.69 10.05 0.24
CA ASP A 147 -26.34 9.74 1.62
C ASP A 147 -25.98 8.26 1.84
N HIS A 148 -25.73 7.51 0.76
CA HIS A 148 -25.31 6.11 0.79
C HIS A 148 -23.84 5.92 0.36
N PRO A 149 -22.85 6.51 1.06
CA PRO A 149 -21.45 6.46 0.65
C PRO A 149 -20.88 5.03 0.63
N ARG A 150 -21.33 4.16 1.55
CA ARG A 150 -20.89 2.74 1.60
C ARG A 150 -21.32 1.93 0.38
N ILE A 151 -22.48 2.20 -0.20
CA ILE A 151 -22.90 1.52 -1.44
C ILE A 151 -22.09 2.07 -2.63
N LYS A 152 -21.74 3.36 -2.59
CA LYS A 152 -20.95 4.02 -3.64
C LYS A 152 -19.49 3.56 -3.69
N SER A 153 -18.95 2.99 -2.62
CA SER A 153 -17.57 2.46 -2.58
C SER A 153 -17.30 1.35 -3.60
N VAL A 154 -18.35 0.69 -4.12
CA VAL A 154 -18.23 -0.30 -5.20
C VAL A 154 -17.58 0.28 -6.46
N SER A 155 -17.60 1.62 -6.65
CA SER A 155 -16.92 2.27 -7.77
C SER A 155 -15.43 1.94 -7.82
N ALA A 156 -14.77 1.73 -6.67
CA ALA A 156 -13.36 1.34 -6.62
C ALA A 156 -13.07 0.05 -7.39
N SER A 157 -13.98 -0.93 -7.35
CA SER A 157 -13.84 -2.16 -8.14
C SER A 157 -13.98 -1.89 -9.64
N PHE A 158 -14.86 -0.95 -10.03
CA PHE A 158 -15.04 -0.59 -11.44
C PHE A 158 -13.89 0.25 -11.97
N GLU A 159 -13.32 1.12 -11.14
CA GLU A 159 -12.11 1.88 -11.47
C GLU A 159 -10.96 0.93 -11.78
N ARG A 160 -10.73 -0.10 -10.94
CA ARG A 160 -9.73 -1.15 -11.20
C ARG A 160 -9.94 -1.86 -12.55
N ILE A 161 -11.20 -2.15 -12.91
CA ILE A 161 -11.52 -2.79 -14.20
C ILE A 161 -11.25 -1.81 -15.35
N ALA A 162 -11.66 -0.55 -15.22
CA ALA A 162 -11.46 0.48 -16.24
C ALA A 162 -9.98 0.84 -16.48
N GLU A 163 -9.14 0.69 -15.45
CA GLU A 163 -7.69 0.93 -15.53
C GLU A 163 -6.90 -0.25 -16.12
N SER A 164 -7.54 -1.40 -16.35
CA SER A 164 -6.89 -2.51 -17.02
C SER A 164 -6.40 -2.09 -18.41
N PRO A 165 -5.16 -2.43 -18.81
CA PRO A 165 -4.67 -2.14 -20.16
C PRO A 165 -5.47 -2.86 -21.26
N GLN A 166 -6.34 -3.81 -20.88
CA GLN A 166 -7.21 -4.57 -21.78
C GLN A 166 -8.60 -3.94 -21.96
N VAL A 167 -8.91 -2.87 -21.21
CA VAL A 167 -10.22 -2.21 -21.27
C VAL A 167 -10.07 -0.82 -21.88
N ARG A 168 -10.89 -0.49 -22.88
CA ARG A 168 -11.03 0.87 -23.41
C ARG A 168 -12.42 1.39 -23.10
N PHE A 169 -12.51 2.64 -22.68
CA PHE A 169 -13.79 3.31 -22.40
C PHE A 169 -14.08 4.34 -23.50
N PHE A 170 -15.32 4.34 -23.99
CA PHE A 170 -15.85 5.27 -24.98
C PHE A 170 -17.14 5.91 -24.43
N GLY A 171 -16.98 7.00 -23.67
CA GLY A 171 -18.08 7.80 -23.16
C GLY A 171 -18.54 8.86 -24.15
N ASN A 172 -19.75 9.38 -23.94
CA ASN A 172 -20.44 10.28 -24.87
C ASN A 172 -20.66 9.66 -26.26
N VAL A 173 -20.89 8.34 -26.31
CA VAL A 173 -21.18 7.58 -27.53
C VAL A 173 -22.50 6.83 -27.36
N LYS A 174 -23.50 7.16 -28.18
CA LYS A 174 -24.83 6.58 -28.11
C LYS A 174 -25.02 5.53 -29.20
N ILE A 175 -25.05 4.27 -28.78
CA ILE A 175 -25.32 3.14 -29.65
C ILE A 175 -26.76 3.18 -30.18
N GLY A 176 -26.91 2.90 -31.48
CA GLY A 176 -28.12 3.10 -32.26
C GLY A 176 -28.17 4.45 -32.98
N GLN A 177 -27.36 5.43 -32.56
CA GLN A 177 -27.30 6.76 -33.18
C GLN A 177 -25.93 7.05 -33.80
N ASP A 178 -24.85 6.99 -33.01
CA ASP A 178 -23.49 7.30 -33.47
C ASP A 178 -22.82 6.10 -34.15
N LEU A 179 -23.15 4.90 -33.65
CA LEU A 179 -22.80 3.60 -34.22
C LEU A 179 -24.06 2.72 -34.23
N SER A 180 -24.36 2.13 -35.38
CA SER A 180 -25.47 1.17 -35.49
C SER A 180 -25.12 -0.17 -34.84
N THR A 181 -26.12 -0.92 -34.40
CA THR A 181 -25.92 -2.26 -33.85
C THR A 181 -25.28 -3.21 -34.86
N LYS A 182 -25.61 -3.05 -36.16
CA LYS A 182 -24.99 -3.81 -37.25
C LYS A 182 -23.48 -3.59 -37.35
N GLU A 183 -23.02 -2.35 -37.18
CA GLU A 183 -21.60 -2.01 -37.21
C GLU A 183 -20.86 -2.60 -36.00
N LEU A 184 -21.43 -2.48 -34.81
CA LEU A 184 -20.89 -3.12 -33.60
C LEU A 184 -20.71 -4.63 -33.80
N LYS A 185 -21.69 -5.32 -34.38
CA LYS A 185 -21.56 -6.77 -34.65
C LYS A 185 -20.39 -7.11 -35.55
N SER A 186 -20.05 -6.25 -36.50
CA SER A 186 -18.92 -6.46 -37.43
C SER A 186 -17.57 -6.05 -36.84
N LEU A 187 -17.55 -5.17 -35.86
CA LEU A 187 -16.33 -4.63 -35.23
C LEU A 187 -15.90 -5.40 -33.98
N TYR A 188 -16.70 -6.38 -33.53
CA TYR A 188 -16.44 -7.13 -32.32
C TYR A 188 -16.82 -8.59 -32.49
N HIS A 189 -16.09 -9.48 -31.81
CA HIS A 189 -16.40 -10.91 -31.80
C HIS A 189 -17.74 -11.19 -31.12
N ALA A 190 -18.08 -10.40 -30.10
CA ALA A 190 -19.41 -10.36 -29.52
C ALA A 190 -19.71 -8.99 -28.89
N VAL A 191 -21.00 -8.66 -28.83
CA VAL A 191 -21.52 -7.41 -28.26
C VAL A 191 -22.47 -7.75 -27.12
N VAL A 192 -22.22 -7.20 -25.93
CA VAL A 192 -23.08 -7.36 -24.75
C VAL A 192 -23.78 -6.06 -24.42
N TYR A 193 -25.10 -6.02 -24.54
CA TYR A 193 -25.93 -4.90 -24.15
C TYR A 193 -26.25 -4.98 -22.65
N ALA A 194 -25.66 -4.08 -21.87
CA ALA A 194 -25.75 -4.02 -20.42
C ALA A 194 -26.41 -2.71 -19.93
N THR A 195 -27.28 -2.13 -20.76
CA THR A 195 -27.97 -0.87 -20.45
C THR A 195 -28.88 -1.02 -19.22
N GLY A 196 -28.97 0.03 -18.42
CA GLY A 196 -29.80 0.03 -17.21
C GLY A 196 -31.29 0.26 -17.50
N GLY A 197 -32.09 0.23 -16.44
CA GLY A 197 -33.45 0.77 -16.49
C GLY A 197 -33.40 2.28 -16.35
N SER A 198 -33.68 3.02 -17.42
CA SER A 198 -33.58 4.49 -17.47
C SER A 198 -34.93 5.19 -17.36
N LYS A 199 -36.05 4.46 -17.43
CA LYS A 199 -37.41 5.02 -17.37
C LYS A 199 -38.27 4.41 -16.28
N SER A 200 -39.10 5.23 -15.66
CA SER A 200 -40.17 4.77 -14.77
C SER A 200 -41.32 4.17 -15.57
N ARG A 201 -42.06 3.24 -14.95
CA ARG A 201 -43.37 2.84 -15.48
C ARG A 201 -44.34 4.03 -15.43
N ALA A 202 -45.16 4.20 -16.46
CA ALA A 202 -46.16 5.25 -16.49
C ALA A 202 -47.26 5.00 -15.45
N LEU A 203 -47.71 6.05 -14.78
CA LEU A 203 -48.90 6.00 -13.93
C LEU A 203 -50.13 6.05 -14.84
N THR A 204 -51.00 5.04 -14.76
CA THR A 204 -52.13 4.85 -15.69
C THR A 204 -53.47 5.02 -14.98
N ILE A 205 -53.66 6.19 -14.34
CA ILE A 205 -54.91 6.59 -13.71
C ILE A 205 -55.37 7.96 -14.26
N PRO A 206 -56.67 8.27 -14.26
CA PRO A 206 -57.16 9.61 -14.62
C PRO A 206 -56.45 10.72 -13.82
N GLY A 207 -55.97 11.75 -14.52
CA GLY A 207 -55.24 12.88 -13.92
C GLY A 207 -53.73 12.66 -13.70
N ALA A 208 -53.17 11.54 -14.16
CA ALA A 208 -51.72 11.27 -14.07
C ALA A 208 -50.84 12.18 -14.95
N ASP A 209 -51.43 12.96 -15.84
CA ASP A 209 -50.82 13.94 -16.73
C ASP A 209 -50.78 15.37 -16.17
N LEU A 210 -51.37 15.60 -14.98
CA LEU A 210 -51.29 16.88 -14.29
C LEU A 210 -49.84 17.23 -13.89
N GLY A 211 -49.52 18.53 -13.82
CA GLY A 211 -48.17 19.01 -13.51
C GLY A 211 -47.71 18.63 -12.08
N ASN A 212 -46.40 18.62 -11.81
CA ASN A 212 -45.81 18.19 -10.52
C ASN A 212 -46.09 16.72 -10.11
N ILE A 213 -46.21 15.84 -11.11
CA ILE A 213 -46.26 14.40 -10.98
C ILE A 213 -45.06 13.82 -11.74
N PHE A 214 -44.22 13.01 -11.09
CA PHE A 214 -42.96 12.53 -11.68
C PHE A 214 -42.77 11.03 -11.52
N GLY A 215 -42.02 10.43 -12.45
CA GLY A 215 -41.50 9.08 -12.27
C GLY A 215 -40.34 9.06 -11.26
N SER A 216 -40.22 7.98 -10.48
CA SER A 216 -39.08 7.78 -9.57
C SER A 216 -37.71 7.91 -10.25
N SER A 217 -37.53 7.38 -11.46
CA SER A 217 -36.27 7.51 -12.23
C SER A 217 -35.89 8.97 -12.50
N GLU A 218 -36.87 9.82 -12.83
CA GLU A 218 -36.67 11.23 -13.13
C GLU A 218 -36.31 12.00 -11.86
N PHE A 219 -37.02 11.74 -10.77
CA PHE A 219 -36.78 12.40 -9.48
C PHE A 219 -35.46 11.97 -8.83
N VAL A 220 -35.11 10.68 -8.90
CA VAL A 220 -33.81 10.14 -8.48
C VAL A 220 -32.69 10.73 -9.32
N GLY A 221 -32.88 10.76 -10.64
CA GLY A 221 -31.95 11.39 -11.55
C GLY A 221 -31.75 12.87 -11.25
N TRP A 222 -32.81 13.61 -10.90
CA TRP A 222 -32.74 15.01 -10.51
C TRP A 222 -31.83 15.22 -9.30
N TYR A 223 -32.08 14.57 -8.16
CA TYR A 223 -31.24 14.77 -6.97
C TYR A 223 -29.82 14.21 -7.12
N ASN A 224 -29.60 13.22 -7.99
CA ASN A 224 -28.27 12.70 -8.26
C ASN A 224 -27.52 13.44 -9.37
N GLY A 225 -28.15 14.41 -10.03
CA GLY A 225 -27.53 15.22 -11.08
C GLY A 225 -27.38 14.50 -12.42
N HIS A 226 -28.29 13.60 -12.76
CA HIS A 226 -28.35 12.97 -14.07
C HIS A 226 -28.68 14.02 -15.16
N PRO A 227 -27.92 14.10 -16.27
CA PRO A 227 -28.10 15.19 -17.24
C PRO A 227 -29.48 15.29 -17.88
N ASP A 228 -30.13 14.14 -18.14
CA ASP A 228 -31.49 14.08 -18.71
C ASP A 228 -32.57 14.64 -17.76
N HIS A 229 -32.26 14.81 -16.47
CA HIS A 229 -33.22 15.23 -15.44
C HIS A 229 -32.81 16.51 -14.70
N GLN A 230 -31.74 17.18 -15.14
CA GLN A 230 -31.26 18.43 -14.50
C GLN A 230 -32.30 19.56 -14.55
N ALA A 231 -33.15 19.58 -15.59
CA ALA A 231 -34.16 20.62 -15.78
C ALA A 231 -35.44 20.38 -14.96
N LEU A 232 -35.50 19.27 -14.20
CA LEU A 232 -36.66 18.98 -13.37
C LEU A 232 -36.76 20.04 -12.26
N SER A 233 -37.91 20.70 -12.17
CA SER A 233 -38.19 21.75 -11.19
C SER A 233 -39.39 21.35 -10.34
N PRO A 234 -39.26 20.34 -9.46
CA PRO A 234 -40.38 19.93 -8.61
C PRO A 234 -40.78 21.07 -7.68
N ASP A 235 -42.08 21.36 -7.62
CA ASP A 235 -42.64 22.27 -6.63
C ASP A 235 -42.72 21.56 -5.28
N LEU A 236 -41.86 22.00 -4.35
CA LEU A 236 -41.72 21.46 -3.00
C LEU A 236 -42.36 22.37 -1.94
N SER A 237 -43.16 23.38 -2.33
CA SER A 237 -43.72 24.38 -1.41
C SER A 237 -44.89 23.85 -0.56
N ALA A 238 -45.55 22.79 -1.02
CA ALA A 238 -46.68 22.20 -0.32
C ALA A 238 -46.26 21.51 0.99
N HIS A 239 -47.24 21.26 1.86
CA HIS A 239 -47.01 20.58 3.14
C HIS A 239 -46.80 19.06 2.98
N ARG A 240 -47.42 18.45 1.97
CA ARG A 240 -47.49 16.98 1.81
C ARG A 240 -47.10 16.52 0.40
N ALA A 241 -46.30 15.45 0.33
CA ALA A 241 -46.03 14.69 -0.90
C ALA A 241 -46.63 13.28 -0.80
N ALA A 242 -47.01 12.68 -1.94
CA ALA A 242 -47.36 11.27 -2.05
C ALA A 242 -46.36 10.52 -2.93
N ILE A 243 -46.02 9.30 -2.53
CA ILE A 243 -45.23 8.36 -3.32
C ILE A 243 -46.07 7.12 -3.53
N ILE A 244 -46.30 6.74 -4.79
CA ILE A 244 -47.05 5.54 -5.15
C ILE A 244 -46.05 4.39 -5.29
N GLY A 245 -46.01 3.50 -4.30
CA GLY A 245 -45.04 2.42 -4.19
C GLY A 245 -44.34 2.38 -2.83
N VAL A 246 -43.87 1.19 -2.45
CA VAL A 246 -43.20 0.89 -1.17
C VAL A 246 -42.02 -0.07 -1.39
N GLY A 247 -41.08 0.33 -2.25
CA GLY A 247 -39.78 -0.34 -2.42
C GLY A 247 -38.63 0.54 -1.94
N ASN A 248 -37.39 0.05 -2.00
CA ASN A 248 -36.20 0.81 -1.54
C ASN A 248 -36.13 2.22 -2.14
N VAL A 249 -36.31 2.35 -3.46
CA VAL A 249 -36.34 3.66 -4.14
C VAL A 249 -37.42 4.59 -3.57
N ALA A 250 -38.58 4.08 -3.18
CA ALA A 250 -39.63 4.90 -2.58
C ALA A 250 -39.22 5.39 -1.19
N LEU A 251 -38.54 4.55 -0.40
CA LEU A 251 -37.98 4.93 0.90
C LEU A 251 -36.85 5.95 0.75
N ASP A 252 -35.96 5.77 -0.23
CA ASP A 252 -34.87 6.71 -0.53
C ASP A 252 -35.41 8.10 -0.87
N ILE A 253 -36.41 8.16 -1.74
CA ILE A 253 -37.05 9.42 -2.13
C ILE A 253 -37.73 10.07 -0.92
N ALA A 254 -38.44 9.29 -0.10
CA ALA A 254 -39.05 9.81 1.11
C ALA A 254 -38.01 10.37 2.08
N ARG A 255 -36.89 9.65 2.27
CA ARG A 255 -35.76 10.03 3.11
C ARG A 255 -35.11 11.32 2.63
N ILE A 256 -34.81 11.46 1.34
CA ILE A 256 -34.25 12.68 0.74
C ILE A 256 -35.20 13.87 0.91
N LEU A 257 -36.51 13.67 0.78
CA LEU A 257 -37.52 14.72 1.02
C LEU A 257 -37.63 15.12 2.50
N THR A 258 -37.23 14.25 3.44
CA THR A 258 -37.38 14.50 4.88
C THR A 258 -36.08 14.80 5.63
N LEU A 259 -34.92 14.48 5.07
CA LEU A 259 -33.64 14.71 5.74
C LEU A 259 -33.35 16.21 5.95
N PRO A 260 -32.67 16.59 7.05
CA PRO A 260 -32.22 17.95 7.25
C PRO A 260 -31.25 18.40 6.14
N HIS A 261 -31.38 19.65 5.72
CA HIS A 261 -30.50 20.23 4.71
C HIS A 261 -29.01 20.13 5.11
N ALA A 262 -28.68 20.29 6.40
CA ALA A 262 -27.31 20.21 6.88
C ALA A 262 -26.65 18.85 6.68
N ASP A 263 -27.44 17.77 6.68
CA ASP A 263 -26.93 16.41 6.46
C ASP A 263 -26.78 16.14 4.96
N LEU A 264 -27.77 16.54 4.16
CA LEU A 264 -27.69 16.48 2.70
C LEU A 264 -26.52 17.30 2.14
N ALA A 265 -26.21 18.44 2.76
CA ALA A 265 -25.13 19.33 2.34
C ALA A 265 -23.73 18.70 2.42
N LYS A 266 -23.56 17.60 3.17
CA LYS A 266 -22.29 16.85 3.27
C LYS A 266 -22.15 15.75 2.20
N THR A 267 -23.19 15.52 1.39
CA THR A 267 -23.25 14.43 0.40
C THR A 267 -22.90 14.92 -1.02
N ASP A 268 -22.90 14.00 -1.99
CA ASP A 268 -22.69 14.28 -3.42
C ASP A 268 -24.00 14.65 -4.18
N ILE A 269 -25.04 15.10 -3.47
CA ILE A 269 -26.33 15.54 -4.04
C ILE A 269 -26.15 16.69 -5.05
N ALA A 270 -26.98 16.76 -6.09
CA ALA A 270 -26.91 17.86 -7.06
C ALA A 270 -27.28 19.20 -6.40
N ASP A 271 -26.52 20.25 -6.73
CA ASP A 271 -26.68 21.58 -6.12
C ASP A 271 -28.07 22.17 -6.27
N GLN A 272 -28.64 22.07 -7.47
CA GLN A 272 -29.99 22.60 -7.73
C GLN A 272 -31.02 21.91 -6.85
N SER A 273 -30.88 20.61 -6.64
CA SER A 273 -31.75 19.83 -5.78
C SER A 273 -31.53 20.13 -4.29
N LEU A 274 -30.27 20.28 -3.86
CA LEU A 274 -29.93 20.69 -2.50
C LEU A 274 -30.54 22.06 -2.17
N MET A 275 -30.42 23.03 -3.09
CA MET A 275 -31.02 24.36 -2.94
C MET A 275 -32.55 24.29 -2.87
N ALA A 276 -33.19 23.50 -3.73
CA ALA A 276 -34.65 23.31 -3.69
C ALA A 276 -35.12 22.65 -2.38
N LEU A 277 -34.37 21.67 -1.88
CA LEU A 277 -34.67 20.96 -0.62
C LEU A 277 -34.46 21.82 0.62
N ARG A 278 -33.56 22.82 0.56
CA ARG A 278 -33.37 23.82 1.63
C ARG A 278 -34.67 24.56 1.93
N ASP A 279 -35.37 24.95 0.89
CA ASP A 279 -36.54 25.82 0.95
C ASP A 279 -37.86 25.01 0.88
N SER A 280 -37.79 23.68 1.06
CA SER A 280 -38.94 22.77 0.97
C SER A 280 -39.95 22.97 2.11
N GLY A 281 -41.22 23.09 1.75
CA GLY A 281 -42.37 23.12 2.64
C GLY A 281 -42.85 21.74 3.11
N ILE A 282 -42.30 20.65 2.54
CA ILE A 282 -42.75 19.28 2.79
C ILE A 282 -42.44 18.89 4.24
N LYS A 283 -43.49 18.54 4.99
CA LYS A 283 -43.42 18.04 6.37
C LYS A 283 -43.93 16.62 6.51
N GLU A 284 -44.77 16.14 5.58
CA GLU A 284 -45.30 14.78 5.58
C GLU A 284 -45.14 14.15 4.19
N VAL A 285 -44.59 12.94 4.12
CA VAL A 285 -44.51 12.14 2.89
C VAL A 285 -45.36 10.88 3.08
N CYS A 286 -46.37 10.67 2.24
CA CYS A 286 -47.26 9.51 2.32
C CYS A 286 -46.90 8.48 1.24
N LEU A 287 -46.56 7.26 1.64
CA LEU A 287 -46.28 6.16 0.72
C LEU A 287 -47.50 5.26 0.62
N LEU A 288 -48.05 5.13 -0.58
CA LEU A 288 -49.24 4.31 -0.84
C LEU A 288 -48.85 2.97 -1.44
N ALA A 289 -49.31 1.88 -0.82
CA ALA A 289 -49.13 0.53 -1.29
C ALA A 289 -50.49 -0.13 -1.54
N ARG A 290 -50.75 -0.54 -2.79
CA ARG A 290 -51.96 -1.27 -3.16
C ARG A 290 -52.10 -2.67 -2.55
N ARG A 291 -51.10 -3.17 -1.82
CA ARG A 291 -51.11 -4.50 -1.18
C ARG A 291 -50.80 -4.37 0.31
N GLY A 292 -50.95 -5.46 1.05
CA GLY A 292 -50.66 -5.51 2.48
C GLY A 292 -49.15 -5.45 2.78
N VAL A 293 -48.82 -5.22 4.04
CA VAL A 293 -47.44 -5.10 4.55
C VAL A 293 -46.57 -6.31 4.24
N ALA A 294 -47.14 -7.53 4.22
CA ALA A 294 -46.43 -8.76 3.89
C ALA A 294 -45.93 -8.82 2.42
N GLN A 295 -46.42 -7.94 1.53
CA GLN A 295 -45.96 -7.83 0.14
C GLN A 295 -45.22 -6.52 -0.16
N ALA A 296 -44.78 -5.81 0.87
CA ALA A 296 -43.87 -4.67 0.74
C ALA A 296 -42.56 -5.12 0.08
N ALA A 297 -41.99 -4.26 -0.76
CA ALA A 297 -40.80 -4.58 -1.55
C ALA A 297 -39.54 -3.89 -1.02
N PHE A 298 -39.63 -3.17 0.11
CA PHE A 298 -38.48 -2.59 0.78
C PHE A 298 -37.82 -3.60 1.72
N THR A 299 -36.51 -3.48 1.88
CA THR A 299 -35.75 -4.35 2.79
C THR A 299 -35.79 -3.81 4.24
N PRO A 300 -35.64 -4.68 5.26
CA PRO A 300 -35.61 -4.28 6.67
C PRO A 300 -34.59 -3.19 6.98
N LYS A 301 -33.40 -3.27 6.38
CA LYS A 301 -32.34 -2.30 6.59
C LYS A 301 -32.72 -0.88 6.15
N GLU A 302 -33.39 -0.73 5.00
CA GLU A 302 -33.84 0.58 4.53
C GLU A 302 -34.89 1.18 5.48
N LEU A 303 -35.74 0.33 6.07
CA LEU A 303 -36.69 0.77 7.10
C LEU A 303 -35.98 1.14 8.41
N GLU A 304 -35.01 0.35 8.88
CA GLU A 304 -34.21 0.63 10.08
C GLU A 304 -33.44 1.95 9.96
N GLN A 305 -32.88 2.27 8.79
CA GLN A 305 -32.21 3.54 8.56
C GLN A 305 -33.16 4.74 8.77
N LEU A 306 -34.40 4.64 8.28
CA LEU A 306 -35.40 5.67 8.53
C LEU A 306 -35.72 5.82 10.02
N VAL A 307 -35.82 4.69 10.74
CA VAL A 307 -36.09 4.67 12.18
C VAL A 307 -34.97 5.30 13.00
N GLY A 308 -33.73 5.23 12.51
CA GLY A 308 -32.56 5.83 13.17
C GLY A 308 -32.47 7.35 13.08
N ILE A 309 -33.34 8.02 12.29
CA ILE A 309 -33.31 9.47 12.12
C ILE A 309 -34.09 10.15 13.25
N GLU A 310 -33.40 10.78 14.19
CA GLU A 310 -34.01 11.43 15.37
C GLU A 310 -35.05 12.52 15.03
N SER A 311 -34.93 13.15 13.86
CA SER A 311 -35.80 14.25 13.41
C SER A 311 -37.00 13.82 12.56
N LEU A 312 -37.31 12.52 12.55
CA LEU A 312 -38.31 11.90 11.67
C LEU A 312 -39.25 10.96 12.44
N ASP A 313 -40.56 11.19 12.34
CA ASP A 313 -41.57 10.24 12.80
C ASP A 313 -41.99 9.31 11.64
N ILE A 314 -42.01 8.00 11.87
CA ILE A 314 -42.63 7.03 10.97
C ILE A 314 -44.01 6.67 11.50
N VAL A 315 -45.02 6.75 10.65
CA VAL A 315 -46.43 6.52 11.00
C VAL A 315 -47.00 5.41 10.13
N VAL A 316 -47.62 4.41 10.74
CA VAL A 316 -48.41 3.37 10.08
C VAL A 316 -49.68 3.14 10.88
N ASP A 317 -50.81 2.94 10.21
CA ASP A 317 -52.06 2.61 10.89
C ASP A 317 -51.99 1.18 11.44
N PRO A 318 -52.31 0.92 12.71
CA PRO A 318 -52.30 -0.45 13.24
C PRO A 318 -53.17 -1.43 12.43
N SER A 319 -54.29 -0.97 11.86
CA SER A 319 -55.17 -1.80 11.02
C SER A 319 -54.55 -2.20 9.67
N ASP A 320 -53.51 -1.50 9.23
CA ASP A 320 -52.75 -1.83 8.02
C ASP A 320 -51.75 -2.98 8.25
N LEU A 321 -51.50 -3.33 9.53
CA LEU A 321 -50.61 -4.41 9.95
C LEU A 321 -51.35 -5.73 10.24
N ASP A 322 -52.67 -5.74 10.09
CA ASP A 322 -53.50 -6.94 10.17
C ASP A 322 -53.26 -7.81 8.93
N LEU A 323 -52.99 -9.09 9.15
CA LEU A 323 -52.66 -10.05 8.09
C LEU A 323 -53.85 -10.97 7.83
N ASP A 324 -54.08 -11.29 6.55
CA ASP A 324 -54.97 -12.39 6.20
C ASP A 324 -54.35 -13.75 6.56
N ALA A 325 -55.19 -14.79 6.73
CA ALA A 325 -54.75 -16.10 7.18
C ALA A 325 -53.70 -16.76 6.24
N GLU A 326 -53.72 -16.43 4.95
CA GLU A 326 -52.76 -16.99 3.99
C GLU A 326 -51.42 -16.27 4.04
N SER A 327 -51.41 -14.95 4.20
CA SER A 327 -50.22 -14.13 4.45
C SER A 327 -49.55 -14.55 5.77
N GLU A 328 -50.32 -14.81 6.83
CA GLU A 328 -49.81 -15.35 8.09
C GLU A 328 -49.15 -16.73 7.89
N ALA A 329 -49.77 -17.60 7.08
CA ALA A 329 -49.20 -18.90 6.75
C ALA A 329 -47.90 -18.78 5.92
N ASP A 330 -47.81 -17.83 4.99
CA ASP A 330 -46.58 -17.60 4.23
C ASP A 330 -45.44 -17.05 5.07
N LEU A 331 -45.75 -16.22 6.07
CA LEU A 331 -44.75 -15.75 7.03
C LEU A 331 -44.12 -16.89 7.84
N SER A 332 -44.69 -18.11 7.87
CA SER A 332 -44.00 -19.26 8.47
C SER A 332 -42.87 -19.82 7.62
N LYS A 333 -42.84 -19.52 6.31
CA LYS A 333 -41.84 -20.04 5.37
C LYS A 333 -40.54 -19.22 5.44
N PRO A 334 -39.37 -19.85 5.34
CA PRO A 334 -38.11 -19.14 5.53
C PRO A 334 -37.85 -18.07 4.45
N GLU A 335 -38.45 -18.14 3.24
CA GLU A 335 -38.26 -17.12 2.18
C GLU A 335 -38.95 -15.78 2.47
N PHE A 336 -39.80 -15.69 3.51
CA PHE A 336 -40.45 -14.45 3.94
C PHE A 336 -39.80 -13.84 5.19
N SER A 337 -38.51 -14.13 5.45
CA SER A 337 -37.78 -13.61 6.61
C SER A 337 -37.73 -12.08 6.67
N GLU A 338 -37.45 -11.43 5.53
CA GLU A 338 -37.44 -9.96 5.43
C GLU A 338 -38.83 -9.37 5.73
N ALA A 339 -39.90 -9.99 5.23
CA ALA A 339 -41.27 -9.56 5.50
C ALA A 339 -41.62 -9.68 7.00
N ARG A 340 -41.19 -10.76 7.68
CA ARG A 340 -41.38 -10.91 9.13
C ARG A 340 -40.70 -9.79 9.93
N GLN A 341 -39.46 -9.46 9.58
CA GLN A 341 -38.70 -8.40 10.25
C GLN A 341 -39.33 -7.02 10.04
N ASN A 342 -39.71 -6.70 8.79
CA ASN A 342 -40.43 -5.47 8.46
C ASN A 342 -41.70 -5.32 9.30
N ILE A 343 -42.51 -6.38 9.42
CA ILE A 343 -43.76 -6.35 10.20
C ILE A 343 -43.48 -6.17 11.69
N ALA A 344 -42.47 -6.85 12.24
CA ALA A 344 -42.08 -6.67 13.63
C ALA A 344 -41.66 -5.23 13.92
N LEU A 345 -40.82 -4.65 13.06
CA LEU A 345 -40.36 -3.26 13.18
C LEU A 345 -41.52 -2.26 13.05
N LEU A 346 -42.43 -2.47 12.10
CA LEU A 346 -43.61 -1.61 11.94
C LEU A 346 -44.60 -1.69 13.10
N ARG A 347 -44.77 -2.88 13.71
CA ARG A 347 -45.59 -3.05 14.92
C ARG A 347 -44.99 -2.31 16.11
N ASP A 348 -43.66 -2.33 16.25
CA ASP A 348 -42.95 -1.53 17.26
C ASP A 348 -43.12 -0.03 16.99
N ILE A 349 -42.89 0.42 15.76
CA ILE A 349 -43.09 1.83 15.34
C ILE A 349 -44.51 2.31 15.65
N ALA A 350 -45.54 1.51 15.37
CA ALA A 350 -46.94 1.86 15.61
C ALA A 350 -47.26 2.13 17.09
N GLN A 351 -46.44 1.64 18.02
CA GLN A 351 -46.59 1.83 19.46
C GLN A 351 -45.75 2.99 20.01
N ARG A 352 -44.81 3.55 19.23
CA ARG A 352 -43.94 4.63 19.67
C ARG A 352 -44.71 5.96 19.77
N PRO A 353 -44.48 6.77 20.82
CA PRO A 353 -45.08 8.10 20.90
C PRO A 353 -44.47 9.03 19.84
N LEU A 354 -45.33 9.73 19.09
CA LEU A 354 -44.89 10.72 18.09
C LEU A 354 -44.24 11.93 18.77
N SER A 355 -43.26 12.52 18.08
CA SER A 355 -42.57 13.71 18.56
C SER A 355 -43.55 14.89 18.73
N LYS A 356 -43.39 15.63 19.85
CA LYS A 356 -44.13 16.89 20.08
C LYS A 356 -43.44 18.10 19.44
N ASN A 357 -42.24 17.92 18.87
CA ASN A 357 -41.50 19.00 18.25
C ASN A 357 -42.11 19.33 16.87
N PRO A 358 -42.62 20.55 16.64
CA PRO A 358 -43.24 20.94 15.36
C PRO A 358 -42.25 20.97 14.18
N ALA A 359 -40.94 20.92 14.42
CA ALA A 359 -39.92 20.82 13.38
C ALA A 359 -39.73 19.38 12.84
N THR A 360 -40.24 18.36 13.55
CA THR A 360 -40.13 16.95 13.17
C THR A 360 -40.94 16.68 11.90
N ARG A 361 -40.31 16.03 10.92
CA ARG A 361 -40.99 15.61 9.68
C ARG A 361 -41.58 14.22 9.84
N ARG A 362 -42.50 13.82 8.95
CA ARG A 362 -43.20 12.54 9.04
C ARG A 362 -43.17 11.75 7.74
N ILE A 363 -43.00 10.44 7.84
CA ILE A 363 -43.26 9.50 6.77
C ILE A 363 -44.45 8.64 7.17
N ARG A 364 -45.52 8.64 6.37
CA ARG A 364 -46.70 7.82 6.59
C ARG A 364 -46.73 6.67 5.60
N LEU A 365 -46.70 5.43 6.09
CA LEU A 365 -46.86 4.21 5.30
C LEU A 365 -48.33 3.82 5.30
N MET A 366 -48.93 3.74 4.11
CA MET A 366 -50.35 3.44 3.90
C MET A 366 -50.47 2.16 3.07
N PHE A 367 -50.78 1.05 3.72
CA PHE A 367 -50.98 -0.22 3.05
C PHE A 367 -52.41 -0.39 2.59
N LEU A 368 -52.66 -1.42 1.78
CA LEU A 368 -53.98 -1.73 1.24
C LEU A 368 -54.65 -0.52 0.56
N SER A 369 -53.88 0.40 0.01
CA SER A 369 -54.34 1.69 -0.51
C SER A 369 -53.95 1.81 -1.99
N SER A 370 -54.94 1.74 -2.89
CA SER A 370 -54.71 1.82 -4.34
C SER A 370 -55.19 3.16 -4.90
N PRO A 371 -54.35 3.92 -5.61
CA PRO A 371 -54.77 5.18 -6.22
C PRO A 371 -55.80 4.93 -7.35
N GLU A 372 -56.84 5.76 -7.43
CA GLU A 372 -57.91 5.67 -8.44
C GLU A 372 -57.89 6.84 -9.42
N SER A 373 -57.73 8.07 -8.94
CA SER A 373 -57.68 9.28 -9.78
C SER A 373 -56.96 10.43 -9.06
N ILE A 374 -56.54 11.42 -9.85
CA ILE A 374 -55.95 12.66 -9.35
C ILE A 374 -56.79 13.81 -9.89
N GLU A 375 -57.26 14.68 -9.00
CA GLU A 375 -58.02 15.88 -9.34
C GLU A 375 -57.26 17.11 -8.86
N GLU A 376 -57.41 18.24 -9.55
CA GLU A 376 -56.83 19.52 -9.12
C GLU A 376 -57.94 20.42 -8.58
N SER A 377 -57.79 20.89 -7.34
CA SER A 377 -58.76 21.77 -6.68
C SER A 377 -58.03 22.82 -5.84
N ALA A 378 -58.31 24.10 -6.11
CA ALA A 378 -57.77 25.25 -5.37
C ALA A 378 -56.23 25.28 -5.22
N GLY A 379 -55.49 24.79 -6.21
CA GLY A 379 -54.01 24.77 -6.21
C GLY A 379 -53.36 23.62 -5.43
N SER A 380 -54.17 22.71 -4.87
CA SER A 380 -53.72 21.44 -4.29
C SER A 380 -54.21 20.27 -5.15
N LYS A 381 -53.43 19.20 -5.26
CA LYS A 381 -53.88 17.97 -5.92
C LYS A 381 -54.56 17.08 -4.91
N GLN A 382 -55.73 16.57 -5.26
CA GLN A 382 -56.44 15.57 -4.49
C GLN A 382 -56.18 14.20 -5.10
N LEU A 383 -55.35 13.41 -4.42
CA LEU A 383 -55.14 12.01 -4.74
C LEU A 383 -56.28 11.20 -4.13
N ARG A 384 -57.19 10.70 -4.97
CA ARG A 384 -58.22 9.74 -4.56
C ARG A 384 -57.65 8.34 -4.58
N PHE A 385 -57.90 7.59 -3.51
CA PHE A 385 -57.49 6.20 -3.39
C PHE A 385 -58.56 5.38 -2.70
N VAL A 386 -58.59 4.09 -3.00
CA VAL A 386 -59.56 3.13 -2.46
C VAL A 386 -58.84 2.13 -1.59
N ARG A 387 -59.48 1.73 -0.48
CA ARG A 387 -59.00 0.61 0.33
C ARG A 387 -59.15 -0.68 -0.47
N THR A 388 -58.20 -1.58 -0.32
CA THR A 388 -58.11 -2.84 -1.06
C THR A 388 -58.09 -4.02 -0.12
N ARG A 389 -58.56 -5.16 -0.62
CA ARG A 389 -58.36 -6.48 -0.01
C ARG A 389 -57.55 -7.35 -0.96
N LEU A 390 -56.82 -8.32 -0.42
CA LEU A 390 -56.07 -9.27 -1.22
C LEU A 390 -56.96 -10.44 -1.65
N GLU A 391 -56.79 -10.89 -2.89
CA GLU A 391 -57.41 -12.11 -3.41
C GLU A 391 -56.37 -12.93 -4.16
N ARG A 392 -56.31 -14.24 -3.88
CA ARG A 392 -55.33 -15.16 -4.45
C ARG A 392 -55.91 -16.01 -5.55
N ASN A 393 -55.22 -16.01 -6.68
CA ASN A 393 -55.47 -16.91 -7.82
C ASN A 393 -54.21 -17.73 -8.08
N GLY A 394 -54.07 -18.86 -7.38
CA GLY A 394 -52.84 -19.65 -7.38
C GLY A 394 -51.67 -18.87 -6.78
N ARG A 395 -50.54 -18.78 -7.51
CA ARG A 395 -49.36 -17.99 -7.08
C ARG A 395 -49.50 -16.47 -7.28
N ARG A 396 -50.57 -15.99 -7.92
CA ARG A 396 -50.79 -14.55 -8.15
C ARG A 396 -51.66 -13.94 -7.05
N ILE A 397 -51.19 -12.83 -6.49
CA ILE A 397 -51.90 -12.01 -5.51
C ILE A 397 -52.43 -10.77 -6.23
N ASN A 398 -53.74 -10.60 -6.26
CA ASN A 398 -54.42 -9.43 -6.80
C ASN A 398 -54.92 -8.55 -5.65
N ALA A 399 -54.84 -7.24 -5.82
CA ALA A 399 -55.47 -6.28 -4.93
C ALA A 399 -56.80 -5.85 -5.54
N ILE A 400 -57.89 -6.02 -4.79
CA ILE A 400 -59.26 -5.72 -5.24
C ILE A 400 -59.84 -4.60 -4.38
N PRO A 401 -60.44 -3.55 -4.98
CA PRO A 401 -61.09 -2.47 -4.24
C PRO A 401 -62.20 -2.98 -3.31
N THR A 402 -62.31 -2.42 -2.10
CA THR A 402 -63.40 -2.71 -1.15
C THR A 402 -64.60 -1.77 -1.31
N GLY A 403 -64.43 -0.69 -2.09
CA GLY A 403 -65.41 0.39 -2.26
C GLY A 403 -65.28 1.53 -1.24
N GLU A 404 -64.39 1.42 -0.25
CA GLU A 404 -64.09 2.47 0.72
C GLU A 404 -63.11 3.49 0.12
N GLN A 405 -63.61 4.69 -0.19
CA GLN A 405 -62.85 5.75 -0.85
C GLN A 405 -62.32 6.79 0.14
N HIS A 406 -61.10 7.25 -0.12
CA HIS A 406 -60.38 8.26 0.65
C HIS A 406 -59.74 9.29 -0.28
N THR A 407 -59.48 10.48 0.24
CA THR A 407 -58.82 11.57 -0.49
C THR A 407 -57.66 12.13 0.31
N LEU A 408 -56.54 12.40 -0.35
CA LEU A 408 -55.35 13.01 0.23
C LEU A 408 -54.95 14.28 -0.53
N ASP A 409 -54.94 15.43 0.14
CA ASP A 409 -54.39 16.67 -0.40
C ASP A 409 -52.86 16.61 -0.42
N VAL A 410 -52.27 16.74 -1.61
CA VAL A 410 -50.83 16.64 -1.88
C VAL A 410 -50.37 17.68 -2.91
N GLY A 411 -49.15 18.19 -2.76
CA GLY A 411 -48.55 19.10 -3.75
C GLY A 411 -47.74 18.38 -4.82
N LEU A 412 -47.10 17.28 -4.44
CA LEU A 412 -46.15 16.48 -5.22
C LEU A 412 -46.56 15.01 -5.21
N ILE A 413 -46.56 14.36 -6.38
CA ILE A 413 -46.80 12.92 -6.51
C ILE A 413 -45.62 12.27 -7.25
N ILE A 414 -45.06 11.20 -6.69
CA ILE A 414 -43.96 10.45 -7.31
C ILE A 414 -44.39 9.00 -7.53
N ASN A 415 -44.33 8.52 -8.77
CA ASN A 415 -44.63 7.12 -9.09
C ASN A 415 -43.37 6.24 -8.99
N ALA A 416 -43.32 5.40 -7.96
CA ALA A 416 -42.21 4.48 -7.64
C ALA A 416 -42.62 3.00 -7.81
N THR A 417 -43.38 2.69 -8.87
CA THR A 417 -43.90 1.34 -9.15
C THR A 417 -42.97 0.46 -10.02
N GLY A 418 -41.73 0.92 -10.24
CA GLY A 418 -40.66 0.17 -10.90
C GLY A 418 -40.14 0.81 -12.18
N TYR A 419 -38.96 0.35 -12.59
CA TYR A 419 -38.20 0.86 -13.73
C TYR A 419 -38.35 -0.08 -14.93
N ARG A 420 -38.11 0.43 -16.13
CA ARG A 420 -38.03 -0.33 -17.38
C ARG A 420 -36.83 0.13 -18.21
N GLY A 421 -36.31 -0.77 -19.03
CA GLY A 421 -35.29 -0.43 -20.03
C GLY A 421 -35.87 0.41 -21.17
N GLU A 422 -34.97 0.94 -21.98
CA GLU A 422 -35.29 1.62 -23.24
C GLU A 422 -34.92 0.74 -24.44
N PRO A 423 -35.71 0.80 -25.52
CA PRO A 423 -35.35 0.11 -26.76
C PRO A 423 -34.06 0.71 -27.34
N VAL A 424 -33.17 -0.16 -27.79
CA VAL A 424 -31.99 0.22 -28.58
C VAL A 424 -32.34 -0.01 -30.05
N GLU A 425 -32.11 1.00 -30.89
CA GLU A 425 -32.44 0.92 -32.31
C GLU A 425 -31.75 -0.29 -32.97
N GLY A 426 -32.51 -1.09 -33.71
CA GLY A 426 -32.01 -2.31 -34.36
C GLY A 426 -32.09 -3.59 -33.54
N LEU A 427 -32.54 -3.55 -32.27
CA LEU A 427 -32.73 -4.75 -31.43
C LEU A 427 -34.22 -5.03 -31.14
N PRO A 428 -34.62 -6.31 -30.99
CA PRO A 428 -35.98 -6.66 -30.60
C PRO A 428 -36.23 -6.30 -29.12
N PHE A 429 -37.42 -5.76 -28.82
CA PHE A 429 -37.74 -5.25 -27.47
C PHE A 429 -39.11 -5.74 -27.01
N ASP A 430 -39.18 -6.30 -25.80
CA ASP A 430 -40.42 -6.70 -25.15
C ASP A 430 -40.99 -5.50 -24.39
N GLU A 431 -41.97 -4.83 -24.99
CA GLU A 431 -42.63 -3.65 -24.43
C GLU A 431 -43.31 -3.91 -23.07
N ARG A 432 -43.80 -5.14 -22.86
CA ARG A 432 -44.51 -5.49 -21.63
C ARG A 432 -43.54 -5.68 -20.47
N ARG A 433 -42.42 -6.34 -20.71
CA ARG A 433 -41.39 -6.60 -19.70
C ARG A 433 -40.39 -5.44 -19.57
N GLY A 434 -40.26 -4.61 -20.60
CA GLY A 434 -39.32 -3.49 -20.66
C GLY A 434 -37.86 -3.95 -20.76
N VAL A 435 -37.60 -4.98 -21.57
CA VAL A 435 -36.29 -5.64 -21.74
C VAL A 435 -36.03 -5.89 -23.22
N ILE A 436 -34.76 -6.03 -23.61
CA ILE A 436 -34.41 -6.55 -24.93
C ILE A 436 -34.84 -8.02 -24.98
N SER A 437 -35.56 -8.40 -26.04
CA SER A 437 -36.03 -9.78 -26.23
C SER A 437 -34.82 -10.70 -26.30
N ASN A 438 -34.80 -11.74 -25.46
CA ASN A 438 -33.69 -12.66 -25.37
C ASN A 438 -34.13 -14.07 -24.96
N ASN A 439 -33.35 -15.06 -25.38
CA ASN A 439 -33.42 -16.44 -24.90
C ASN A 439 -32.08 -16.78 -24.23
N SER A 440 -32.08 -17.06 -22.93
CA SER A 440 -30.86 -17.34 -22.16
C SER A 440 -29.72 -16.33 -22.42
N ALA A 441 -30.03 -15.02 -22.33
CA ALA A 441 -29.12 -13.91 -22.61
C ALA A 441 -28.79 -13.62 -24.08
N ARG A 442 -29.09 -14.51 -25.03
CA ARG A 442 -28.90 -14.26 -26.47
C ARG A 442 -30.06 -13.48 -27.06
N VAL A 443 -29.75 -12.41 -27.81
CA VAL A 443 -30.78 -11.57 -28.45
C VAL A 443 -31.44 -12.29 -29.62
N ASN A 444 -30.64 -12.87 -30.53
CA ASN A 444 -31.09 -13.67 -31.66
C ASN A 444 -30.49 -15.08 -31.58
N PRO A 445 -31.30 -16.13 -31.30
CA PRO A 445 -30.80 -17.50 -31.14
C PRO A 445 -30.28 -18.13 -32.44
N GLU A 446 -30.81 -17.70 -33.59
CA GLU A 446 -30.59 -18.37 -34.89
C GLU A 446 -29.38 -17.84 -35.67
N ASP A 447 -28.96 -16.58 -35.47
CA ASP A 447 -27.76 -16.03 -36.12
C ASP A 447 -27.30 -14.68 -35.51
N GLY A 448 -26.39 -14.71 -34.53
CA GLY A 448 -25.86 -13.48 -33.94
C GLY A 448 -24.87 -13.65 -32.79
N ASN A 449 -23.96 -12.70 -32.68
CA ASN A 449 -22.98 -12.54 -31.61
C ASN A 449 -23.40 -11.48 -30.58
N GLU A 450 -24.72 -11.37 -30.33
CA GLU A 450 -25.32 -10.33 -29.49
C GLU A 450 -25.95 -10.91 -28.23
N TYR A 451 -25.60 -10.32 -27.09
CA TYR A 451 -25.98 -10.77 -25.76
C TYR A 451 -26.54 -9.62 -24.91
N VAL A 452 -27.25 -9.93 -23.85
CA VAL A 452 -27.79 -8.95 -22.90
C VAL A 452 -27.44 -9.32 -21.46
N ALA A 453 -27.09 -8.32 -20.65
CA ALA A 453 -26.76 -8.49 -19.23
C ALA A 453 -27.49 -7.45 -18.35
N GLY A 454 -27.72 -7.79 -17.08
CA GLY A 454 -28.34 -6.89 -16.09
C GLY A 454 -29.83 -6.65 -16.31
N TRP A 455 -30.29 -5.44 -15.98
CA TRP A 455 -31.72 -5.08 -16.03
C TRP A 455 -32.31 -5.10 -17.44
N ILE A 456 -31.55 -4.80 -18.49
CA ILE A 456 -32.06 -4.91 -19.87
C ILE A 456 -32.29 -6.36 -20.30
N LYS A 457 -31.72 -7.37 -19.61
CA LYS A 457 -31.99 -8.80 -19.81
C LYS A 457 -33.24 -9.26 -19.04
N ARG A 458 -33.37 -8.86 -17.76
CA ARG A 458 -34.28 -9.50 -16.79
C ARG A 458 -35.40 -8.59 -16.24
N GLY A 459 -35.30 -7.29 -16.44
CA GLY A 459 -36.13 -6.26 -15.81
C GLY A 459 -35.46 -5.70 -14.55
N ALA A 460 -35.95 -4.54 -14.08
CA ALA A 460 -35.40 -3.83 -12.93
C ALA A 460 -35.81 -4.48 -11.60
N SER A 461 -35.13 -5.56 -11.25
CA SER A 461 -35.29 -6.30 -9.99
C SER A 461 -33.93 -6.75 -9.47
N GLY A 462 -33.83 -6.92 -8.15
CA GLY A 462 -32.60 -7.33 -7.47
C GLY A 462 -31.71 -6.14 -7.06
N VAL A 463 -30.54 -6.48 -6.53
CA VAL A 463 -29.55 -5.57 -5.92
C VAL A 463 -28.31 -5.44 -6.82
N ILE A 464 -27.34 -4.60 -6.47
CA ILE A 464 -26.11 -4.41 -7.27
C ILE A 464 -25.40 -5.76 -7.54
N GLY A 465 -25.25 -6.61 -6.51
CA GLY A 465 -24.63 -7.93 -6.65
C GLY A 465 -25.37 -8.88 -7.61
N SER A 466 -26.69 -8.73 -7.77
CA SER A 466 -27.47 -9.52 -8.75
C SER A 466 -27.01 -9.28 -10.20
N ASN A 467 -26.42 -8.11 -10.50
CA ASN A 467 -25.88 -7.82 -11.82
C ASN A 467 -24.55 -8.56 -12.08
N LYS A 468 -23.76 -8.85 -11.04
CA LYS A 468 -22.52 -9.65 -11.16
C LYS A 468 -22.83 -11.08 -11.59
N HIS A 469 -23.77 -11.73 -10.91
CA HIS A 469 -24.27 -13.05 -11.31
C HIS A 469 -24.79 -13.06 -12.76
N CYS A 470 -25.59 -12.05 -13.10
CA CYS A 470 -26.14 -11.91 -14.44
C CYS A 470 -25.06 -11.81 -15.53
N ALA A 471 -23.99 -11.07 -15.24
CA ALA A 471 -22.88 -10.89 -16.14
C ALA A 471 -22.17 -12.23 -16.36
N THR A 472 -21.85 -12.97 -15.29
CA THR A 472 -21.25 -14.30 -15.36
C THR A 472 -22.09 -15.29 -16.16
N GLU A 473 -23.40 -15.36 -15.92
CA GLU A 473 -24.32 -16.19 -16.73
C GLU A 473 -24.24 -15.83 -18.22
N THR A 474 -24.20 -14.53 -18.51
CA THR A 474 -24.19 -14.01 -19.89
C THR A 474 -22.87 -14.33 -20.58
N VAL A 475 -21.75 -14.17 -19.87
CA VAL A 475 -20.42 -14.50 -20.40
C VAL A 475 -20.25 -16.00 -20.58
N THR A 476 -20.81 -16.83 -19.70
CA THR A 476 -20.81 -18.30 -19.87
C THR A 476 -21.54 -18.70 -21.16
N GLN A 477 -22.69 -18.07 -21.44
CA GLN A 477 -23.40 -18.29 -22.70
C GLN A 477 -22.62 -17.76 -23.92
N LEU A 478 -21.96 -16.60 -23.77
CA LEU A 478 -21.10 -16.03 -24.80
C LEU A 478 -19.96 -16.98 -25.15
N THR A 479 -19.15 -17.41 -24.17
CA THR A 479 -17.99 -18.28 -24.40
C THR A 479 -18.38 -19.65 -24.97
N SER A 480 -19.49 -20.23 -24.49
CA SER A 480 -19.99 -21.52 -25.00
C SER A 480 -20.39 -21.53 -26.47
N THR A 481 -20.46 -20.36 -27.10
CA THR A 481 -20.88 -20.22 -28.50
C THR A 481 -19.87 -19.48 -29.37
N LEU A 482 -18.72 -19.10 -28.82
CA LEU A 482 -17.59 -18.61 -29.60
C LEU A 482 -16.93 -19.79 -30.35
N PRO A 483 -16.40 -19.55 -31.56
CA PRO A 483 -15.57 -20.54 -32.23
C PRO A 483 -14.26 -20.78 -31.45
N GLU A 484 -13.61 -21.93 -31.66
CA GLU A 484 -12.31 -22.27 -31.02
C GLU A 484 -11.20 -21.27 -31.37
N THR A 485 -11.24 -20.69 -32.58
CA THR A 485 -10.31 -19.67 -33.06
C THR A 485 -11.05 -18.40 -33.44
N LEU A 486 -10.52 -17.25 -33.01
CA LEU A 486 -11.09 -15.93 -33.30
C LEU A 486 -10.21 -15.20 -34.33
N ASP A 487 -10.83 -14.74 -35.42
CA ASP A 487 -10.14 -14.00 -36.48
C ASP A 487 -9.77 -12.58 -36.02
N PRO A 488 -8.59 -12.04 -36.40
CA PRO A 488 -8.22 -10.68 -36.03
C PRO A 488 -9.21 -9.64 -36.57
N ILE A 489 -9.59 -8.67 -35.73
CA ILE A 489 -10.38 -7.50 -36.15
C ILE A 489 -9.42 -6.38 -36.54
N GLU A 490 -9.42 -5.99 -37.81
CA GLU A 490 -8.49 -5.00 -38.37
C GLU A 490 -8.96 -3.54 -38.20
N GLN A 491 -10.26 -3.29 -38.00
CA GLN A 491 -10.82 -1.95 -37.90
C GLN A 491 -10.95 -1.47 -36.45
N ASP A 492 -10.39 -0.30 -36.16
CA ASP A 492 -10.53 0.34 -34.85
C ASP A 492 -11.72 1.30 -34.79
N VAL A 493 -12.62 1.09 -33.82
CA VAL A 493 -13.79 1.93 -33.59
C VAL A 493 -13.43 3.41 -33.36
N ALA A 494 -12.27 3.69 -32.77
CA ALA A 494 -11.83 5.05 -32.52
C ALA A 494 -11.63 5.85 -33.81
N ALA A 495 -11.17 5.20 -34.89
CA ALA A 495 -11.02 5.82 -36.20
C ALA A 495 -12.39 6.17 -36.80
N ILE A 496 -13.36 5.25 -36.70
CA ILE A 496 -14.73 5.44 -37.21
C ILE A 496 -15.43 6.60 -36.50
N LEU A 497 -15.33 6.66 -35.17
CA LEU A 497 -15.89 7.76 -34.38
C LEU A 497 -15.26 9.11 -34.76
N SER A 498 -13.95 9.11 -34.99
CA SER A 498 -13.21 10.31 -35.41
C SER A 498 -13.63 10.78 -36.81
N GLU A 499 -13.74 9.88 -37.80
CA GLU A 499 -14.22 10.18 -39.16
C GLU A 499 -15.63 10.78 -39.16
N ARG A 500 -16.47 10.36 -38.20
CA ARG A 500 -17.85 10.85 -38.03
C ARG A 500 -17.95 12.14 -37.20
N ASN A 501 -16.84 12.67 -36.70
CA ASN A 501 -16.80 13.82 -35.79
C ASN A 501 -17.64 13.59 -34.51
N VAL A 502 -17.68 12.36 -33.99
CA VAL A 502 -18.30 12.06 -32.70
C VAL A 502 -17.32 12.46 -31.60
N GLU A 503 -17.68 13.43 -30.77
CA GLU A 503 -16.87 13.87 -29.62
C GLU A 503 -16.96 12.84 -28.49
N TYR A 504 -16.26 11.72 -28.62
CA TYR A 504 -16.15 10.74 -27.55
C TYR A 504 -15.11 11.14 -26.51
N ILE A 505 -15.26 10.58 -25.30
CA ILE A 505 -14.27 10.71 -24.24
C ILE A 505 -13.76 9.33 -23.81
N ASN A 506 -12.48 9.24 -23.47
CA ASN A 506 -11.87 8.06 -22.91
C ASN A 506 -11.84 8.11 -21.38
N TYR A 507 -11.31 7.07 -20.74
CA TYR A 507 -11.29 7.00 -19.27
C TYR A 507 -10.40 8.07 -18.63
N SER A 508 -9.28 8.44 -19.26
CA SER A 508 -8.40 9.51 -18.76
C SER A 508 -9.09 10.88 -18.81
N ASP A 509 -9.97 11.09 -19.77
CA ASP A 509 -10.78 12.32 -19.87
C ASP A 509 -11.84 12.40 -18.79
N TRP A 510 -12.51 11.27 -18.52
CA TRP A 510 -13.40 11.15 -17.38
C TRP A 510 -12.66 11.54 -16.07
N ARG A 511 -11.40 11.11 -15.88
CA ARG A 511 -10.61 11.48 -14.69
C ARG A 511 -10.35 12.98 -14.57
N LEU A 512 -10.27 13.72 -15.68
CA LEU A 512 -10.17 15.19 -15.65
C LEU A 512 -11.43 15.82 -15.06
N LEU A 513 -12.61 15.38 -15.51
CA LEU A 513 -13.89 15.81 -14.95
C LEU A 513 -14.03 15.38 -13.49
N ASP A 514 -13.70 14.12 -13.18
CA ASP A 514 -13.79 13.56 -11.85
C ASP A 514 -12.98 14.37 -10.83
N LYS A 515 -11.72 14.68 -11.18
CA LYS A 515 -10.83 15.53 -10.38
C LYS A 515 -11.41 16.94 -10.21
N HIS A 516 -12.00 17.51 -11.25
CA HIS A 516 -12.66 18.82 -11.17
C HIS A 516 -13.83 18.81 -10.18
N GLU A 517 -14.70 17.80 -10.25
CA GLU A 517 -15.85 17.63 -9.34
C GLU A 517 -15.42 17.43 -7.89
N GLN A 518 -14.41 16.58 -7.64
CA GLN A 518 -13.86 16.35 -6.30
C GLN A 518 -13.23 17.62 -5.73
N ASN A 519 -12.37 18.30 -6.49
CA ASN A 519 -11.72 19.54 -6.05
C ASN A 519 -12.73 20.64 -5.67
N ASN A 520 -13.84 20.73 -6.40
CA ASN A 520 -14.90 21.68 -6.06
C ASN A 520 -15.71 21.24 -4.84
N GLY A 521 -15.96 19.93 -4.67
CA GLY A 521 -16.63 19.41 -3.49
C GLY A 521 -15.83 19.61 -2.21
N HIS A 522 -14.52 19.32 -2.23
CA HIS A 522 -13.67 19.41 -1.04
C HIS A 522 -13.60 20.82 -0.46
N LYS A 523 -13.70 21.87 -1.29
CA LYS A 523 -13.78 23.27 -0.84
C LYS A 523 -14.98 23.54 0.07
N ASP A 524 -16.05 22.76 -0.11
CA ASP A 524 -17.31 22.90 0.61
C ASP A 524 -17.52 21.78 1.66
N GLY A 525 -16.49 20.96 1.93
CA GLY A 525 -16.59 19.82 2.86
C GLY A 525 -17.41 18.63 2.32
N ARG A 526 -17.46 18.46 0.99
CA ARG A 526 -18.24 17.43 0.29
C ARG A 526 -17.31 16.48 -0.47
N PRO A 527 -17.68 15.20 -0.66
CA PRO A 527 -16.85 14.24 -1.42
C PRO A 527 -16.68 14.64 -2.90
N ARG A 528 -17.69 15.30 -3.48
CA ARG A 528 -17.63 15.94 -4.80
C ARG A 528 -18.83 16.85 -5.04
N ARG A 529 -18.68 17.74 -6.01
CA ARG A 529 -19.75 18.59 -6.56
C ARG A 529 -19.95 18.26 -8.04
N LYS A 530 -21.03 17.54 -8.38
CA LYS A 530 -21.27 17.02 -9.73
C LYS A 530 -21.61 18.14 -10.71
N GLU A 531 -20.99 18.11 -11.89
CA GLU A 531 -21.50 18.85 -13.06
C GLU A 531 -22.67 18.06 -13.64
N THR A 532 -23.77 18.73 -13.99
CA THR A 532 -25.00 18.08 -14.46
C THR A 532 -25.27 18.32 -15.95
N SER A 533 -24.59 19.28 -16.57
CA SER A 533 -24.73 19.58 -17.99
C SER A 533 -23.65 18.87 -18.81
N VAL A 534 -24.03 18.00 -19.75
CA VAL A 534 -23.10 17.34 -20.69
C VAL A 534 -22.26 18.37 -21.43
N ARG A 535 -22.85 19.49 -21.87
CA ARG A 535 -22.11 20.57 -22.53
C ARG A 535 -21.01 21.15 -21.64
N ASN A 536 -21.29 21.32 -20.34
CA ASN A 536 -20.28 21.80 -19.39
C ASN A 536 -19.25 20.72 -19.07
N MET A 537 -19.66 19.45 -18.92
CA MET A 537 -18.74 18.33 -18.75
C MET A 537 -17.71 18.29 -19.88
N LEU A 538 -18.17 18.29 -21.13
CA LEU A 538 -17.31 18.31 -22.31
C LEU A 538 -16.44 19.57 -22.36
N ARG A 539 -16.97 20.75 -22.00
CA ARG A 539 -16.19 21.99 -21.91
C ARG A 539 -15.11 21.92 -20.83
N ILE A 540 -15.41 21.37 -19.66
CA ILE A 540 -14.44 21.20 -18.56
C ILE A 540 -13.33 20.26 -19.01
N ILE A 541 -13.68 19.11 -19.60
CA ILE A 541 -12.74 18.14 -20.14
C ILE A 541 -11.88 18.79 -21.23
N ARG A 542 -12.50 19.46 -22.21
CA ARG A 542 -11.78 20.14 -23.29
C ARG A 542 -10.85 21.21 -22.78
N ASN A 543 -11.31 22.10 -21.90
CA ASN A 543 -10.48 23.13 -21.31
C ASN A 543 -9.32 22.53 -20.51
N ALA A 544 -9.55 21.43 -19.79
CA ALA A 544 -8.51 20.74 -19.05
C ALA A 544 -7.50 20.06 -19.98
N ARG A 545 -7.95 19.45 -21.08
CA ARG A 545 -7.08 18.91 -22.14
C ARG A 545 -6.29 20.02 -22.82
N GLU A 546 -6.95 21.07 -23.28
CA GLU A 546 -6.31 22.23 -23.93
C GLU A 546 -5.32 22.90 -22.98
N ALA A 547 -5.64 23.03 -21.69
CA ALA A 547 -4.69 23.54 -20.70
C ALA A 547 -3.49 22.62 -20.56
N ALA A 548 -3.70 21.30 -20.42
CA ALA A 548 -2.63 20.31 -20.32
C ALA A 548 -1.78 20.24 -21.60
N GLU A 549 -2.39 20.33 -22.79
CA GLU A 549 -1.73 20.35 -24.09
C GLU A 549 -0.99 21.67 -24.31
N THR A 550 -1.56 22.80 -23.91
CA THR A 550 -0.91 24.12 -23.98
C THR A 550 0.27 24.19 -23.02
N GLU A 551 0.11 23.66 -21.81
CA GLU A 551 1.17 23.53 -20.81
C GLU A 551 2.26 22.60 -21.33
N ALA A 552 1.92 21.42 -21.83
CA ALA A 552 2.87 20.48 -22.44
C ALA A 552 3.58 21.08 -23.66
N ALA A 553 2.87 21.79 -24.54
CA ALA A 553 3.46 22.46 -25.70
C ALA A 553 4.31 23.68 -25.32
N ALA A 554 3.96 24.39 -24.24
CA ALA A 554 4.76 25.47 -23.69
C ALA A 554 6.02 24.92 -23.03
N GLU A 555 5.90 23.83 -22.26
CA GLU A 555 7.04 23.10 -21.70
C GLU A 555 7.94 22.55 -22.80
N GLU A 556 7.39 22.02 -23.89
CA GLU A 556 8.17 21.46 -24.99
C GLU A 556 9.04 22.50 -25.70
N LYS A 557 8.63 23.78 -25.67
CA LYS A 557 9.39 24.93 -26.18
C LYS A 557 10.46 25.43 -25.21
N LEU A 558 10.45 25.01 -23.95
CA LEU A 558 11.50 25.40 -23.00
C LEU A 558 12.84 24.79 -23.41
N PRO A 559 13.97 25.48 -23.18
CA PRO A 559 15.28 24.89 -23.42
C PRO A 559 15.49 23.70 -22.47
N VAL A 560 16.18 22.67 -22.96
CA VAL A 560 16.69 21.60 -22.08
C VAL A 560 17.74 22.23 -21.17
N LYS A 561 17.59 22.01 -19.87
CA LYS A 561 18.53 22.43 -18.83
C LYS A 561 19.18 21.20 -18.23
N THR A 562 20.35 21.42 -17.62
CA THR A 562 21.11 20.39 -16.92
C THR A 562 21.17 20.75 -15.43
N HIS A 563 20.99 19.75 -14.58
CA HIS A 563 21.13 19.86 -13.14
C HIS A 563 22.03 18.74 -12.63
N TYR A 564 23.04 19.09 -11.85
CA TYR A 564 23.98 18.15 -11.24
C TYR A 564 23.61 17.96 -9.77
N ARG A 565 23.65 16.70 -9.32
CA ARG A 565 23.36 16.37 -7.92
C ARG A 565 23.94 15.04 -7.49
N SER A 566 23.97 14.82 -6.18
CA SER A 566 24.19 13.48 -5.62
C SER A 566 22.94 12.61 -5.80
N CYS A 567 23.16 11.36 -6.18
CA CYS A 567 22.15 10.30 -6.10
C CYS A 567 21.84 9.97 -4.64
N THR A 568 20.57 9.95 -4.26
CA THR A 568 20.09 9.78 -2.87
C THR A 568 19.55 8.39 -2.56
N LEU A 569 19.84 7.39 -3.39
CA LEU A 569 19.25 6.05 -3.25
C LEU A 569 20.09 5.12 -2.38
N CYS A 570 21.40 5.25 -2.38
CA CYS A 570 22.32 4.39 -1.64
C CYS A 570 23.54 5.18 -1.17
N GLU A 571 24.33 4.58 -0.29
CA GLU A 571 25.44 5.24 0.38
C GLU A 571 26.62 5.66 -0.53
N ALA A 572 26.65 5.21 -1.78
CA ALA A 572 27.75 5.47 -2.71
C ALA A 572 27.87 6.92 -3.19
N MET A 573 26.88 7.79 -2.91
CA MET A 573 26.91 9.23 -3.21
C MET A 573 27.36 9.58 -4.66
N CYS A 574 26.96 8.77 -5.64
CA CYS A 574 27.36 9.00 -7.04
C CYS A 574 26.81 10.32 -7.56
N GLY A 575 27.64 11.09 -8.26
CA GLY A 575 27.21 12.31 -8.96
C GLY A 575 26.44 11.95 -10.22
N ILE A 576 25.29 12.60 -10.42
CA ILE A 576 24.43 12.39 -11.58
C ILE A 576 24.15 13.70 -12.29
N GLU A 577 24.03 13.62 -13.61
CA GLU A 577 23.53 14.66 -14.50
C GLU A 577 22.07 14.37 -14.83
N ILE A 578 21.20 15.36 -14.62
CA ILE A 578 19.78 15.29 -15.00
C ILE A 578 19.50 16.35 -16.06
N GLN A 579 19.16 15.88 -17.26
CA GLN A 579 18.66 16.73 -18.33
C GLN A 579 17.14 16.81 -18.23
N TYR A 580 16.60 18.02 -18.17
CA TYR A 580 15.18 18.25 -17.95
C TYR A 580 14.67 19.43 -18.77
N ARG A 581 13.35 19.47 -18.98
CA ARG A 581 12.64 20.53 -19.70
C ARG A 581 11.32 20.80 -19.00
N GLY A 582 11.13 22.00 -18.44
CA GLY A 582 9.97 22.27 -17.59
C GLY A 582 9.96 21.32 -16.39
N SER A 583 8.84 20.65 -16.16
CA SER A 583 8.70 19.58 -15.15
C SER A 583 9.19 18.20 -15.63
N LYS A 584 9.53 18.04 -16.92
CA LYS A 584 9.82 16.74 -17.52
C LYS A 584 11.30 16.40 -17.47
N ILE A 585 11.63 15.22 -16.94
CA ILE A 585 12.95 14.61 -17.03
C ILE A 585 13.13 14.01 -18.44
N ILE A 586 14.21 14.38 -19.12
CA ILE A 586 14.57 13.88 -20.46
C ILE A 586 15.55 12.71 -20.36
N ALA A 587 16.59 12.88 -19.54
CA ALA A 587 17.62 11.86 -19.32
C ALA A 587 18.25 12.01 -17.93
N ILE A 588 18.72 10.88 -17.39
CA ILE A 588 19.58 10.83 -16.20
C ILE A 588 20.81 10.00 -16.57
N SER A 589 22.00 10.56 -16.37
CA SER A 589 23.29 9.91 -16.59
C SER A 589 24.22 10.17 -15.41
N GLY A 590 25.38 9.50 -15.36
CA GLY A 590 26.42 9.86 -14.41
C GLY A 590 27.06 11.20 -14.78
N ASP A 591 27.56 11.92 -13.79
CA ASP A 591 28.32 13.16 -14.00
C ASP A 591 29.81 12.84 -14.23
N ASP A 592 30.29 13.03 -15.46
CA ASP A 592 31.69 12.74 -15.84
C ASP A 592 32.72 13.57 -15.08
N LYS A 593 32.31 14.71 -14.50
CA LYS A 593 33.18 15.61 -13.72
C LYS A 593 33.12 15.34 -12.21
N ASP A 594 32.22 14.47 -11.76
CA ASP A 594 32.13 14.10 -10.35
C ASP A 594 33.39 13.35 -9.92
N GLN A 595 34.12 13.91 -8.96
CA GLN A 595 35.43 13.38 -8.55
C GLN A 595 35.35 12.13 -7.65
N HIS A 596 34.15 11.73 -7.22
CA HIS A 596 33.94 10.57 -6.38
C HIS A 596 33.52 9.33 -7.18
N SER A 597 32.73 9.52 -8.23
CA SER A 597 32.10 8.46 -9.05
C SER A 597 32.47 8.47 -10.52
N TRP A 598 33.13 9.51 -11.03
CA TRP A 598 33.75 9.56 -12.37
C TRP A 598 32.82 9.15 -13.53
N GLY A 599 31.59 9.68 -13.54
CA GLY A 599 30.60 9.37 -14.59
C GLY A 599 29.82 8.06 -14.38
N HIS A 600 30.07 7.33 -13.31
CA HIS A 600 29.35 6.07 -13.04
C HIS A 600 27.88 6.32 -12.67
N ILE A 601 26.99 5.51 -13.23
CA ILE A 601 25.60 5.40 -12.81
C ILE A 601 25.12 3.94 -12.87
N CYS A 602 24.44 3.50 -11.81
CA CYS A 602 23.82 2.18 -11.76
C CYS A 602 22.33 2.22 -12.20
N PRO A 603 21.69 1.06 -12.46
CA PRO A 603 20.27 1.03 -12.85
C PRO A 603 19.32 1.73 -11.86
N LYS A 604 19.65 1.72 -10.56
CA LYS A 604 18.86 2.43 -9.53
C LYS A 604 18.88 3.93 -9.76
N GLY A 605 20.07 4.52 -9.96
CA GLY A 605 20.23 5.96 -10.21
C GLY A 605 19.44 6.40 -11.45
N TYR A 606 19.51 5.61 -12.53
CA TYR A 606 18.74 5.88 -13.76
C TYR A 606 17.22 5.88 -13.54
N SER A 607 16.73 5.10 -12.58
CA SER A 607 15.31 4.95 -12.26
C SER A 607 14.74 6.02 -11.33
N LEU A 608 15.52 7.01 -10.88
CA LEU A 608 15.00 8.14 -10.07
C LEU A 608 13.80 8.84 -10.72
N GLN A 609 13.76 8.87 -12.06
CA GLN A 609 12.60 9.36 -12.81
C GLN A 609 11.32 8.57 -12.56
N ASP A 610 11.40 7.28 -12.27
CA ASP A 610 10.24 6.43 -12.00
C ASP A 610 9.65 6.76 -10.63
N LEU A 611 10.48 7.13 -9.64
CA LEU A 611 10.00 7.57 -8.32
C LEU A 611 9.35 8.95 -8.38
N HIS A 612 9.95 9.89 -9.12
CA HIS A 612 9.40 11.25 -9.24
C HIS A 612 8.04 11.27 -9.95
N ASN A 613 7.92 10.47 -11.02
CA ASN A 613 6.73 10.39 -11.86
C ASN A 613 5.77 9.26 -11.44
N ASP A 614 6.00 8.62 -10.30
CA ASP A 614 5.16 7.50 -9.84
C ASP A 614 3.74 8.00 -9.55
N PRO A 615 2.70 7.47 -10.25
CA PRO A 615 1.33 7.88 -9.97
C PRO A 615 0.79 7.34 -8.64
N ASP A 616 1.45 6.36 -8.01
CA ASP A 616 1.08 5.82 -6.70
C ASP A 616 1.75 6.59 -5.54
N ARG A 617 2.65 7.54 -5.85
CA ARG A 617 3.25 8.42 -4.85
C ARG A 617 2.18 9.33 -4.27
N LEU A 618 1.98 9.24 -2.97
CA LEU A 618 1.13 10.13 -2.19
C LEU A 618 1.74 11.54 -2.18
N LYS A 619 0.92 12.55 -2.46
CA LYS A 619 1.32 13.97 -2.44
C LYS A 619 0.64 14.77 -1.32
N LYS A 620 -0.38 14.19 -0.70
CA LYS A 620 -1.21 14.82 0.34
C LYS A 620 -1.49 13.84 1.47
N PRO A 621 -1.68 14.33 2.70
CA PRO A 621 -1.96 13.47 3.84
C PRO A 621 -3.21 12.62 3.64
N LEU A 622 -3.12 11.35 4.06
CA LEU A 622 -4.24 10.41 4.08
C LEU A 622 -4.58 10.04 5.51
N ARG A 623 -5.86 10.17 5.89
CA ARG A 623 -6.39 9.72 7.17
C ARG A 623 -7.30 8.53 6.98
N LYS A 624 -7.19 7.54 7.87
CA LYS A 624 -8.09 6.39 7.91
C LYS A 624 -9.36 6.73 8.70
N VAL A 625 -10.53 6.60 8.07
CA VAL A 625 -11.85 6.82 8.69
C VAL A 625 -12.76 5.68 8.27
N ASP A 626 -13.29 4.94 9.25
CA ASP A 626 -14.15 3.76 9.02
C ASP A 626 -13.55 2.77 8.00
N GLY A 627 -12.24 2.51 8.11
CA GLY A 627 -11.50 1.60 7.22
C GLY A 627 -11.11 2.18 5.85
N GLN A 628 -11.53 3.41 5.52
CA GLN A 628 -11.24 4.05 4.23
C GLN A 628 -10.22 5.18 4.34
N TRP A 629 -9.42 5.37 3.29
CA TRP A 629 -8.45 6.46 3.19
C TRP A 629 -9.09 7.72 2.62
N LEU A 630 -9.01 8.82 3.36
CA LEU A 630 -9.49 10.14 2.95
C LEU A 630 -8.33 11.15 2.91
N GLU A 631 -8.24 11.92 1.83
CA GLU A 631 -7.34 13.08 1.80
C GLU A 631 -7.81 14.12 2.82
N VAL A 632 -6.88 14.65 3.62
CA VAL A 632 -7.14 15.71 4.59
C VAL A 632 -6.16 16.87 4.44
N SER A 633 -6.48 18.02 5.03
CA SER A 633 -5.57 19.17 5.03
C SER A 633 -4.31 18.89 5.87
N TRP A 634 -3.20 19.57 5.56
CA TRP A 634 -1.96 19.42 6.34
C TRP A 634 -2.12 19.82 7.81
N ASP A 635 -2.88 20.86 8.11
CA ASP A 635 -3.07 21.28 9.50
C ASP A 635 -3.90 20.26 10.27
N GLU A 636 -5.00 19.76 9.69
CA GLU A 636 -5.78 18.67 10.26
C GLU A 636 -4.93 17.41 10.47
N ALA A 637 -4.14 17.01 9.47
CA ALA A 637 -3.30 15.82 9.54
C ALA A 637 -2.27 15.90 10.67
N LEU A 638 -1.57 17.04 10.77
CA LEU A 638 -0.53 17.24 11.78
C LEU A 638 -1.10 17.38 13.19
N ASP A 639 -2.26 18.03 13.34
CA ASP A 639 -2.96 18.08 14.63
C ASP A 639 -3.45 16.68 15.04
N TYR A 640 -4.10 15.94 14.13
CA TYR A 640 -4.57 14.58 14.38
C TYR A 640 -3.44 13.62 14.76
N ALA A 641 -2.31 13.67 14.05
CA ALA A 641 -1.13 12.87 14.36
C ALA A 641 -0.56 13.19 15.76
N ALA A 642 -0.38 14.48 16.07
CA ALA A 642 0.19 14.90 17.35
C ALA A 642 -0.75 14.60 18.53
N GLU A 643 -2.06 14.81 18.36
CA GLU A 643 -3.08 14.49 19.36
C GLU A 643 -3.19 12.99 19.62
N GLY A 644 -3.11 12.16 18.56
CA GLY A 644 -3.14 10.72 18.71
C GLY A 644 -1.95 10.16 19.48
N LEU A 645 -0.73 10.57 19.12
CA LEU A 645 0.48 10.18 19.84
C LEU A 645 0.45 10.66 21.30
N ALA A 646 0.10 11.92 21.54
CA ALA A 646 0.03 12.46 22.90
C ALA A 646 -1.09 11.81 23.74
N ARG A 647 -2.21 11.42 23.12
CA ARG A 647 -3.31 10.70 23.78
C ARG A 647 -2.84 9.33 24.28
N VAL A 648 -2.12 8.57 23.46
CA VAL A 648 -1.55 7.28 23.88
C VAL A 648 -0.62 7.48 25.09
N GLN A 649 0.30 8.45 25.02
CA GLN A 649 1.24 8.70 26.12
C GLN A 649 0.53 9.14 27.41
N LYS A 650 -0.50 9.98 27.28
CA LYS A 650 -1.31 10.41 28.42
C LYS A 650 -2.01 9.25 29.12
N ASN A 651 -2.46 8.25 28.36
CA ASN A 651 -3.22 7.13 28.88
C ASN A 651 -2.32 6.01 29.44
N TYR A 652 -1.15 5.79 28.85
CA TYR A 652 -0.34 4.59 29.10
C TYR A 652 1.13 4.85 29.44
N GLY A 653 1.56 6.11 29.51
CA GLY A 653 2.94 6.52 29.78
C GLY A 653 3.75 6.81 28.51
N ASP A 654 4.87 7.51 28.66
CA ASP A 654 5.68 7.99 27.54
C ASP A 654 6.22 6.84 26.66
N ASP A 655 6.66 5.74 27.28
CA ASP A 655 7.21 4.56 26.60
C ASP A 655 6.14 3.74 25.85
N ALA A 656 4.85 3.99 26.08
CA ALA A 656 3.78 3.34 25.31
C ALA A 656 3.72 3.82 23.85
N VAL A 657 4.46 4.87 23.48
CA VAL A 657 4.69 5.25 22.09
C VAL A 657 6.10 4.85 21.68
N ALA A 658 6.23 4.11 20.59
CA ALA A 658 7.51 3.77 19.98
C ALA A 658 7.73 4.50 18.65
N GLY A 659 8.98 4.61 18.22
CA GLY A 659 9.34 5.16 16.91
C GLY A 659 10.30 4.27 16.14
N TYR A 660 10.11 4.16 14.83
CA TYR A 660 11.02 3.45 13.91
C TYR A 660 11.52 4.36 12.80
N TRP A 661 12.84 4.43 12.62
CA TRP A 661 13.47 5.14 11.49
C TRP A 661 14.05 4.14 10.50
N GLY A 662 13.51 4.15 9.27
CA GLY A 662 14.03 3.34 8.18
C GLY A 662 15.29 3.91 7.55
N ASN A 663 15.98 3.08 6.76
CA ASN A 663 17.22 3.43 6.06
C ASN A 663 17.16 4.72 5.22
N PRO A 664 16.08 5.02 4.46
CA PRO A 664 15.93 6.30 3.74
C PRO A 664 16.17 7.56 4.59
N THR A 665 15.96 7.51 5.91
CA THR A 665 16.28 8.60 6.83
C THR A 665 17.73 9.06 6.66
N SER A 666 18.69 8.12 6.55
CA SER A 666 20.12 8.44 6.41
C SER A 666 20.48 9.13 5.09
N HIS A 667 19.60 9.05 4.09
CA HIS A 667 19.75 9.68 2.77
C HIS A 667 19.00 11.00 2.66
N ASN A 668 18.39 11.51 3.74
CA ASN A 668 17.60 12.73 3.73
C ASN A 668 18.08 13.71 4.81
N LEU A 669 18.60 14.86 4.38
CA LEU A 669 19.14 15.89 5.25
C LEU A 669 18.11 16.41 6.27
N GLY A 670 16.88 16.65 5.83
CA GLY A 670 15.80 17.19 6.66
C GLY A 670 15.39 16.23 7.78
N LEU A 671 15.22 14.94 7.44
CA LEU A 671 14.91 13.89 8.42
C LEU A 671 16.02 13.74 9.46
N LEU A 672 17.29 13.65 9.04
CA LEU A 672 18.42 13.53 9.97
C LEU A 672 18.50 14.70 10.94
N MET A 673 18.44 15.94 10.42
CA MET A 673 18.56 17.14 11.26
C MET A 673 17.39 17.33 12.24
N ALA A 674 16.20 16.77 11.94
CA ALA A 674 15.03 16.84 12.81
C ALA A 674 14.91 15.66 13.78
N SER A 675 15.55 14.52 13.52
CA SER A 675 15.33 13.25 14.25
C SER A 675 15.56 13.37 15.75
N ASN A 676 16.67 13.96 16.19
CA ASN A 676 16.96 14.13 17.63
C ASN A 676 15.94 15.04 18.34
N LYS A 677 15.36 16.02 17.65
CA LYS A 677 14.32 16.90 18.22
C LYS A 677 12.99 16.16 18.36
N LEU A 678 12.63 15.33 17.37
CA LEU A 678 11.44 14.50 17.46
C LEU A 678 11.56 13.43 18.56
N ARG A 679 12.70 12.73 18.66
CA ARG A 679 12.96 11.78 19.76
C ARG A 679 12.76 12.43 21.12
N LYS A 680 13.26 13.66 21.32
CA LYS A 680 13.05 14.44 22.55
C LYS A 680 11.58 14.83 22.78
N ALA A 681 10.85 15.21 21.72
CA ALA A 681 9.44 15.57 21.84
C ALA A 681 8.56 14.36 22.22
N LEU A 682 8.87 13.19 21.67
CA LEU A 682 8.23 11.93 22.07
C LEU A 682 8.62 11.55 23.51
N ASN A 683 9.88 11.71 23.89
CA ASN A 683 10.40 11.35 25.22
C ASN A 683 10.20 9.87 25.58
N THR A 684 10.38 8.99 24.59
CA THR A 684 10.27 7.52 24.75
C THR A 684 11.64 6.86 24.69
N ARG A 685 11.80 5.74 25.39
CA ARG A 685 12.94 4.82 25.29
C ARG A 685 12.79 3.79 24.16
N ASN A 686 11.56 3.58 23.68
CA ASN A 686 11.23 2.63 22.62
C ASN A 686 11.52 3.21 21.23
N ILE A 687 12.81 3.40 20.95
CA ILE A 687 13.32 3.88 19.66
C ILE A 687 13.98 2.72 18.94
N PHE A 688 13.58 2.50 17.69
CA PHE A 688 14.10 1.43 16.84
C PHE A 688 14.60 2.03 15.52
N THR A 689 15.62 1.41 14.92
CA THR A 689 16.11 1.82 13.61
C THR A 689 16.55 0.63 12.78
N ALA A 690 16.64 0.83 11.47
CA ALA A 690 17.22 -0.16 10.55
C ALA A 690 18.69 -0.52 10.87
N ALA A 691 19.40 0.25 11.71
CA ALA A 691 20.79 -0.03 12.05
C ALA A 691 20.97 -1.37 12.79
N SER A 692 19.99 -1.76 13.61
CA SER A 692 19.94 -3.06 14.32
C SER A 692 19.55 -4.25 13.43
N LEU A 693 19.43 -4.02 12.12
CA LEU A 693 19.29 -5.06 11.08
C LEU A 693 20.52 -5.12 10.16
N ASP A 694 21.55 -4.30 10.44
CA ASP A 694 22.63 -3.99 9.51
C ASP A 694 23.95 -3.68 10.26
N GLN A 695 24.18 -2.42 10.65
CA GLN A 695 25.50 -1.92 11.06
C GLN A 695 25.73 -1.74 12.56
N MET A 696 24.76 -2.06 13.42
CA MET A 696 24.92 -1.88 14.88
C MET A 696 26.15 -2.61 15.47
N PRO A 697 26.54 -3.82 15.01
CA PRO A 697 27.77 -4.48 15.44
C PRO A 697 29.03 -3.63 15.25
N HIS A 698 29.17 -2.94 14.11
CA HIS A 698 30.29 -2.04 13.82
C HIS A 698 30.30 -0.85 14.78
N GLN A 699 29.15 -0.24 15.00
CA GLN A 699 29.03 0.93 15.87
C GLN A 699 29.38 0.60 17.31
N LEU A 700 28.93 -0.56 17.80
CA LEU A 700 29.29 -1.04 19.13
C LEU A 700 30.79 -1.29 19.24
N CYS A 701 31.39 -1.94 18.23
CA CYS A 701 32.84 -2.14 18.17
C CYS A 701 33.60 -0.80 18.21
N SER A 702 33.18 0.19 17.41
CA SER A 702 33.79 1.53 17.41
C SER A 702 33.62 2.25 18.75
N HIS A 703 32.46 2.12 19.38
CA HIS A 703 32.20 2.71 20.70
C HIS A 703 33.11 2.10 21.77
N LEU A 704 33.20 0.77 21.83
CA LEU A 704 33.97 0.07 22.86
C LEU A 704 35.49 0.14 22.65
N MET A 705 35.98 0.20 21.41
CA MET A 705 37.43 0.25 21.12
C MET A 705 37.98 1.69 21.00
N PHE A 706 37.21 2.59 20.40
CA PHE A 706 37.67 3.95 20.05
C PHE A 706 36.91 5.05 20.81
N GLY A 707 35.90 4.70 21.63
CA GLY A 707 35.14 5.62 22.47
C GLY A 707 34.02 6.39 21.77
N HIS A 708 33.72 6.08 20.49
CA HIS A 708 32.64 6.77 19.76
C HIS A 708 31.93 5.85 18.75
N ALA A 709 30.61 5.79 18.79
CA ALA A 709 29.78 4.92 17.95
C ALA A 709 29.91 5.18 16.44
N GLN A 710 30.29 6.39 16.05
CA GLN A 710 30.53 6.82 14.66
C GLN A 710 32.01 6.82 14.24
N ALA A 711 32.94 6.35 15.09
CA ALA A 711 34.35 6.20 14.72
C ALA A 711 34.55 4.93 13.88
N PHE A 712 33.88 4.87 12.72
CA PHE A 712 33.99 3.77 11.79
C PHE A 712 35.37 3.72 11.16
N THR A 713 35.90 2.51 10.99
CA THR A 713 37.10 2.26 10.22
C THR A 713 36.71 2.05 8.76
N ILE A 714 37.26 2.86 7.86
CA ILE A 714 36.88 2.95 6.45
C ILE A 714 38.02 2.42 5.56
N PRO A 715 37.75 1.51 4.62
CA PRO A 715 38.76 1.02 3.68
C PRO A 715 39.37 2.12 2.80
N ASP A 716 40.68 2.32 2.84
CA ASP A 716 41.41 3.12 1.84
C ASP A 716 41.67 2.29 0.57
N ILE A 717 40.58 1.92 -0.09
CA ILE A 717 40.54 0.96 -1.20
C ILE A 717 41.41 1.38 -2.40
N ASP A 718 41.61 2.68 -2.61
CA ASP A 718 42.38 3.21 -3.75
C ASP A 718 43.88 2.98 -3.62
N HIS A 719 44.37 2.67 -2.42
CA HIS A 719 45.80 2.56 -2.12
C HIS A 719 46.22 1.19 -1.60
N THR A 720 45.28 0.27 -1.37
CA THR A 720 45.58 -1.05 -0.81
C THR A 720 46.28 -1.97 -1.82
N ASP A 721 47.13 -2.86 -1.29
CA ASP A 721 47.85 -3.88 -2.05
C ASP A 721 47.25 -5.28 -1.78
N TYR A 722 46.54 -5.47 -0.66
CA TYR A 722 45.86 -6.73 -0.31
C TYR A 722 44.52 -6.47 0.39
N MET A 723 43.41 -6.94 -0.17
CA MET A 723 42.08 -6.81 0.42
C MET A 723 41.50 -8.18 0.74
N LEU A 724 41.33 -8.47 2.02
CA LEU A 724 40.56 -9.60 2.53
C LEU A 724 39.13 -9.13 2.79
N MET A 725 38.17 -9.66 2.03
CA MET A 725 36.77 -9.24 2.05
C MET A 725 35.86 -10.40 2.51
N LEU A 726 35.08 -10.19 3.57
CA LEU A 726 34.22 -11.22 4.17
C LEU A 726 32.73 -10.86 4.09
N GLY A 727 31.92 -11.75 3.53
CA GLY A 727 30.44 -11.63 3.51
C GLY A 727 29.91 -10.34 2.88
N ALA A 728 30.68 -9.72 1.98
CA ALA A 728 30.36 -8.47 1.32
C ALA A 728 30.14 -8.68 -0.18
N ASN A 729 29.25 -7.87 -0.76
CA ASN A 729 28.93 -7.92 -2.18
C ASN A 729 28.74 -6.50 -2.77
N PRO A 730 29.82 -5.69 -2.82
CA PRO A 730 29.79 -4.35 -3.40
C PRO A 730 29.28 -4.32 -4.84
N ALA A 731 29.42 -5.39 -5.63
CA ALA A 731 28.87 -5.45 -6.98
C ALA A 731 27.34 -5.36 -7.06
N ALA A 732 26.62 -5.76 -6.00
CA ALA A 732 25.17 -5.59 -5.91
C ALA A 732 24.77 -4.35 -5.08
N SER A 733 25.55 -4.02 -4.04
CA SER A 733 25.20 -2.97 -3.07
C SER A 733 25.83 -1.61 -3.32
N ASN A 734 26.83 -1.50 -4.20
CA ASN A 734 27.70 -0.33 -4.42
C ASN A 734 28.59 0.04 -3.22
N GLY A 735 29.03 -0.95 -2.42
CA GLY A 735 29.73 -0.71 -1.14
C GLY A 735 28.75 -0.65 0.04
N SER A 736 29.21 -0.96 1.26
CA SER A 736 28.40 -0.85 2.47
C SER A 736 29.28 -0.47 3.66
N LEU A 737 29.02 0.63 4.38
CA LEU A 737 30.03 1.29 5.24
C LEU A 737 31.37 1.51 4.53
N MET A 738 31.30 1.72 3.22
CA MET A 738 32.44 1.97 2.34
C MET A 738 31.88 2.77 1.18
N SER A 739 31.49 4.00 1.48
CA SER A 739 30.88 4.92 0.52
C SER A 739 31.91 5.26 -0.56
N GLY A 740 31.82 4.58 -1.69
CA GLY A 740 32.72 4.72 -2.82
C GLY A 740 31.96 4.71 -4.13
N GLY A 741 31.92 5.87 -4.79
CA GLY A 741 31.45 5.97 -6.16
C GLY A 741 32.23 5.03 -7.09
N ASP A 742 31.53 4.40 -8.04
CA ASP A 742 32.08 3.39 -8.95
C ASP A 742 32.91 2.30 -8.27
N ILE A 743 32.31 1.61 -7.30
CA ILE A 743 33.03 0.63 -6.48
C ILE A 743 33.68 -0.49 -7.31
N LEU A 744 33.08 -0.85 -8.45
CA LEU A 744 33.62 -1.89 -9.33
C LEU A 744 34.95 -1.46 -9.94
N LYS A 745 35.05 -0.21 -10.42
CA LYS A 745 36.30 0.35 -10.93
C LYS A 745 37.37 0.44 -9.84
N ARG A 746 36.99 0.68 -8.58
CA ARG A 746 37.93 0.69 -7.44
C ARG A 746 38.45 -0.71 -7.13
N LEU A 747 37.59 -1.73 -7.14
CA LEU A 747 38.01 -3.13 -6.99
C LEU A 747 38.95 -3.58 -8.13
N GLU A 748 38.63 -3.23 -9.37
CA GLU A 748 39.57 -3.44 -10.50
C GLU A 748 40.88 -2.68 -10.33
N GLY A 749 40.84 -1.51 -9.68
CA GLY A 749 41.99 -0.68 -9.37
C GLY A 749 43.04 -1.43 -8.55
N ILE A 750 42.62 -2.24 -7.57
CA ILE A 750 43.49 -3.11 -6.76
C ILE A 750 44.26 -4.07 -7.67
N HIS A 751 43.58 -4.74 -8.60
CA HIS A 751 44.23 -5.65 -9.54
C HIS A 751 45.18 -4.92 -10.50
N LYS A 752 44.74 -3.79 -11.08
CA LYS A 752 45.54 -2.99 -12.03
C LYS A 752 46.86 -2.49 -11.44
N ARG A 753 46.91 -2.30 -10.12
CA ARG A 753 48.13 -1.89 -9.40
C ARG A 753 48.95 -3.05 -8.84
N GLY A 754 48.60 -4.30 -9.18
CA GLY A 754 49.31 -5.51 -8.78
C GLY A 754 48.89 -6.07 -7.42
N GLY A 755 47.82 -5.55 -6.83
CA GLY A 755 47.27 -6.04 -5.56
C GLY A 755 46.36 -7.25 -5.73
N LYS A 756 45.91 -7.79 -4.58
CA LYS A 756 45.10 -9.01 -4.49
C LYS A 756 43.84 -8.80 -3.65
N LEU A 757 42.71 -9.28 -4.14
CA LEU A 757 41.41 -9.34 -3.46
C LEU A 757 41.04 -10.80 -3.23
N VAL A 758 40.88 -11.18 -1.95
CA VAL A 758 40.40 -12.49 -1.50
C VAL A 758 39.00 -12.33 -0.93
N LEU A 759 38.03 -13.05 -1.50
CA LEU A 759 36.63 -13.02 -1.08
C LEU A 759 36.25 -14.28 -0.30
N ILE A 760 35.77 -14.11 0.93
CA ILE A 760 35.24 -15.18 1.77
C ILE A 760 33.71 -15.02 1.84
N ASP A 761 32.96 -15.95 1.24
CA ASP A 761 31.50 -15.88 1.20
C ASP A 761 30.89 -17.27 0.92
N PRO A 762 29.79 -17.68 1.61
CA PRO A 762 29.07 -18.92 1.30
C PRO A 762 28.48 -18.97 -0.12
N ARG A 763 28.42 -17.83 -0.80
CA ARG A 763 28.05 -17.72 -2.21
C ARG A 763 29.23 -17.14 -3.00
N ARG A 764 29.55 -17.76 -4.13
CA ARG A 764 30.34 -17.12 -5.18
C ARG A 764 29.49 -16.02 -5.82
N ASN A 765 29.46 -14.87 -5.14
CA ASN A 765 28.61 -13.74 -5.46
C ASN A 765 29.14 -12.92 -6.65
N GLU A 766 28.45 -11.87 -7.05
CA GLU A 766 28.80 -11.06 -8.23
C GLU A 766 30.16 -10.35 -8.07
N THR A 767 30.61 -10.09 -6.83
CA THR A 767 31.91 -9.50 -6.54
C THR A 767 33.06 -10.47 -6.80
N ALA A 768 32.80 -11.79 -6.80
CA ALA A 768 33.81 -12.80 -7.12
C ALA A 768 34.42 -12.63 -8.52
N MET A 769 33.73 -11.96 -9.46
CA MET A 769 34.28 -11.63 -10.78
C MET A 769 35.47 -10.65 -10.72
N TYR A 770 35.58 -9.89 -9.63
CA TYR A 770 36.64 -8.89 -9.41
C TYR A 770 37.71 -9.38 -8.42
N ALA A 771 37.42 -10.47 -7.70
CA ALA A 771 38.34 -11.10 -6.77
C ALA A 771 39.30 -12.05 -7.51
N GLN A 772 40.53 -12.16 -7.01
CA GLN A 772 41.49 -13.15 -7.52
C GLN A 772 41.19 -14.53 -6.94
N GLU A 773 40.66 -14.58 -5.72
CA GLU A 773 40.34 -15.81 -5.01
C GLU A 773 38.97 -15.70 -4.34
N HIS A 774 38.20 -16.78 -4.37
CA HIS A 774 36.96 -16.94 -3.62
C HIS A 774 37.04 -18.23 -2.81
N HIS A 775 36.76 -18.17 -1.52
CA HIS A 775 36.62 -19.33 -0.66
C HIS A 775 35.19 -19.42 -0.14
N PHE A 776 34.60 -20.60 -0.28
CA PHE A 776 33.36 -20.93 0.40
C PHE A 776 33.63 -21.08 1.90
N ILE A 777 32.79 -20.45 2.70
CA ILE A 777 32.77 -20.58 4.16
C ILE A 777 31.38 -21.06 4.59
N ARG A 778 31.32 -21.93 5.61
CA ARG A 778 30.04 -22.30 6.20
C ARG A 778 29.37 -21.07 6.83
N PRO A 779 28.07 -20.81 6.57
CA PRO A 779 27.39 -19.68 7.16
C PRO A 779 27.57 -19.65 8.69
N THR A 780 27.81 -18.47 9.25
CA THR A 780 27.97 -18.22 10.70
C THR A 780 29.26 -18.72 11.34
N THR A 781 30.29 -19.06 10.55
CA THR A 781 31.57 -19.55 11.07
C THR A 781 32.74 -18.58 10.90
N ASP A 782 32.46 -17.34 10.48
CA ASP A 782 33.47 -16.33 10.17
C ASP A 782 34.38 -15.97 11.35
N ALA A 783 33.85 -16.01 12.59
CA ALA A 783 34.63 -15.76 13.80
C ALA A 783 35.76 -16.77 13.98
N PHE A 784 35.51 -18.05 13.67
CA PHE A 784 36.52 -19.10 13.71
C PHE A 784 37.61 -18.87 12.67
N PHE A 785 37.24 -18.48 11.46
CA PHE A 785 38.20 -18.14 10.40
C PHE A 785 39.09 -16.97 10.83
N LEU A 786 38.51 -15.88 11.33
CA LEU A 786 39.25 -14.72 11.82
C LEU A 786 40.17 -15.05 13.00
N ILE A 787 39.72 -15.87 13.95
CA ILE A 787 40.55 -16.38 15.04
C ILE A 787 41.71 -17.22 14.48
N GLY A 788 41.48 -18.07 13.48
CA GLY A 788 42.54 -18.82 12.81
C GLY A 788 43.63 -17.91 12.23
N LEU A 789 43.23 -16.83 11.55
CA LEU A 789 44.18 -15.84 11.03
C LEU A 789 44.97 -15.17 12.16
N ILE A 790 44.28 -14.70 13.20
CA ILE A 790 44.91 -13.99 14.34
C ILE A 790 45.85 -14.94 15.11
N GLN A 791 45.42 -16.17 15.38
CA GLN A 791 46.24 -17.23 15.99
C GLN A 791 47.52 -17.49 15.22
N HIS A 792 47.42 -17.59 13.89
CA HIS A 792 48.59 -17.84 13.03
C HIS A 792 49.55 -16.66 13.04
N VAL A 793 49.02 -15.43 12.92
CA VAL A 793 49.82 -14.20 12.99
C VAL A 793 50.55 -14.08 14.33
N ILE A 794 49.90 -14.42 15.44
CA ILE A 794 50.51 -14.34 16.78
C ILE A 794 51.54 -15.46 16.98
N SER A 795 51.19 -16.72 16.69
CA SER A 795 52.05 -17.88 16.96
C SER A 795 53.35 -17.87 16.15
N ASN A 796 53.34 -17.23 14.97
CA ASN A 796 54.50 -17.08 14.10
C ASN A 796 55.16 -15.69 14.22
N GLU A 797 54.77 -14.88 15.20
CA GLU A 797 55.32 -13.53 15.45
C GLU A 797 55.26 -12.61 14.22
N LEU A 798 54.20 -12.71 13.41
CA LEU A 798 53.99 -11.92 12.19
C LEU A 798 53.31 -10.57 12.44
N TYR A 799 52.94 -10.26 13.69
CA TYR A 799 52.35 -8.98 14.06
C TYR A 799 53.35 -7.83 13.90
N LYS A 800 52.86 -6.67 13.44
CA LYS A 800 53.63 -5.45 13.20
C LYS A 800 52.83 -4.17 13.52
N PRO A 801 52.33 -3.99 14.76
CA PRO A 801 51.43 -2.89 15.12
C PRO A 801 52.03 -1.47 14.96
N GLY A 802 53.35 -1.37 14.79
CA GLY A 802 54.03 -0.10 14.51
C GLY A 802 53.72 0.96 15.56
N ARG A 803 53.30 2.16 15.11
CA ARG A 803 52.98 3.28 16.01
C ARG A 803 51.79 3.02 16.92
N LEU A 804 50.91 2.07 16.59
CA LEU A 804 49.73 1.76 17.39
C LEU A 804 50.08 1.04 18.69
N GLN A 805 51.25 0.39 18.77
CA GLN A 805 51.64 -0.37 19.96
C GLN A 805 51.65 0.45 21.25
N GLY A 806 52.10 1.70 21.18
CA GLY A 806 52.08 2.62 22.31
C GLY A 806 50.69 3.16 22.66
N MET A 807 49.71 2.96 21.78
CA MET A 807 48.34 3.46 21.90
C MET A 807 47.34 2.35 22.29
N MET A 808 47.77 1.10 22.40
CA MET A 808 46.91 -0.02 22.83
C MET A 808 46.98 -0.22 24.34
N ASP A 809 45.87 -0.61 24.95
CA ASP A 809 45.89 -1.26 26.26
C ASP A 809 46.17 -2.78 26.11
N HIS A 810 46.50 -3.43 27.23
CA HIS A 810 46.56 -4.90 27.38
C HIS A 810 47.32 -5.69 26.29
N TRP A 811 48.30 -5.08 25.59
CA TRP A 811 49.01 -5.70 24.46
C TRP A 811 49.58 -7.10 24.77
N GLY A 812 50.21 -7.29 25.93
CA GLY A 812 50.76 -8.60 26.32
C GLY A 812 49.68 -9.66 26.53
N GLU A 813 48.60 -9.29 27.24
CA GLU A 813 47.47 -10.19 27.52
C GLU A 813 46.72 -10.58 26.23
N LEU A 814 46.64 -9.65 25.27
CA LEU A 814 46.03 -9.90 23.96
C LEU A 814 46.75 -11.03 23.20
N LEU A 815 48.09 -11.06 23.22
CA LEU A 815 48.88 -12.09 22.54
C LEU A 815 48.61 -13.48 23.13
N ASP A 816 48.39 -13.58 24.43
CA ASP A 816 48.09 -14.85 25.11
C ASP A 816 46.62 -15.30 24.93
N THR A 817 45.74 -14.41 24.46
CA THR A 817 44.29 -14.66 24.42
C THR A 817 43.87 -15.61 23.30
N PHE A 818 44.48 -15.50 22.11
CA PHE A 818 43.86 -16.05 20.90
C PHE A 818 44.12 -17.52 20.63
N ASN A 819 44.95 -18.25 21.39
CA ASN A 819 45.14 -19.69 21.21
C ASN A 819 43.92 -20.50 21.71
N LEU A 820 42.79 -20.36 21.02
CA LEU A 820 41.46 -20.81 21.46
C LEU A 820 41.08 -22.17 20.89
N PHE A 821 41.42 -22.43 19.63
CA PHE A 821 41.04 -23.65 18.92
C PHE A 821 42.23 -24.24 18.13
N PRO A 822 42.34 -25.57 18.05
CA PRO A 822 43.24 -26.21 17.07
C PRO A 822 42.88 -25.78 15.64
N MET A 823 43.90 -25.52 14.81
CA MET A 823 43.68 -25.10 13.42
C MET A 823 42.90 -26.15 12.60
N SER A 824 43.11 -27.44 12.87
CA SER A 824 42.34 -28.54 12.28
C SER A 824 40.84 -28.47 12.62
N GLU A 825 40.48 -28.03 13.83
CA GLU A 825 39.09 -27.83 14.23
C GLU A 825 38.48 -26.62 13.52
N ILE A 826 39.22 -25.50 13.44
CA ILE A 826 38.80 -24.31 12.67
C ILE A 826 38.57 -24.69 11.20
N SER A 827 39.48 -25.46 10.60
CA SER A 827 39.34 -25.93 9.22
C SER A 827 38.09 -26.79 9.05
N GLN A 828 37.86 -27.73 9.98
CA GLN A 828 36.68 -28.57 9.97
C GLN A 828 35.39 -27.78 10.14
N ILE A 829 35.34 -26.74 10.98
CA ILE A 829 34.15 -25.93 11.24
C ILE A 829 33.84 -24.99 10.07
N THR A 830 34.85 -24.28 9.58
CA THR A 830 34.70 -23.26 8.52
C THR A 830 34.52 -23.89 7.14
N GLY A 831 35.08 -25.08 6.93
CA GLY A 831 35.16 -25.72 5.61
C GLY A 831 36.30 -25.18 4.74
N ILE A 832 37.17 -24.33 5.29
CA ILE A 832 38.36 -23.81 4.61
C ILE A 832 39.57 -24.65 5.03
N PRO A 833 40.40 -25.16 4.11
CA PRO A 833 41.58 -25.95 4.48
C PRO A 833 42.55 -25.18 5.37
N GLU A 834 43.15 -25.85 6.35
CA GLU A 834 44.19 -25.31 7.25
C GLU A 834 45.28 -24.56 6.48
N SER A 835 45.83 -25.17 5.43
CA SER A 835 46.87 -24.55 4.59
C SER A 835 46.43 -23.24 3.92
N GLU A 836 45.14 -23.09 3.62
CA GLU A 836 44.61 -21.85 3.03
C GLU A 836 44.44 -20.76 4.09
N ILE A 837 44.03 -21.12 5.31
CA ILE A 837 43.91 -20.17 6.43
C ILE A 837 45.31 -19.63 6.78
N GLU A 838 46.30 -20.50 6.92
CA GLU A 838 47.70 -20.14 7.19
C GLU A 838 48.27 -19.25 6.08
N ARG A 839 48.09 -19.64 4.81
CA ARG A 839 48.56 -18.86 3.65
C ARG A 839 47.94 -17.47 3.62
N ILE A 840 46.62 -17.36 3.81
CA ILE A 840 45.93 -16.06 3.81
C ILE A 840 46.46 -15.17 4.96
N ALA A 841 46.68 -15.74 6.14
CA ALA A 841 47.24 -15.02 7.29
C ALA A 841 48.66 -14.50 6.99
N GLU A 842 49.52 -15.34 6.39
CA GLU A 842 50.88 -14.97 5.99
C GLU A 842 50.90 -13.90 4.91
N GLU A 843 50.13 -14.07 3.84
CA GLU A 843 50.04 -13.09 2.76
C GLU A 843 49.52 -11.73 3.27
N TYR A 844 48.48 -11.75 4.11
CA TYR A 844 47.90 -10.55 4.70
C TYR A 844 48.90 -9.83 5.62
N ALA A 845 49.60 -10.57 6.50
CA ALA A 845 50.61 -9.99 7.39
C ALA A 845 51.86 -9.52 6.63
N ALA A 846 52.22 -10.16 5.51
CA ALA A 846 53.36 -9.78 4.69
C ALA A 846 53.09 -8.52 3.84
N ALA A 847 51.85 -8.27 3.43
CA ALA A 847 51.50 -7.11 2.61
C ALA A 847 51.86 -5.77 3.29
N ASP A 848 52.38 -4.82 2.51
CA ASP A 848 52.74 -3.48 3.01
C ASP A 848 51.50 -2.64 3.38
N LYS A 849 50.40 -2.85 2.63
CA LYS A 849 49.12 -2.17 2.82
C LYS A 849 48.00 -3.17 2.63
N ALA A 850 47.37 -3.56 3.72
CA ALA A 850 46.30 -4.55 3.70
C ALA A 850 45.02 -4.04 4.35
N ILE A 851 43.88 -4.54 3.87
CA ILE A 851 42.55 -4.24 4.39
C ILE A 851 41.86 -5.55 4.71
N CYS A 852 41.44 -5.73 5.96
CA CYS A 852 40.45 -6.74 6.30
C CYS A 852 39.11 -6.03 6.52
N TYR A 853 38.11 -6.40 5.73
CA TYR A 853 36.81 -5.74 5.70
C TYR A 853 35.70 -6.78 5.56
N GLY A 854 34.59 -6.58 6.27
CA GLY A 854 33.42 -7.42 6.07
C GLY A 854 32.10 -6.73 6.40
N ARG A 855 31.02 -7.23 5.81
CA ARG A 855 29.68 -6.60 5.83
C ARG A 855 28.55 -7.61 5.98
N MET A 856 27.33 -7.25 5.59
CA MET A 856 26.05 -7.92 5.89
C MET A 856 26.08 -9.43 6.16
N GLY A 857 26.81 -10.24 5.37
CA GLY A 857 26.97 -11.67 5.63
C GLY A 857 27.55 -12.00 7.02
N ILE A 858 28.47 -11.18 7.50
CA ILE A 858 29.11 -11.29 8.83
C ILE A 858 28.51 -10.38 9.89
N SER A 859 27.80 -9.30 9.52
CA SER A 859 27.14 -8.40 10.49
C SER A 859 25.82 -8.95 11.00
N ALA A 860 25.01 -9.53 10.10
CA ALA A 860 23.65 -9.99 10.41
C ALA A 860 23.64 -11.50 10.69
N GLN A 861 24.42 -11.92 11.70
CA GLN A 861 24.51 -13.29 12.22
C GLN A 861 24.80 -13.27 13.74
N ALA A 862 24.80 -14.44 14.39
CA ALA A 862 24.83 -14.58 15.86
C ALA A 862 26.13 -14.12 16.57
N PHE A 863 27.20 -13.85 15.82
CA PHE A 863 28.50 -13.35 16.32
C PHE A 863 28.95 -12.09 15.56
N GLY A 864 27.99 -11.28 15.13
CA GLY A 864 28.27 -10.09 14.32
C GLY A 864 29.22 -9.11 15.00
N ALA A 865 29.02 -8.79 16.27
CA ALA A 865 29.89 -7.82 16.96
C ALA A 865 31.29 -8.38 17.21
N LEU A 866 31.39 -9.66 17.55
CA LEU A 866 32.67 -10.35 17.70
C LEU A 866 33.45 -10.39 16.38
N ASN A 867 32.80 -10.66 15.24
CA ASN A 867 33.45 -10.64 13.93
C ASN A 867 34.12 -9.29 13.64
N HIS A 868 33.45 -8.16 13.91
CA HIS A 868 34.02 -6.83 13.65
C HIS A 868 35.12 -6.45 14.64
N TYR A 869 35.02 -6.90 15.89
CA TYR A 869 36.12 -6.81 16.84
C TYR A 869 37.35 -7.56 16.31
N LEU A 870 37.21 -8.81 15.87
CA LEU A 870 38.32 -9.61 15.34
C LEU A 870 38.91 -9.01 14.06
N ILE A 871 38.09 -8.44 13.17
CA ILE A 871 38.57 -7.69 12.00
C ILE A 871 39.43 -6.51 12.42
N ASN A 872 38.97 -5.72 13.41
CA ASN A 872 39.76 -4.59 13.91
C ASN A 872 41.05 -5.07 14.57
N VAL A 873 41.02 -6.13 15.39
CA VAL A 873 42.21 -6.75 15.97
C VAL A 873 43.20 -7.12 14.87
N LEU A 874 42.79 -7.85 13.83
CA LEU A 874 43.67 -8.26 12.73
C LEU A 874 44.30 -7.05 12.02
N ASN A 875 43.50 -6.03 11.67
CA ASN A 875 44.03 -4.80 11.06
C ASN A 875 45.01 -4.07 12.00
N ILE A 876 44.72 -4.02 13.30
CA ILE A 876 45.56 -3.32 14.30
C ILE A 876 46.89 -4.04 14.52
N ILE A 877 46.87 -5.35 14.81
CA ILE A 877 48.08 -6.09 15.14
C ILE A 877 49.03 -6.19 13.94
N THR A 878 48.52 -6.06 12.72
CA THR A 878 49.32 -6.05 11.48
C THR A 878 49.70 -4.64 11.01
N GLY A 879 49.40 -3.60 11.79
CA GLY A 879 49.79 -2.21 11.48
C GLY A 879 49.00 -1.54 10.36
N ASN A 880 47.84 -2.09 10.02
CA ASN A 880 46.98 -1.67 8.92
C ASN A 880 45.81 -0.75 9.34
N LEU A 881 45.66 -0.44 10.63
CA LEU A 881 44.72 0.61 11.09
C LEU A 881 45.40 1.99 11.08
N ASP A 882 44.65 3.01 10.66
CA ASP A 882 45.04 4.41 10.54
C ASP A 882 46.36 4.58 9.74
N SER A 883 46.52 3.77 8.71
CA SER A 883 47.64 3.77 7.77
C SER A 883 47.14 3.76 6.32
N ARG A 884 47.76 4.56 5.44
CA ARG A 884 47.35 4.69 4.04
C ARG A 884 47.38 3.33 3.33
N GLY A 885 46.30 3.00 2.62
CA GLY A 885 46.05 1.70 1.99
C GLY A 885 45.56 0.61 2.95
N GLY A 886 45.34 0.95 4.22
CA GLY A 886 44.70 0.12 5.23
C GLY A 886 43.30 0.62 5.59
N MET A 887 42.86 0.33 6.82
CA MET A 887 41.62 0.85 7.39
C MET A 887 41.88 2.21 8.02
N MET A 888 41.08 3.24 7.69
CA MET A 888 41.33 4.64 8.02
C MET A 888 40.12 5.31 8.70
N PHE A 889 40.22 6.57 9.07
CA PHE A 889 39.08 7.40 9.49
C PHE A 889 38.86 8.58 8.55
N THR A 890 37.63 9.10 8.51
CA THR A 890 37.25 10.23 7.65
C THR A 890 37.38 11.57 8.36
N LYS A 891 37.55 12.65 7.58
CA LYS A 891 37.46 14.04 8.03
C LYS A 891 36.37 14.75 7.21
N PRO A 892 35.07 14.58 7.52
CA PRO A 892 34.00 15.19 6.75
C PRO A 892 33.94 16.71 6.95
N ALA A 893 33.34 17.43 6.00
CA ALA A 893 33.13 18.88 6.14
C ALA A 893 32.14 19.28 7.24
N VAL A 894 31.23 18.38 7.61
CA VAL A 894 30.34 18.52 8.77
C VAL A 894 30.60 17.36 9.72
N ASP A 895 31.11 17.67 10.92
CA ASP A 895 31.52 16.69 11.94
C ASP A 895 30.68 16.76 13.23
N SER A 896 29.58 17.51 13.21
CA SER A 896 28.77 17.79 14.42
C SER A 896 28.23 16.54 15.13
N GLY A 897 28.16 15.40 14.43
CA GLY A 897 27.77 14.08 14.98
C GLY A 897 28.92 13.26 15.56
N VAL A 898 30.18 13.71 15.48
CA VAL A 898 31.37 13.04 16.00
C VAL A 898 32.07 13.91 17.04
N LYS A 899 31.32 14.23 18.10
CA LYS A 899 31.80 15.01 19.25
C LYS A 899 31.72 14.16 20.51
N PRO A 900 32.56 14.37 21.54
CA PRO A 900 32.51 13.57 22.76
C PRO A 900 31.11 13.48 23.42
N SER A 901 30.32 14.55 23.31
CA SER A 901 28.94 14.58 23.84
C SER A 901 27.92 13.75 23.04
N GLN A 902 28.33 13.15 21.92
CA GLN A 902 27.53 12.29 21.03
C GLN A 902 28.16 10.89 20.87
N ALA A 903 29.05 10.48 21.79
CA ALA A 903 29.80 9.23 21.73
C ALA A 903 28.95 7.94 21.63
N GLY A 904 27.68 8.01 22.02
CA GLY A 904 26.77 6.87 22.10
C GLY A 904 26.60 6.36 23.53
N SER A 905 25.81 5.31 23.67
CA SER A 905 25.54 4.60 24.91
C SER A 905 25.43 3.11 24.64
N PHE A 906 25.67 2.28 25.65
CA PHE A 906 25.54 0.84 25.57
C PHE A 906 25.01 0.28 26.88
N ALA A 907 23.99 -0.58 26.79
CA ALA A 907 23.37 -1.30 27.91
C ALA A 907 22.95 -0.39 29.08
N THR A 908 22.60 0.88 28.82
CA THR A 908 22.17 1.82 29.86
C THR A 908 20.74 1.55 30.32
N TYR A 909 19.97 0.88 29.47
CA TYR A 909 18.69 0.23 29.75
C TYR A 909 18.53 -0.96 28.78
N HIS A 910 17.46 -1.74 28.95
CA HIS A 910 17.23 -2.96 28.19
C HIS A 910 15.79 -3.01 27.68
N SER A 911 15.53 -3.81 26.63
CA SER A 911 14.17 -4.12 26.21
C SER A 911 13.41 -4.79 27.35
N ARG A 912 12.10 -4.56 27.41
CA ARG A 912 11.27 -4.97 28.53
C ARG A 912 10.99 -6.47 28.51
N VAL A 913 10.76 -7.04 27.33
CA VAL A 913 10.32 -8.44 27.21
C VAL A 913 11.49 -9.42 27.34
N ARG A 914 12.53 -9.26 26.51
CA ARG A 914 13.69 -10.16 26.49
C ARG A 914 14.93 -9.64 27.22
N GLY A 915 14.96 -8.37 27.61
CA GLY A 915 16.13 -7.82 28.29
C GLY A 915 17.35 -7.63 27.38
N LEU A 916 17.16 -7.38 26.07
CA LEU A 916 18.28 -7.11 25.17
C LEU A 916 18.84 -5.69 25.39
N PRO A 917 20.16 -5.49 25.27
CA PRO A 917 20.78 -4.22 25.58
C PRO A 917 20.39 -3.14 24.57
N GLU A 918 20.18 -1.93 25.08
CA GLU A 918 20.16 -0.74 24.23
C GLU A 918 21.55 -0.42 23.67
N PHE A 919 21.57 0.14 22.46
CA PHE A 919 22.74 0.82 21.92
C PHE A 919 22.37 2.17 21.27
N ASN A 920 23.14 3.22 21.55
CA ASN A 920 22.95 4.59 21.04
C ASN A 920 21.53 5.17 21.20
N ARG A 921 20.89 4.82 22.31
CA ARG A 921 19.51 5.10 22.74
C ARG A 921 18.46 4.46 21.83
N GLU A 922 18.81 3.31 21.28
CA GLU A 922 17.98 2.52 20.37
C GLU A 922 17.91 1.09 20.90
N LEU A 923 16.70 0.54 20.92
CA LEU A 923 16.47 -0.88 21.19
C LEU A 923 16.58 -1.69 19.89
N PRO A 924 16.94 -2.98 19.97
CA PRO A 924 17.01 -3.83 18.79
C PRO A 924 15.66 -3.97 18.08
N ALA A 925 15.62 -3.85 16.76
CA ALA A 925 14.39 -3.98 15.98
C ALA A 925 13.76 -5.38 16.09
N THR A 926 14.52 -6.40 16.48
CA THR A 926 14.00 -7.76 16.77
C THR A 926 13.07 -7.80 17.97
N THR A 927 13.17 -6.86 18.91
CA THR A 927 12.26 -6.78 20.07
C THR A 927 11.02 -5.95 19.76
N MET A 928 10.97 -5.26 18.62
CA MET A 928 9.90 -4.30 18.35
C MET A 928 8.51 -4.95 18.33
N ALA A 929 8.36 -6.13 17.71
CA ALA A 929 7.07 -6.79 17.62
C ALA A 929 6.59 -7.30 18.99
N GLU A 930 7.47 -7.89 19.80
CA GLU A 930 7.11 -8.35 21.15
C GLU A 930 6.82 -7.20 22.12
N GLU A 931 7.45 -6.04 21.95
CA GLU A 931 7.13 -4.83 22.72
C GLU A 931 5.71 -4.31 22.41
N MET A 932 5.20 -4.56 21.21
CA MET A 932 3.81 -4.28 20.83
C MET A 932 2.84 -5.35 21.35
N THR A 933 3.17 -6.63 21.18
CA THR A 933 2.22 -7.74 21.44
C THR A 933 2.16 -8.20 22.89
N THR A 934 3.21 -8.00 23.69
CA THR A 934 3.27 -8.49 25.07
C THR A 934 2.63 -7.51 26.05
N PRO A 935 1.53 -7.85 26.75
CA PRO A 935 0.91 -6.95 27.72
C PRO A 935 1.82 -6.57 28.89
N GLY A 936 1.62 -5.40 29.48
CA GLY A 936 2.33 -4.93 30.68
C GLY A 936 2.58 -3.43 30.69
N GLU A 937 3.14 -2.92 31.78
CA GLU A 937 3.62 -1.54 31.85
C GLU A 937 4.69 -1.28 30.77
N GLY A 938 4.55 -0.21 29.99
CA GLY A 938 5.45 0.10 28.88
C GLY A 938 5.17 -0.65 27.57
N GLN A 939 4.08 -1.43 27.48
CA GLN A 939 3.63 -2.02 26.20
C GLN A 939 3.44 -0.92 25.15
N VAL A 940 4.00 -1.13 23.96
CA VAL A 940 3.85 -0.22 22.82
C VAL A 940 2.42 -0.30 22.29
N ARG A 941 1.71 0.82 22.38
CA ARG A 941 0.33 1.02 21.89
C ARG A 941 0.23 2.10 20.83
N GLY A 942 1.20 3.00 20.78
CA GLY A 942 1.31 4.02 19.74
C GLY A 942 2.60 3.87 18.96
N PHE A 943 2.58 4.19 17.67
CA PHE A 943 3.76 4.03 16.84
C PHE A 943 3.93 5.17 15.84
N ILE A 944 5.18 5.58 15.61
CA ILE A 944 5.53 6.46 14.49
C ILE A 944 6.60 5.80 13.63
N CYS A 945 6.26 5.54 12.37
CA CYS A 945 7.18 4.99 11.38
C CYS A 945 7.64 6.09 10.42
N ILE A 946 8.95 6.30 10.31
CA ILE A 946 9.55 7.35 9.48
C ILE A 946 10.39 6.70 8.37
N ALA A 947 9.91 6.88 7.13
CA ALA A 947 10.54 6.41 5.90
C ALA A 947 11.04 4.96 6.01
N GLY A 948 10.16 4.05 6.45
CA GLY A 948 10.52 2.68 6.81
C GLY A 948 9.39 1.70 6.55
N ASN A 949 9.76 0.43 6.35
CA ASN A 949 8.83 -0.67 6.08
C ASN A 949 9.14 -1.92 6.94
N PRO A 950 9.09 -1.81 8.28
CA PRO A 950 9.37 -2.92 9.18
C PRO A 950 8.52 -4.16 8.95
N GLY A 951 7.29 -4.02 8.43
CA GLY A 951 6.43 -5.16 8.07
C GLY A 951 7.06 -6.11 7.04
N LEU A 952 7.92 -5.60 6.14
CA LEU A 952 8.73 -6.43 5.23
C LEU A 952 10.19 -6.57 5.67
N SER A 953 10.74 -5.60 6.41
CA SER A 953 12.19 -5.54 6.62
C SER A 953 12.71 -6.20 7.90
N THR A 954 11.86 -6.40 8.91
CA THR A 954 12.24 -6.98 10.22
C THR A 954 11.98 -8.49 10.29
N PRO A 955 12.70 -9.23 11.15
CA PRO A 955 12.43 -10.66 11.37
C PRO A 955 11.02 -10.94 11.87
N ASN A 956 10.53 -12.15 11.57
CA ASN A 956 9.20 -12.62 11.92
C ASN A 956 8.11 -11.63 11.46
N GLY A 957 8.02 -11.45 10.13
CA GLY A 957 7.09 -10.50 9.49
C GLY A 957 5.64 -10.66 9.95
N ARG A 958 5.20 -11.90 10.24
CA ARG A 958 3.86 -12.20 10.77
C ARG A 958 3.62 -11.63 12.16
N LEU A 959 4.57 -11.81 13.08
CA LEU A 959 4.48 -11.21 14.42
C LEU A 959 4.53 -9.68 14.35
N MET A 960 5.32 -9.14 13.42
CA MET A 960 5.35 -7.70 13.17
C MET A 960 4.00 -7.18 12.66
N GLU A 961 3.38 -7.86 11.69
CA GLU A 961 2.03 -7.52 11.20
C GLU A 961 0.98 -7.58 12.31
N GLN A 962 1.05 -8.60 13.17
CA GLN A 962 0.20 -8.70 14.36
C GLN A 962 0.42 -7.50 15.31
N GLY A 963 1.68 -7.14 15.58
CA GLY A 963 2.03 -6.01 16.42
C GLY A 963 1.50 -4.69 15.88
N LEU A 964 1.72 -4.41 14.60
CA LEU A 964 1.25 -3.19 13.92
C LEU A 964 -0.28 -3.10 13.88
N SER A 965 -0.97 -4.23 13.65
CA SER A 965 -2.43 -4.28 13.63
C SER A 965 -3.07 -4.10 15.00
N GLY A 966 -2.33 -4.39 16.08
CA GLY A 966 -2.80 -4.30 17.46
C GLY A 966 -2.60 -2.94 18.13
N LEU A 967 -2.06 -1.93 17.42
CA LEU A 967 -1.80 -0.61 17.97
C LEU A 967 -3.11 0.19 18.18
N ASP A 968 -3.12 1.03 19.22
CA ASP A 968 -4.20 2.00 19.49
C ASP A 968 -4.09 3.24 18.57
N PHE A 969 -2.89 3.57 18.09
CA PHE A 969 -2.67 4.67 17.15
C PHE A 969 -1.33 4.56 16.38
N MET A 970 -1.32 4.83 15.08
CA MET A 970 -0.11 4.80 14.27
C MET A 970 -0.02 5.98 13.28
N VAL A 971 1.16 6.60 13.24
CA VAL A 971 1.55 7.63 12.27
C VAL A 971 2.59 7.05 11.31
N SER A 972 2.41 7.25 10.02
CA SER A 972 3.43 6.93 9.02
C SER A 972 3.87 8.20 8.28
N LEU A 973 5.16 8.51 8.30
CA LEU A 973 5.78 9.49 7.41
C LEU A 973 6.40 8.71 6.26
N ASP A 974 5.63 8.56 5.18
CA ASP A 974 6.00 7.82 3.98
C ASP A 974 5.20 8.37 2.79
N PHE A 975 5.82 8.36 1.62
CA PHE A 975 5.22 8.84 0.37
C PHE A 975 4.51 7.72 -0.40
N TYR A 976 4.44 6.51 0.16
CA TYR A 976 3.66 5.39 -0.35
C TYR A 976 2.70 4.80 0.70
N LEU A 977 1.59 4.24 0.21
CA LEU A 977 0.75 3.32 0.96
C LEU A 977 1.27 1.88 0.75
N ASN A 978 2.19 1.47 1.62
CA ASN A 978 2.96 0.23 1.59
C ASN A 978 2.51 -0.77 2.68
N GLU A 979 3.25 -1.88 2.83
CA GLU A 979 2.93 -2.98 3.74
C GLU A 979 2.91 -2.56 5.22
N THR A 980 3.69 -1.54 5.59
CA THR A 980 3.66 -0.97 6.95
C THR A 980 2.65 0.16 7.05
N SER A 981 2.64 1.11 6.12
CA SER A 981 1.80 2.31 6.23
C SER A 981 0.30 2.01 6.08
N ARG A 982 -0.09 0.85 5.54
CA ARG A 982 -1.49 0.36 5.57
C ARG A 982 -2.07 0.23 6.97
N HIS A 983 -1.24 0.05 8.00
CA HIS A 983 -1.66 -0.04 9.41
C HIS A 983 -1.83 1.33 10.07
N ALA A 984 -1.39 2.42 9.43
CA ALA A 984 -1.46 3.75 10.01
C ALA A 984 -2.90 4.29 10.11
N ASP A 985 -3.13 5.16 11.09
CA ASP A 985 -4.33 6.01 11.15
C ASP A 985 -4.17 7.27 10.30
N ILE A 986 -2.91 7.72 10.11
CA ILE A 986 -2.55 8.89 9.33
C ILE A 986 -1.21 8.68 8.62
N ILE A 987 -1.19 8.97 7.32
CA ILE A 987 0.01 8.99 6.48
C ILE A 987 0.34 10.44 6.12
N LEU A 988 1.59 10.83 6.34
CA LEU A 988 2.13 12.16 6.10
C LEU A 988 3.19 12.09 4.99
N PRO A 989 2.81 12.29 3.72
CA PRO A 989 3.74 12.08 2.61
C PRO A 989 4.65 13.29 2.37
N PRO A 990 5.98 13.10 2.39
CA PRO A 990 6.93 14.16 2.03
C PRO A 990 7.01 14.37 0.52
N THR A 991 7.66 15.47 0.12
CA THR A 991 8.15 15.64 -1.25
C THR A 991 9.16 14.54 -1.61
N GLY A 992 9.27 14.23 -2.90
CA GLY A 992 10.17 13.21 -3.41
C GLY A 992 11.62 13.68 -3.52
N PRO A 993 12.56 12.78 -3.82
CA PRO A 993 14.00 13.03 -3.75
C PRO A 993 14.51 14.17 -4.66
N LEU A 994 13.78 14.49 -5.74
CA LEU A 994 14.14 15.54 -6.70
C LEU A 994 13.55 16.92 -6.35
N GLU A 995 12.73 16.99 -5.31
CA GLU A 995 11.95 18.18 -4.95
C GLU A 995 12.51 18.88 -3.70
N HIS A 996 13.60 18.40 -3.11
CA HIS A 996 14.25 19.01 -1.94
C HIS A 996 15.78 19.01 -2.08
N GLU A 997 16.44 19.82 -1.27
CA GLU A 997 17.90 19.89 -1.19
C GLU A 997 18.51 18.62 -0.60
N GLN A 998 19.79 18.39 -0.90
CA GLN A 998 20.55 17.27 -0.36
C GLN A 998 21.98 17.66 0.03
N TYR A 999 22.41 17.19 1.20
CA TYR A 999 23.80 17.05 1.62
C TYR A 999 23.91 15.78 2.47
N ASP A 1000 24.85 14.90 2.14
CA ASP A 1000 25.01 13.63 2.84
C ASP A 1000 25.81 13.80 4.14
N LEU A 1001 25.13 13.78 5.29
CA LEU A 1001 25.80 13.89 6.61
C LEU A 1001 26.49 12.59 7.02
N VAL A 1002 25.76 11.48 6.94
CA VAL A 1002 26.24 10.16 7.40
C VAL A 1002 27.25 9.58 6.42
N PHE A 1003 27.00 9.65 5.12
CA PHE A 1003 27.84 8.96 4.14
C PHE A 1003 29.19 9.65 3.90
N ASN A 1004 29.32 10.95 4.21
CA ASN A 1004 30.63 11.59 4.27
C ASN A 1004 31.51 11.06 5.42
N LEU A 1005 30.92 10.49 6.49
CA LEU A 1005 31.66 9.76 7.54
C LEU A 1005 32.07 8.35 7.12
N LEU A 1006 31.50 7.84 6.04
CA LEU A 1006 31.73 6.48 5.53
C LEU A 1006 32.51 6.49 4.21
N SER A 1007 32.90 7.68 3.74
CA SER A 1007 33.47 7.89 2.42
C SER A 1007 34.92 7.42 2.37
N VAL A 1008 35.24 6.66 1.32
CA VAL A 1008 36.62 6.21 1.04
C VAL A 1008 37.55 7.38 0.66
N HIS A 1009 36.99 8.57 0.50
CA HIS A 1009 37.70 9.80 0.14
C HIS A 1009 36.97 11.03 0.70
N ASN A 1010 37.66 12.06 1.20
CA ASN A 1010 36.97 13.22 1.78
C ASN A 1010 36.36 14.07 0.65
N VAL A 1011 35.03 14.17 0.64
CA VAL A 1011 34.26 14.94 -0.35
C VAL A 1011 33.16 15.75 0.35
N ALA A 1012 32.68 16.80 -0.32
CA ALA A 1012 31.50 17.54 0.09
C ALA A 1012 30.66 17.88 -1.14
N LYS A 1013 29.36 17.59 -1.10
CA LYS A 1013 28.44 17.84 -2.22
C LYS A 1013 27.13 18.40 -1.69
N PHE A 1014 26.69 19.51 -2.27
CA PHE A 1014 25.38 20.07 -2.01
C PHE A 1014 24.57 20.07 -3.30
N SER A 1015 23.32 19.62 -3.22
CA SER A 1015 22.39 19.61 -4.34
C SER A 1015 21.19 20.47 -4.00
N GLU A 1016 20.87 21.43 -4.87
CA GLU A 1016 19.63 22.19 -4.77
C GLU A 1016 18.41 21.33 -5.19
N PRO A 1017 17.18 21.67 -4.76
CA PRO A 1017 15.99 21.07 -5.33
C PRO A 1017 15.99 21.23 -6.86
N LEU A 1018 15.75 20.14 -7.60
CA LEU A 1018 15.62 20.21 -9.05
C LEU A 1018 14.25 20.80 -9.42
N PHE A 1019 13.20 20.34 -8.74
CA PHE A 1019 11.84 20.82 -8.94
C PHE A 1019 11.34 21.59 -7.71
N PRO A 1020 10.55 22.66 -7.91
CA PRO A 1020 9.92 23.38 -6.81
C PRO A 1020 8.85 22.51 -6.13
N HIS A 1021 8.54 22.82 -4.88
CA HIS A 1021 7.42 22.19 -4.18
C HIS A 1021 6.09 22.55 -4.88
N GLU A 1022 5.34 21.55 -5.33
CA GLU A 1022 3.96 21.74 -5.78
C GLU A 1022 3.08 22.31 -4.65
N GLU A 1023 2.06 23.10 -5.01
CA GLU A 1023 1.12 23.62 -4.02
C GLU A 1023 0.42 22.48 -3.27
N GLY A 1024 0.46 22.56 -1.93
CA GLY A 1024 -0.15 21.55 -1.07
C GLY A 1024 0.74 20.35 -0.74
N THR A 1025 2.01 20.32 -1.18
CA THR A 1025 3.02 19.34 -0.70
C THR A 1025 3.87 19.95 0.43
N ARG A 1026 4.60 19.11 1.17
CA ARG A 1026 5.52 19.53 2.24
C ARG A 1026 6.79 18.71 2.22
N SER A 1027 7.92 19.34 2.52
CA SER A 1027 9.18 18.62 2.69
C SER A 1027 9.19 17.82 3.99
N ASP A 1028 10.07 16.83 4.08
CA ASP A 1028 10.33 16.10 5.33
C ASP A 1028 10.63 17.03 6.51
N TRP A 1029 11.43 18.08 6.26
CA TRP A 1029 11.77 19.09 7.25
C TRP A 1029 10.53 19.81 7.80
N ASP A 1030 9.62 20.21 6.91
CA ASP A 1030 8.38 20.90 7.31
C ASP A 1030 7.45 19.99 8.11
N ILE A 1031 7.32 18.73 7.69
CA ILE A 1031 6.47 17.73 8.36
C ILE A 1031 7.01 17.45 9.77
N MET A 1032 8.30 17.10 9.87
CA MET A 1032 8.95 16.78 11.15
C MET A 1032 8.85 17.94 12.14
N ASN A 1033 9.17 19.16 11.72
CA ASN A 1033 9.06 20.32 12.60
C ASN A 1033 7.59 20.67 12.91
N GLY A 1034 6.67 20.44 11.97
CA GLY A 1034 5.23 20.57 12.19
C GLY A 1034 4.72 19.67 13.30
N LEU A 1035 5.13 18.40 13.31
CA LEU A 1035 4.82 17.43 14.36
C LEU A 1035 5.48 17.80 15.69
N ILE A 1036 6.78 18.09 15.69
CA ILE A 1036 7.54 18.46 16.89
C ILE A 1036 6.85 19.60 17.64
N ARG A 1037 6.47 20.67 16.93
CA ARG A 1037 5.81 21.84 17.54
C ARG A 1037 4.47 21.47 18.17
N ARG A 1038 3.66 20.67 17.51
CA ARG A 1038 2.33 20.28 17.99
C ARG A 1038 2.40 19.33 19.17
N ILE A 1039 3.27 18.30 19.11
CA ILE A 1039 3.52 17.39 20.23
C ILE A 1039 4.03 18.18 21.44
N THR A 1040 5.02 19.06 21.26
CA THR A 1040 5.55 19.90 22.34
C THR A 1040 4.47 20.77 22.94
N ARG A 1041 3.69 21.48 22.10
CA ARG A 1041 2.57 22.32 22.57
C ARG A 1041 1.56 21.53 23.39
N ILE A 1042 1.20 20.32 22.98
CA ILE A 1042 0.24 19.47 23.70
C ILE A 1042 0.82 18.99 25.04
N LYS A 1043 2.10 18.58 25.06
CA LYS A 1043 2.73 18.01 26.26
C LYS A 1043 3.12 19.07 27.31
N THR A 1044 3.64 20.22 26.88
CA THR A 1044 4.23 21.23 27.79
C THR A 1044 3.47 22.56 27.83
N GLY A 1045 2.55 22.81 26.91
CA GLY A 1045 1.90 24.12 26.72
C GLY A 1045 2.79 25.18 26.06
N GLU A 1046 4.06 24.86 25.77
CA GLU A 1046 4.99 25.80 25.17
C GLU A 1046 4.80 25.89 23.65
N THR A 1047 4.83 27.11 23.12
CA THR A 1047 4.88 27.33 21.67
C THR A 1047 6.33 27.35 21.22
N SER A 1048 6.78 26.27 20.59
CA SER A 1048 8.13 26.20 20.03
C SER A 1048 8.30 27.17 18.85
N LYS A 1049 9.48 27.76 18.72
CA LYS A 1049 9.82 28.71 17.64
C LYS A 1049 9.77 28.03 16.28
N GLN A 1050 9.49 28.80 15.23
CA GLN A 1050 9.67 28.33 13.86
C GLN A 1050 11.14 27.90 13.66
N PRO A 1051 11.39 26.74 13.02
CA PRO A 1051 12.75 26.32 12.71
C PRO A 1051 13.40 27.30 11.73
N LEU A 1052 14.72 27.42 11.83
CA LEU A 1052 15.50 28.06 10.77
C LEU A 1052 15.36 27.26 9.46
N PRO A 1053 15.54 27.89 8.30
CA PRO A 1053 15.65 27.18 7.03
C PRO A 1053 16.76 26.11 7.11
N LEU A 1054 16.53 24.95 6.49
CA LEU A 1054 17.46 23.82 6.55
C LEU A 1054 18.84 24.19 6.01
N THR A 1055 18.91 24.96 4.91
CA THR A 1055 20.15 25.50 4.35
C THR A 1055 20.91 26.41 5.32
N THR A 1056 20.22 27.18 6.16
CA THR A 1056 20.86 27.98 7.22
C THR A 1056 21.47 27.10 8.30
N VAL A 1057 20.80 26.00 8.67
CA VAL A 1057 21.34 25.02 9.63
C VAL A 1057 22.58 24.33 9.06
N LEU A 1058 22.55 23.96 7.77
CA LEU A 1058 23.70 23.36 7.09
C LEU A 1058 24.88 24.34 6.99
N ASP A 1059 24.65 25.60 6.64
CA ASP A 1059 25.72 26.61 6.57
C ASP A 1059 26.39 26.82 7.94
N TYR A 1060 25.62 26.87 9.02
CA TYR A 1060 26.18 26.90 10.38
C TYR A 1060 27.02 25.65 10.67
N ALA A 1061 26.56 24.47 10.24
CA ALA A 1061 27.28 23.23 10.45
C ALA A 1061 28.63 23.22 9.73
N LEU A 1062 28.69 23.66 8.47
CA LEU A 1062 29.93 23.80 7.68
C LEU A 1062 30.90 24.79 8.33
N ARG A 1063 30.40 25.97 8.73
CA ARG A 1063 31.18 27.02 9.43
C ARG A 1063 31.63 26.64 10.84
N SER A 1064 31.19 25.50 11.35
CA SER A 1064 31.62 24.95 12.64
C SER A 1064 32.44 23.67 12.51
N GLY A 1065 32.63 23.19 11.27
CA GLY A 1065 33.31 21.94 10.96
C GLY A 1065 34.82 22.10 10.75
N PRO A 1066 35.53 21.02 10.37
CA PRO A 1066 36.98 20.98 10.31
C PRO A 1066 37.64 21.88 9.25
N TYR A 1067 36.83 22.47 8.37
CA TYR A 1067 37.25 23.30 7.23
C TYR A 1067 36.72 24.74 7.33
N ALA A 1068 36.31 25.16 8.54
CA ALA A 1068 35.70 26.46 8.79
C ALA A 1068 36.66 27.65 8.68
N GLU A 1069 37.97 27.41 8.76
CA GLU A 1069 39.00 28.46 8.68
C GLU A 1069 39.70 28.47 7.31
N SER A 1070 40.02 27.29 6.77
CA SER A 1070 40.64 27.10 5.45
C SER A 1070 40.41 25.66 4.96
N PHE A 1071 40.62 25.42 3.66
CA PHE A 1071 40.59 24.07 3.10
C PHE A 1071 41.48 23.92 1.87
N ASP A 1072 41.85 22.68 1.58
CA ASP A 1072 42.57 22.32 0.36
C ASP A 1072 41.60 21.66 -0.63
N GLU A 1073 41.61 22.15 -1.86
CA GLU A 1073 40.91 21.55 -3.00
C GLU A 1073 41.88 20.69 -3.80
N TYR A 1074 41.50 19.42 -4.03
CA TYR A 1074 42.31 18.46 -4.77
C TYR A 1074 41.75 18.25 -6.17
N ASN A 1075 42.55 18.56 -7.20
CA ASN A 1075 42.23 18.31 -8.61
C ASN A 1075 43.27 17.36 -9.21
N GLY A 1076 43.12 16.06 -8.93
CA GLY A 1076 44.13 15.07 -9.26
C GLY A 1076 45.37 15.24 -8.37
N GLN A 1077 46.52 15.60 -8.97
CA GLN A 1077 47.75 15.87 -8.23
C GLN A 1077 47.93 17.35 -7.86
N GLU A 1078 47.13 18.24 -8.45
CA GLU A 1078 47.17 19.66 -8.13
C GLU A 1078 46.36 19.93 -6.87
N VAL A 1079 46.94 20.69 -5.94
CA VAL A 1079 46.30 21.09 -4.68
C VAL A 1079 46.22 22.61 -4.65
N THR A 1080 45.01 23.14 -4.48
CA THR A 1080 44.76 24.58 -4.33
C THR A 1080 44.35 24.87 -2.89
N HIS A 1081 45.13 25.71 -2.20
CA HIS A 1081 44.81 26.14 -0.85
C HIS A 1081 43.86 27.34 -0.88
N HIS A 1082 42.81 27.30 -0.05
CA HIS A 1082 41.87 28.40 0.15
C HIS A 1082 42.01 28.94 1.58
N ASP A 1083 42.43 30.19 1.70
CA ASP A 1083 42.56 30.90 3.00
C ASP A 1083 41.19 31.25 3.62
N GLU A 1084 40.11 31.08 2.87
CA GLU A 1084 38.73 31.27 3.30
C GLU A 1084 38.10 29.95 3.74
N GLY A 1085 37.30 30.00 4.81
CA GLY A 1085 36.58 28.84 5.32
C GLY A 1085 35.46 28.34 4.42
N LEU A 1086 35.18 27.03 4.50
CA LEU A 1086 34.08 26.41 3.76
C LEU A 1086 32.72 26.87 4.31
N THR A 1087 31.92 27.45 3.42
CA THR A 1087 30.54 27.89 3.67
C THR A 1087 29.60 27.19 2.68
N LEU A 1088 28.29 27.24 2.91
CA LEU A 1088 27.33 26.69 1.95
C LEU A 1088 27.41 27.45 0.61
N GLU A 1089 27.59 28.77 0.63
CA GLU A 1089 27.73 29.57 -0.59
C GLU A 1089 28.99 29.15 -1.37
N LYS A 1090 30.11 28.96 -0.68
CA LYS A 1090 31.34 28.45 -1.30
C LYS A 1090 31.14 27.06 -1.90
N LEU A 1091 30.47 26.16 -1.17
CA LEU A 1091 30.21 24.80 -1.64
C LEU A 1091 29.32 24.78 -2.90
N LYS A 1092 28.41 25.73 -3.08
CA LYS A 1092 27.58 25.86 -4.30
C LYS A 1092 28.39 26.21 -5.55
N GLU A 1093 29.61 26.73 -5.42
CA GLU A 1093 30.53 26.94 -6.55
C GLU A 1093 31.03 25.61 -7.15
N TYR A 1094 30.83 24.49 -6.44
CA TYR A 1094 31.26 23.14 -6.83
C TYR A 1094 30.07 22.22 -7.18
N PRO A 1095 29.37 22.44 -8.32
CA PRO A 1095 28.19 21.65 -8.69
C PRO A 1095 28.49 20.16 -8.95
N HIS A 1096 29.75 19.83 -9.23
CA HIS A 1096 30.25 18.45 -9.43
C HIS A 1096 30.82 17.83 -8.13
N GLY A 1097 30.68 18.53 -7.00
CA GLY A 1097 31.27 18.17 -5.72
C GLY A 1097 32.68 18.73 -5.50
N LEU A 1098 32.97 19.04 -4.24
CA LEU A 1098 34.27 19.47 -3.75
C LEU A 1098 35.06 18.26 -3.26
N ASN A 1099 36.30 18.12 -3.74
CA ASN A 1099 37.25 17.10 -3.30
C ASN A 1099 38.19 17.69 -2.23
N LEU A 1100 38.05 17.19 -1.00
CA LEU A 1100 38.80 17.62 0.18
C LEU A 1100 40.04 16.75 0.46
N GLY A 1101 40.35 15.82 -0.44
CA GLY A 1101 41.57 15.03 -0.42
C GLY A 1101 41.44 13.63 0.18
N PRO A 1102 42.53 12.83 0.08
CA PRO A 1102 42.56 11.46 0.58
C PRO A 1102 42.47 11.40 2.10
N LEU A 1103 42.06 10.24 2.63
CA LEU A 1103 42.07 9.98 4.06
C LEU A 1103 43.50 10.11 4.63
N GLN A 1104 43.63 10.70 5.81
CA GLN A 1104 44.93 10.93 6.47
C GLN A 1104 44.92 10.28 7.86
N PRO A 1105 46.08 9.78 8.35
CA PRO A 1105 46.20 9.29 9.71
C PRO A 1105 45.78 10.36 10.74
N CYS A 1106 45.01 9.98 11.75
CA CYS A 1106 44.44 10.91 12.73
C CYS A 1106 44.44 10.42 14.19
N LEU A 1107 45.01 9.26 14.48
CA LEU A 1107 45.24 8.79 15.84
C LEU A 1107 46.54 9.38 16.41
N PRO A 1108 46.55 9.85 17.68
CA PRO A 1108 45.54 9.60 18.71
C PRO A 1108 44.42 10.65 18.82
N GLU A 1109 44.44 11.73 18.04
CA GLU A 1109 43.50 12.86 18.18
C GLU A 1109 42.04 12.44 18.01
N PHE A 1110 41.78 11.44 17.16
CA PHE A 1110 40.47 10.87 16.87
C PHE A 1110 40.07 9.68 17.77
N LEU A 1111 40.78 9.45 18.89
CA LEU A 1111 40.33 8.53 19.95
C LEU A 1111 39.47 9.28 20.97
N PHE A 1112 38.29 8.75 21.28
CA PHE A 1112 37.33 9.35 22.22
C PHE A 1112 37.30 8.61 23.57
N THR A 1113 38.11 7.57 23.74
CA THR A 1113 38.35 6.93 25.04
C THR A 1113 38.95 7.91 26.04
N GLU A 1114 38.59 7.77 27.31
CA GLU A 1114 39.03 8.69 28.36
C GLU A 1114 40.56 8.72 28.53
N ASP A 1115 41.22 7.58 28.30
CA ASP A 1115 42.68 7.41 28.40
C ASP A 1115 43.42 7.63 27.07
N ARG A 1116 42.69 7.98 25.99
CA ARG A 1116 43.21 8.15 24.63
C ARG A 1116 44.00 6.93 24.13
N LYS A 1117 43.57 5.73 24.53
CA LYS A 1117 44.06 4.45 24.02
C LYS A 1117 43.00 3.72 23.22
N ILE A 1118 43.43 2.82 22.35
CA ILE A 1118 42.60 1.82 21.73
C ILE A 1118 42.37 0.72 22.76
N HIS A 1119 41.11 0.48 23.11
CA HIS A 1119 40.74 -0.61 24.03
C HIS A 1119 40.69 -1.92 23.25
N MET A 1120 41.73 -2.74 23.41
CA MET A 1120 41.94 -3.99 22.71
C MET A 1120 41.24 -5.17 23.37
N MET A 1121 40.89 -5.09 24.65
CA MET A 1121 40.19 -6.15 25.38
C MET A 1121 38.87 -5.68 26.01
N PRO A 1122 37.89 -5.13 25.25
CA PRO A 1122 36.59 -4.78 25.82
C PRO A 1122 35.89 -6.01 26.39
N ALA A 1123 35.46 -5.93 27.65
CA ALA A 1123 34.86 -7.06 28.38
C ALA A 1123 33.71 -7.77 27.63
N PRO A 1124 32.80 -7.08 26.91
CA PRO A 1124 31.76 -7.76 26.13
C PRO A 1124 32.32 -8.73 25.06
N PHE A 1125 33.38 -8.34 24.33
CA PHE A 1125 33.96 -9.19 23.28
C PHE A 1125 34.78 -10.34 23.85
N ILE A 1126 35.53 -10.09 24.93
CA ILE A 1126 36.31 -11.14 25.60
C ILE A 1126 35.37 -12.22 26.18
N SER A 1127 34.24 -11.81 26.74
CA SER A 1127 33.23 -12.76 27.25
C SER A 1127 32.57 -13.56 26.10
N ASP A 1128 32.39 -12.93 24.94
CA ASP A 1128 31.75 -13.58 23.78
C ASP A 1128 32.61 -14.69 23.15
N LEU A 1129 33.93 -14.68 23.38
CA LEU A 1129 34.83 -15.78 22.99
C LEU A 1129 34.48 -17.10 23.69
N GLU A 1130 34.01 -17.06 24.94
CA GLU A 1130 33.55 -18.26 25.64
C GLU A 1130 32.25 -18.80 25.04
N ARG A 1131 31.31 -17.92 24.70
CA ARG A 1131 30.07 -18.30 23.98
C ARG A 1131 30.40 -18.91 22.62
N LEU A 1132 31.43 -18.42 21.93
CA LEU A 1132 31.89 -19.00 20.67
C LEU A 1132 32.42 -20.44 20.86
N LYS A 1133 33.12 -20.75 21.97
CA LYS A 1133 33.55 -22.12 22.29
C LYS A 1133 32.37 -23.06 22.53
N GLU A 1134 31.36 -22.59 23.24
CA GLU A 1134 30.11 -23.35 23.43
C GLU A 1134 29.40 -23.59 22.09
N TYR A 1135 29.36 -22.58 21.23
CA TYR A 1135 28.80 -22.70 19.89
C TYR A 1135 29.55 -23.71 19.02
N ALA A 1136 30.89 -23.74 19.08
CA ALA A 1136 31.71 -24.71 18.35
C ALA A 1136 31.29 -26.16 18.63
N ALA A 1137 31.03 -26.49 19.90
CA ALA A 1137 30.56 -27.81 20.31
C ALA A 1137 29.18 -28.16 19.74
N SER A 1138 28.28 -27.16 19.60
CA SER A 1138 26.94 -27.35 19.05
C SER A 1138 26.92 -27.61 17.54
N LEU A 1139 27.94 -27.15 16.80
CA LEU A 1139 28.03 -27.32 15.34
C LEU A 1139 28.27 -28.77 14.90
N HIS A 1140 28.55 -29.69 15.83
CA HIS A 1140 28.72 -31.12 15.56
C HIS A 1140 27.40 -31.92 15.61
N GLU A 1141 26.27 -31.27 15.92
CA GLU A 1141 24.95 -31.88 15.83
C GLU A 1141 24.46 -31.98 14.36
N LYS A 1142 23.34 -32.68 14.11
CA LYS A 1142 22.87 -33.07 12.76
C LYS A 1142 22.96 -31.93 11.73
N PRO A 1143 23.40 -32.20 10.49
CA PRO A 1143 23.47 -31.17 9.46
C PRO A 1143 22.08 -30.65 9.08
N GLU A 1144 21.87 -29.34 9.24
CA GLU A 1144 20.68 -28.61 8.82
C GLU A 1144 21.01 -27.66 7.67
N LEU A 1145 20.06 -27.44 6.76
CA LEU A 1145 20.19 -26.38 5.77
C LEU A 1145 20.08 -25.01 6.44
N LYS A 1146 20.96 -24.08 6.06
CA LYS A 1146 20.94 -22.70 6.56
C LYS A 1146 20.52 -21.72 5.46
N LEU A 1147 19.54 -20.88 5.77
CA LEU A 1147 19.06 -19.81 4.90
C LEU A 1147 19.96 -18.57 5.04
N ILE A 1148 20.42 -18.06 3.90
CA ILE A 1148 21.14 -16.79 3.76
C ILE A 1148 20.37 -15.81 2.86
N GLY A 1149 20.60 -14.51 3.07
CA GLY A 1149 20.01 -13.45 2.25
C GLY A 1149 20.84 -13.09 1.02
N ARG A 1150 20.19 -12.58 -0.03
CA ARG A 1150 20.86 -11.81 -1.09
C ARG A 1150 20.15 -10.50 -1.43
N ARG A 1151 20.89 -9.59 -2.05
CA ARG A 1151 20.41 -8.36 -2.68
C ARG A 1151 20.55 -8.49 -4.19
N ASP A 1152 19.77 -7.72 -4.94
CA ASP A 1152 19.92 -7.60 -6.39
C ASP A 1152 20.25 -6.15 -6.75
N LEU A 1153 21.10 -5.95 -7.77
CA LEU A 1153 21.54 -4.64 -8.25
C LEU A 1153 20.38 -3.69 -8.57
N ARG A 1154 19.23 -4.22 -9.00
CA ARG A 1154 18.02 -3.50 -9.40
C ARG A 1154 17.01 -3.36 -8.27
N THR A 1155 17.32 -3.82 -7.07
CA THR A 1155 16.47 -3.65 -5.88
C THR A 1155 17.17 -2.72 -4.91
N ASN A 1156 16.38 -1.98 -4.12
CA ASN A 1156 16.90 -1.19 -3.02
C ASN A 1156 15.97 -1.35 -1.82
N ASN A 1157 16.41 -2.18 -0.87
CA ASN A 1157 15.58 -2.61 0.26
C ASN A 1157 14.19 -3.06 -0.23
N SER A 1158 13.11 -2.50 0.30
CA SER A 1158 11.73 -2.84 -0.06
C SER A 1158 10.95 -1.72 -0.78
N TRP A 1159 11.59 -0.63 -1.21
CA TRP A 1159 10.85 0.59 -1.63
C TRP A 1159 11.00 0.98 -3.11
N MET A 1160 11.84 0.28 -3.88
CA MET A 1160 12.04 0.56 -5.33
C MET A 1160 11.32 -0.41 -6.28
N HIS A 1161 10.50 -1.32 -5.76
CA HIS A 1161 9.79 -2.31 -6.58
C HIS A 1161 8.62 -1.72 -7.39
N ASN A 1162 8.17 -0.50 -7.10
CA ASN A 1162 7.18 0.19 -7.93
C ASN A 1162 7.78 0.84 -9.21
N SER A 1163 9.09 0.72 -9.43
CA SER A 1163 9.72 1.11 -10.70
C SER A 1163 9.59 -0.01 -11.74
N LYS A 1164 8.83 0.24 -12.82
CA LYS A 1164 8.69 -0.69 -13.95
C LYS A 1164 10.04 -1.03 -14.58
N ARG A 1165 10.97 -0.06 -14.64
CA ARG A 1165 12.32 -0.29 -15.18
C ARG A 1165 13.11 -1.26 -14.32
N LEU A 1166 12.94 -1.25 -13.01
CA LEU A 1166 13.69 -2.11 -12.11
C LEU A 1166 13.11 -3.52 -12.05
N VAL A 1167 11.78 -3.67 -11.98
CA VAL A 1167 11.16 -5.01 -11.80
C VAL A 1167 10.97 -5.82 -13.07
N LYS A 1168 10.98 -5.20 -14.27
CA LYS A 1168 10.85 -5.94 -15.54
C LYS A 1168 11.92 -7.02 -15.73
N GLY A 1169 11.56 -8.09 -16.44
CA GLY A 1169 12.46 -9.18 -16.84
C GLY A 1169 12.13 -10.50 -16.14
N LYS A 1170 13.14 -11.37 -16.01
CA LYS A 1170 13.01 -12.64 -15.29
C LYS A 1170 12.63 -12.41 -13.82
N ASP A 1171 11.88 -13.35 -13.27
CA ASP A 1171 11.66 -13.44 -11.83
C ASP A 1171 13.02 -13.59 -11.10
N ARG A 1172 13.16 -12.90 -9.97
CA ARG A 1172 14.38 -12.85 -9.16
C ARG A 1172 14.20 -13.52 -7.79
N CYS A 1173 12.98 -13.99 -7.49
CA CYS A 1173 12.57 -14.58 -6.21
C CYS A 1173 12.80 -16.09 -6.06
N GLY A 1174 13.67 -16.68 -6.89
CA GLY A 1174 14.03 -18.10 -6.79
C GLY A 1174 14.82 -18.47 -5.52
N LEU A 1175 14.59 -19.67 -4.98
CA LEU A 1175 15.40 -20.28 -3.94
C LEU A 1175 16.66 -20.89 -4.56
N TYR A 1176 17.82 -20.30 -4.29
CA TYR A 1176 19.08 -20.88 -4.75
C TYR A 1176 19.44 -22.06 -3.86
N ILE A 1177 19.73 -23.21 -4.47
CA ILE A 1177 20.16 -24.43 -3.79
C ILE A 1177 21.28 -25.13 -4.57
N HIS A 1178 22.25 -25.70 -3.85
CA HIS A 1178 23.35 -26.43 -4.47
C HIS A 1178 22.87 -27.73 -5.13
N PRO A 1179 23.44 -28.18 -6.28
CA PRO A 1179 23.04 -29.41 -6.95
C PRO A 1179 23.01 -30.66 -6.05
N MET A 1180 23.98 -30.81 -5.14
CA MET A 1180 24.04 -31.95 -4.21
C MET A 1180 22.86 -31.96 -3.23
N ASP A 1181 22.46 -30.80 -2.71
CA ASP A 1181 21.34 -30.71 -1.77
C ASP A 1181 20.01 -30.88 -2.51
N ALA A 1182 19.90 -30.33 -3.72
CA ALA A 1182 18.74 -30.54 -4.58
C ALA A 1182 18.55 -32.02 -4.94
N GLU A 1183 19.62 -32.73 -5.29
CA GLU A 1183 19.58 -34.18 -5.55
C GLU A 1183 19.15 -34.96 -4.30
N ALA A 1184 19.73 -34.66 -3.14
CA ALA A 1184 19.38 -35.29 -1.86
C ALA A 1184 17.90 -35.08 -1.49
N LEU A 1185 17.36 -33.90 -1.80
CA LEU A 1185 15.96 -33.53 -1.55
C LEU A 1185 14.99 -33.87 -2.70
N LYS A 1186 15.50 -34.44 -3.81
CA LYS A 1186 14.73 -34.75 -5.02
C LYS A 1186 14.01 -33.53 -5.61
N LEU A 1187 14.70 -32.38 -5.64
CA LEU A 1187 14.21 -31.14 -6.21
C LEU A 1187 14.73 -30.98 -7.65
N GLU A 1188 13.86 -30.48 -8.54
CA GLU A 1188 14.21 -30.15 -9.92
C GLU A 1188 14.26 -28.63 -10.12
N ASN A 1189 15.07 -28.15 -11.06
CA ASN A 1189 15.15 -26.73 -11.37
C ASN A 1189 13.81 -26.21 -11.92
N GLY A 1190 13.27 -25.14 -11.35
CA GLY A 1190 11.95 -24.59 -11.67
C GLY A 1190 10.77 -25.28 -10.98
N SER A 1191 11.01 -26.36 -10.22
CA SER A 1191 9.98 -26.97 -9.37
C SER A 1191 9.62 -26.08 -8.19
N LYS A 1192 8.52 -26.39 -7.50
CA LYS A 1192 8.13 -25.71 -6.27
C LYS A 1192 8.68 -26.46 -5.05
N ALA A 1193 9.12 -25.72 -4.05
CA ALA A 1193 9.50 -26.24 -2.75
C ALA A 1193 8.83 -25.45 -1.63
N LYS A 1194 8.61 -26.11 -0.50
CA LYS A 1194 8.22 -25.49 0.76
C LYS A 1194 9.48 -25.30 1.60
N VAL A 1195 9.72 -24.08 2.04
CA VAL A 1195 10.79 -23.73 2.98
C VAL A 1195 10.15 -23.36 4.30
N ARG A 1196 10.60 -23.96 5.40
CA ARG A 1196 10.05 -23.75 6.75
C ARG A 1196 11.16 -23.46 7.75
N SER A 1197 10.92 -22.49 8.64
CA SER A 1197 11.75 -22.20 9.81
C SER A 1197 10.93 -22.38 11.09
N ARG A 1198 11.44 -21.91 12.24
CA ARG A 1198 10.68 -21.86 13.50
C ARG A 1198 9.43 -20.97 13.38
N VAL A 1199 9.54 -19.84 12.68
CA VAL A 1199 8.53 -18.76 12.71
C VAL A 1199 7.54 -18.81 11.55
N GLY A 1200 7.86 -19.51 10.47
CA GLY A 1200 6.99 -19.52 9.31
C GLY A 1200 7.39 -20.48 8.22
N GLN A 1201 6.64 -20.42 7.13
CA GLN A 1201 6.87 -21.21 5.93
C GLN A 1201 6.48 -20.42 4.69
N LEU A 1202 7.19 -20.66 3.58
CA LEU A 1202 6.98 -20.07 2.26
C LEU A 1202 7.00 -21.15 1.19
N ASN A 1203 6.20 -20.96 0.14
CA ASN A 1203 6.31 -21.73 -1.09
C ASN A 1203 7.17 -20.93 -2.07
N VAL A 1204 8.19 -21.57 -2.64
CA VAL A 1204 9.19 -20.91 -3.48
C VAL A 1204 9.46 -21.72 -4.74
N VAL A 1205 9.96 -21.05 -5.77
CA VAL A 1205 10.45 -21.71 -6.99
C VAL A 1205 11.93 -22.03 -6.81
N VAL A 1206 12.33 -23.27 -7.10
CA VAL A 1206 13.70 -23.74 -6.93
C VAL A 1206 14.58 -23.28 -8.10
N GLU A 1207 15.77 -22.77 -7.80
CA GLU A 1207 16.83 -22.48 -8.76
C GLU A 1207 18.11 -23.22 -8.34
N ILE A 1208 18.52 -24.21 -9.13
CA ILE A 1208 19.69 -25.04 -8.83
C ILE A 1208 20.95 -24.35 -9.35
N THR A 1209 21.93 -24.10 -8.48
CA THR A 1209 23.19 -23.43 -8.85
C THR A 1209 24.37 -23.90 -7.99
N ASP A 1210 25.53 -24.09 -8.61
CA ASP A 1210 26.79 -24.42 -7.91
C ASP A 1210 27.49 -23.17 -7.33
N SER A 1211 26.91 -21.98 -7.53
CA SER A 1211 27.43 -20.73 -6.97
C SER A 1211 27.22 -20.58 -5.47
N ILE A 1212 26.54 -21.53 -4.81
CA ILE A 1212 26.27 -21.53 -3.36
C ILE A 1212 26.85 -22.80 -2.74
N MET A 1213 27.44 -22.72 -1.54
CA MET A 1213 28.02 -23.90 -0.91
C MET A 1213 26.95 -24.93 -0.51
N PRO A 1214 27.28 -26.24 -0.53
CA PRO A 1214 26.42 -27.29 0.04
C PRO A 1214 26.01 -27.01 1.49
N GLY A 1215 24.79 -27.36 1.87
CA GLY A 1215 24.24 -27.09 3.20
C GLY A 1215 23.61 -25.70 3.34
N SER A 1216 23.59 -24.89 2.27
CA SER A 1216 23.06 -23.52 2.29
C SER A 1216 21.97 -23.32 1.23
N VAL A 1217 20.98 -22.49 1.56
CA VAL A 1217 19.96 -22.02 0.61
C VAL A 1217 19.84 -20.50 0.67
N CYS A 1218 19.45 -19.86 -0.42
CA CYS A 1218 19.43 -18.40 -0.49
C CYS A 1218 18.13 -17.82 -1.09
N LEU A 1219 17.60 -16.78 -0.45
CA LEU A 1219 16.45 -15.99 -0.91
C LEU A 1219 16.77 -14.48 -0.94
N PRO A 1220 16.18 -13.73 -1.88
CA PRO A 1220 16.36 -12.28 -1.93
C PRO A 1220 15.56 -11.60 -0.82
N HIS A 1221 16.03 -10.43 -0.38
CA HIS A 1221 15.28 -9.55 0.51
C HIS A 1221 14.44 -8.53 -0.27
N GLY A 1222 13.34 -8.08 0.35
CA GLY A 1222 12.67 -6.83 -0.02
C GLY A 1222 11.40 -7.02 -0.86
N TRP A 1223 10.99 -8.26 -1.06
CA TRP A 1223 9.80 -8.66 -1.81
C TRP A 1223 8.63 -9.02 -0.86
N GLY A 1224 7.44 -9.26 -1.41
CA GLY A 1224 6.19 -9.51 -0.69
C GLY A 1224 5.15 -8.38 -0.85
N HIS A 1225 4.99 -7.84 -2.06
CA HIS A 1225 4.23 -6.60 -2.32
C HIS A 1225 2.73 -6.78 -2.64
N ASP A 1226 2.18 -7.98 -2.43
CA ASP A 1226 0.80 -8.35 -2.78
C ASP A 1226 -0.19 -8.29 -1.61
N LEU A 1227 0.21 -7.79 -0.44
CA LEU A 1227 -0.69 -7.66 0.71
C LEU A 1227 -1.90 -6.76 0.42
N ASP A 1228 -3.02 -7.09 1.06
CA ASP A 1228 -4.26 -6.31 0.97
C ASP A 1228 -4.08 -4.90 1.55
N GLY A 1229 -4.72 -3.89 0.98
CA GLY A 1229 -4.57 -2.50 1.44
C GLY A 1229 -3.28 -1.79 0.99
N VAL A 1230 -2.32 -2.48 0.38
CA VAL A 1230 -1.15 -1.86 -0.29
C VAL A 1230 -1.56 -1.23 -1.62
N GLN A 1231 -1.07 -0.03 -1.94
CA GLN A 1231 -1.27 0.65 -3.22
C GLN A 1231 0.06 0.88 -3.95
N LEU A 1232 0.62 -0.20 -4.48
CA LEU A 1232 1.83 -0.20 -5.31
C LEU A 1232 1.57 -1.03 -6.58
N ARG A 1233 0.97 -0.40 -7.60
CA ARG A 1233 0.40 -1.10 -8.76
C ARG A 1233 1.47 -1.86 -9.55
N VAL A 1234 2.66 -1.30 -9.72
CA VAL A 1234 3.74 -1.95 -10.45
C VAL A 1234 4.36 -3.08 -9.63
N ALA A 1235 4.60 -2.85 -8.34
CA ALA A 1235 5.17 -3.87 -7.46
C ALA A 1235 4.26 -5.12 -7.38
N LYS A 1236 2.93 -4.92 -7.35
CA LYS A 1236 1.93 -6.00 -7.36
C LYS A 1236 1.94 -6.88 -8.62
N THR A 1237 2.51 -6.40 -9.74
CA THR A 1237 2.63 -7.24 -10.95
C THR A 1237 3.69 -8.34 -10.82
N ASN A 1238 4.64 -8.17 -9.89
CA ASN A 1238 5.65 -9.15 -9.57
C ASN A 1238 5.97 -9.06 -8.06
N PRO A 1239 5.08 -9.56 -7.19
CA PRO A 1239 5.18 -9.30 -5.76
C PRO A 1239 6.34 -10.03 -5.09
N GLY A 1240 6.79 -11.16 -5.65
CA GLY A 1240 7.81 -12.01 -5.07
C GLY A 1240 7.38 -12.61 -3.72
N ILE A 1241 8.34 -12.92 -2.85
CA ILE A 1241 8.07 -13.48 -1.51
C ILE A 1241 8.86 -12.76 -0.41
N ASN A 1242 8.25 -12.57 0.76
CA ASN A 1242 8.92 -11.97 1.90
C ASN A 1242 9.77 -13.01 2.64
N LYS A 1243 11.09 -13.04 2.39
CA LYS A 1243 11.99 -13.96 3.12
C LYS A 1243 11.94 -13.76 4.65
N ASN A 1244 11.56 -12.58 5.13
CA ASN A 1244 11.60 -12.27 6.55
C ASN A 1244 10.44 -12.91 7.34
N ASP A 1245 9.48 -13.53 6.64
CA ASP A 1245 8.52 -14.47 7.23
C ASP A 1245 9.19 -15.80 7.67
N LEU A 1246 10.42 -16.06 7.23
CA LEU A 1246 11.23 -17.19 7.65
C LEU A 1246 12.32 -16.82 8.66
N THR A 1247 12.79 -15.56 8.67
CA THR A 1247 13.88 -15.15 9.57
C THR A 1247 13.40 -15.07 11.00
N ASP A 1248 14.12 -15.75 11.88
CA ASP A 1248 13.77 -15.96 13.29
C ASP A 1248 14.10 -14.72 14.14
N ASP A 1249 13.12 -14.16 14.85
CA ASP A 1249 13.28 -13.01 15.74
C ASP A 1249 14.06 -13.30 17.03
N HIS A 1250 14.25 -14.58 17.38
CA HIS A 1250 15.07 -15.03 18.51
C HIS A 1250 16.54 -15.23 18.13
N LEU A 1251 16.88 -15.29 16.85
CA LEU A 1251 18.26 -15.38 16.42
C LEU A 1251 18.85 -13.97 16.30
N VAL A 1252 19.75 -13.64 17.22
CA VAL A 1252 20.39 -12.32 17.34
C VAL A 1252 21.89 -12.46 17.61
N ASP A 1253 22.64 -11.40 17.33
CA ASP A 1253 23.93 -11.18 17.96
C ASP A 1253 23.71 -10.74 19.41
N GLU A 1254 24.03 -11.60 20.39
CA GLU A 1254 23.68 -11.36 21.79
C GLU A 1254 24.35 -10.13 22.40
N VAL A 1255 25.52 -9.74 21.88
CA VAL A 1255 26.29 -8.58 22.36
C VAL A 1255 25.66 -7.26 21.92
N SER A 1256 25.33 -7.12 20.63
CA SER A 1256 24.75 -5.88 20.10
C SER A 1256 23.22 -5.85 19.99
N GLY A 1257 22.57 -7.01 20.10
CA GLY A 1257 21.15 -7.20 19.83
C GLY A 1257 20.79 -7.22 18.33
N ASN A 1258 21.77 -7.07 17.43
CA ASN A 1258 21.53 -7.02 15.98
C ASN A 1258 20.86 -8.31 15.46
N ALA A 1259 19.94 -8.18 14.50
CA ALA A 1259 19.23 -9.32 13.93
C ALA A 1259 20.17 -10.29 13.19
N ALA A 1260 20.06 -11.58 13.44
CA ALA A 1260 20.71 -12.61 12.63
C ALA A 1260 19.83 -12.96 11.42
N LEU A 1261 20.05 -12.27 10.30
CA LEU A 1261 19.32 -12.46 9.04
C LEU A 1261 19.94 -13.52 8.12
N ASN A 1262 21.12 -14.02 8.48
CA ASN A 1262 21.85 -15.07 7.77
C ASN A 1262 22.15 -16.22 8.74
N GLY A 1263 22.19 -17.45 8.21
CA GLY A 1263 22.41 -18.63 9.02
C GLY A 1263 21.16 -19.17 9.69
N VAL A 1264 19.97 -18.79 9.20
CA VAL A 1264 18.69 -19.21 9.81
C VAL A 1264 18.44 -20.68 9.49
N PRO A 1265 18.24 -21.57 10.48
CA PRO A 1265 17.90 -22.96 10.24
C PRO A 1265 16.59 -23.12 9.45
N VAL A 1266 16.62 -23.92 8.39
CA VAL A 1266 15.42 -24.20 7.57
C VAL A 1266 15.32 -25.67 7.16
N VAL A 1267 14.08 -26.10 6.93
CA VAL A 1267 13.73 -27.37 6.28
C VAL A 1267 13.18 -27.06 4.90
N VAL A 1268 13.63 -27.80 3.89
CA VAL A 1268 13.18 -27.67 2.49
C VAL A 1268 12.57 -28.98 2.03
N GLU A 1269 11.35 -28.92 1.49
CA GLU A 1269 10.58 -30.09 1.03
C GLU A 1269 10.02 -29.82 -0.37
N ALA A 1270 10.01 -30.83 -1.25
CA ALA A 1270 9.35 -30.75 -2.55
C ALA A 1270 7.83 -30.58 -2.40
N LEU A 1271 7.20 -29.83 -3.31
CA LEU A 1271 5.74 -29.61 -3.35
C LEU A 1271 5.04 -30.36 -4.48
#